data_AF-A0AA39TG51-F1
#
_entry.id   AF-A0AA39TG51-F1
#
_cell.length_a   1.000
_cell.length_b   1.000
_cell.length_c   1.000
_cell.angle_alpha   90.00
_cell.angle_beta   90.00
_cell.angle_gamma   90.00
#
_symmetry.space_group_name_H-M   'P 1'
#
loop_
_entity.id
_entity.type
_entity.pdbx_description
1 polymer ?
#
loop_
_entity_poly.entity_id
_entity_poly.type
_entity_poly.pdbx_seq_one_letter_code
_entity_poly.pdbx_strand_id
1 'polypeptide(L)'
;MIYEGDAEPSVGVVEFNSRTYQYQVGRVSYAERVPLWNAKTREQADFCTRFSFVIAQSSSAPHAAGLAFFLVPVGFGIPPNSGGGFLSLFNTTTSDSSQNQIVLVEFDTFPNPEWDPSFEHVGINVNSISSAKYTFWNSSLHNEDTVEALIAYNATTKNLSVSWTYSNTSNSIENSSLSHQIDLMEILPEWVTIGFSAATSSFIERHQLLTWEFNSSLVVKETHGKDEKRTRLIVILVVSLGVLTAGVLIALGILWRQREKRMKRKATETAVNLTSINDDLERGAGPRKFSYDNLALATSNFSDERKLGQGGFGAVYKGCLHDTGEFLLVYEFMVNGSLDYHLFGKKSPLNWELRYKIAHGLASALLYLHEEWEQCVVHRDIKSSNVMLDSNFNVKLGDFGLARLMDHELGPQTASGLAGTLGYMAPEYIRTRRASKESDVYSFGVVLVEIATGRKSSDPVGRSSEMGIVAWIWDLYGSGNLLSAIDEKLYKVFDVEQVKCLMIVGLWCAHPDCKLRPSIRQAMQVLHFEAAMPNLPSKMPVPVYYVPTIPSNIPLLLSNLNSHVIQLVFSNPRLPLRSCLDFFNFIRENPVNKPDLVAHLTLIRRLYDVGKFTDVQFVLNCIASDVNLRTSVSNIVSLVKDGTDDDHIFVQKLSGMLFSVYADNEMFEEAIGVFDYMENIGFKIHERCCIVLLLALNRCDKMDMSFSFFLRMVGANVEITIFSMNILMDGLCKRGEVEKAKDLMEEMVTRGIEPDIVTYNTLMNVYYINGMVDEALKVKSTMEHRGFEPNVVTYNTIAGGLCKLKQFGEAKSWLFTMIERGLTPSMLSFNTLITIFSKKGKLEEAKRLFEGMEKRGVRPNIVTYNVLIDRYCKKEKLEEAKRLFEEMEEKGVRPNIVTYNVLINGYGKKGNLEEAKRLFEGMEKRGVRPNIVSYNALIDGYGKKGKLEEAKWLFEEMEEKGVRPNTVTYSTWIDGYYKKGNLEEAKRLFEGMEKRGVRPNIVTYNVLIDEYGKKKKLEEAKRLFKEMENMGVRPDSIAYNTLIDEYCNKENLEEVKGLFEEMEKKGVRYDTVTYTTLIDGYCKIGNLEEAKRLFEEMEKKGVRYDTVTYTTLIDGYCKIGNLEEAKRIFEGMEKRGVRPNIVTYNVLIDGYGKKGKMTEAHKLRGVMEATGNKPNVYTYASLIHGELLSGNSAEALELFSEMKQRGVIPDVVTYRTIILGLSKQGRPDEALRLYDEMIEAGITLNERLYSSIAGSLYTDRSFL
;
A
#
# COMPACT_ATOMS: atom_id res chain seq x y z
N MET A 1 -0.39 25.25 16.55
CA MET A 1 -0.82 26.38 17.39
C MET A 1 -0.92 25.89 18.82
N ILE A 2 -0.74 26.76 19.80
CA ILE A 2 -0.90 26.51 21.23
C ILE A 2 -2.16 27.27 21.66
N TYR A 3 -3.08 26.61 22.37
CA TYR A 3 -4.32 27.21 22.88
C TYR A 3 -4.17 27.43 24.39
N GLU A 4 -4.52 28.62 24.86
CA GLU A 4 -4.40 29.05 26.25
C GLU A 4 -5.69 29.77 26.69
N GLY A 5 -6.02 29.67 27.98
CA GLY A 5 -7.28 30.21 28.51
C GLY A 5 -8.50 29.42 28.01
N ASP A 6 -9.57 30.14 27.65
CA ASP A 6 -10.85 29.62 27.14
C ASP A 6 -10.87 29.39 25.62
N ALA A 7 -9.74 29.57 24.93
CA ALA A 7 -9.68 29.34 23.49
C ALA A 7 -9.69 27.84 23.16
N GLU A 8 -10.62 27.43 22.29
CA GLU A 8 -10.82 26.05 21.87
C GLU A 8 -11.02 25.92 20.35
N PRO A 9 -10.51 24.86 19.72
CA PRO A 9 -10.83 24.57 18.33
C PRO A 9 -12.25 23.99 18.20
N SER A 10 -13.07 24.56 17.32
CA SER A 10 -14.48 24.19 17.10
C SER A 10 -14.74 24.07 15.59
N VAL A 11 -15.21 22.91 15.10
CA VAL A 11 -15.53 22.57 13.68
C VAL A 11 -15.08 23.61 12.62
N GLY A 12 -13.81 23.57 12.23
CA GLY A 12 -13.27 24.41 11.15
C GLY A 12 -12.96 25.87 11.51
N VAL A 13 -13.10 26.26 12.78
CA VAL A 13 -12.81 27.59 13.31
C VAL A 13 -12.14 27.47 14.70
N VAL A 14 -11.57 28.56 15.19
CA VAL A 14 -11.04 28.69 16.55
C VAL A 14 -11.96 29.62 17.32
N GLU A 15 -12.59 29.13 18.38
CA GLU A 15 -13.43 29.94 19.26
C GLU A 15 -12.59 30.42 20.45
N PHE A 16 -12.57 31.72 20.71
CA PHE A 16 -11.82 32.25 21.86
C PHE A 16 -12.63 32.24 23.15
N ASN A 17 -13.95 32.08 23.06
CA ASN A 17 -14.89 32.20 24.17
C ASN A 17 -16.25 31.57 23.84
N SER A 18 -17.01 31.21 24.88
CA SER A 18 -18.34 30.60 24.78
C SER A 18 -19.45 31.63 25.03
N ARG A 19 -20.62 31.46 24.41
CA ARG A 19 -21.77 32.38 24.60
C ARG A 19 -22.44 32.29 25.99
N THR A 20 -21.93 31.46 26.88
CA THR A 20 -22.58 31.09 28.15
C THR A 20 -21.95 31.72 29.40
N TYR A 21 -20.71 32.22 29.34
CA TYR A 21 -19.98 32.70 30.50
C TYR A 21 -19.40 34.11 30.31
N GLN A 22 -19.42 34.93 31.36
CA GLN A 22 -18.82 36.29 31.39
C GLN A 22 -17.35 36.23 31.84
N TYR A 23 -16.56 37.25 31.47
CA TYR A 23 -15.13 37.40 31.86
C TYR A 23 -14.20 36.27 31.41
N GLN A 24 -14.45 35.74 30.21
CA GLN A 24 -13.62 34.72 29.59
C GLN A 24 -12.40 35.34 28.91
N VAL A 25 -11.32 34.56 28.86
CA VAL A 25 -10.04 34.98 28.29
C VAL A 25 -9.51 33.85 27.43
N GLY A 26 -9.44 34.03 26.12
CA GLY A 26 -8.93 33.02 25.19
C GLY A 26 -7.75 33.54 24.38
N ARG A 27 -6.73 32.70 24.22
CA ARG A 27 -5.52 33.03 23.46
C ARG A 27 -5.02 31.86 22.64
N VAL A 28 -4.58 32.14 21.41
CA VAL A 28 -4.00 31.15 20.49
C VAL A 28 -2.69 31.65 19.94
N SER A 29 -1.61 30.91 20.11
CA SER A 29 -0.27 31.29 19.66
C SER A 29 0.36 30.28 18.69
N TYR A 30 1.34 30.73 17.92
CA TYR A 30 2.13 29.86 17.05
C TYR A 30 3.07 29.01 17.91
N ALA A 31 3.15 27.70 17.60
CA ALA A 31 3.84 26.74 18.48
C ALA A 31 5.38 26.84 18.42
N GLU A 32 5.91 27.36 17.31
CA GLU A 32 7.34 27.61 17.14
C GLU A 32 7.64 29.09 17.37
N ARG A 33 8.84 29.39 17.88
CA ARG A 33 9.34 30.77 17.99
C ARG A 33 9.63 31.36 16.62
N VAL A 34 9.26 32.61 16.39
CA VAL A 34 9.44 33.31 15.10
C VAL A 34 10.63 34.27 15.21
N PRO A 35 11.64 34.20 14.32
CA PRO A 35 12.73 35.16 14.30
C PRO A 35 12.27 36.45 13.59
N LEU A 36 12.31 37.59 14.27
CA LEU A 36 11.98 38.90 13.68
C LEU A 36 13.20 39.64 13.13
N TRP A 37 14.38 39.38 13.67
CA TRP A 37 15.63 39.97 13.22
C TRP A 37 16.80 39.09 13.66
N ASN A 38 18.02 39.37 13.19
CA ASN A 38 19.23 38.62 13.54
C ASN A 38 20.18 39.48 14.37
N ALA A 39 20.55 39.02 15.56
CA ALA A 39 21.40 39.79 16.47
C ALA A 39 22.82 40.05 15.93
N LYS A 40 23.34 39.18 15.05
CA LYS A 40 24.68 39.28 14.48
C LYS A 40 24.72 40.10 13.19
N THR A 41 23.75 39.92 12.29
CA THR A 41 23.74 40.61 10.98
C THR A 41 22.94 41.91 11.01
N ARG A 42 22.14 42.15 12.05
CA ARG A 42 21.16 43.26 12.16
C ARG A 42 20.12 43.27 11.03
N GLU A 43 19.99 42.17 10.30
CA GLU A 43 18.94 41.99 9.29
C GLU A 43 17.59 41.78 9.99
N GLN A 44 16.57 42.52 9.56
CA GLN A 44 15.20 42.43 10.05
C GLN A 44 14.33 41.67 9.04
N ALA A 45 13.32 40.95 9.52
CA ALA A 45 12.41 40.16 8.72
C ALA A 45 11.25 41.03 8.21
N ASP A 46 10.93 40.92 6.93
CA ASP A 46 9.62 41.30 6.42
C ASP A 46 8.64 40.18 6.80
N PHE A 47 7.45 40.54 7.28
CA PHE A 47 6.42 39.55 7.55
C PHE A 47 5.04 40.00 7.09
N CYS A 48 4.20 39.01 6.83
CA CYS A 48 2.82 39.20 6.45
C CYS A 48 1.97 38.13 7.14
N THR A 49 0.88 38.54 7.76
CA THR A 49 -0.12 37.65 8.34
C THR A 49 -1.48 37.97 7.77
N ARG A 50 -2.15 36.94 7.26
CA ARG A 50 -3.50 37.01 6.70
C ARG A 50 -4.40 36.12 7.53
N PHE A 51 -5.54 36.63 7.96
CA PHE A 51 -6.48 35.86 8.75
C PHE A 51 -7.91 36.32 8.48
N SER A 52 -8.86 35.42 8.68
CA SER A 52 -10.28 35.75 8.65
C SER A 52 -10.93 35.42 9.98
N PHE A 53 -11.81 36.30 10.45
CA PHE A 53 -12.47 36.17 11.75
C PHE A 53 -13.91 36.68 11.70
N VAL A 54 -14.70 36.28 12.70
CA VAL A 54 -16.10 36.67 12.89
C VAL A 54 -16.27 37.12 14.34
N ILE A 55 -16.96 38.25 14.53
CA ILE A 55 -17.44 38.70 15.84
C ILE A 55 -18.98 38.68 15.80
N ALA A 56 -19.58 37.97 16.76
CA ALA A 56 -21.02 37.72 16.77
C ALA A 56 -21.68 38.03 18.12
N GLN A 57 -22.68 38.91 18.12
CA GLN A 57 -23.43 39.38 19.29
C GLN A 57 -24.65 38.50 19.62
N SER A 58 -25.06 38.51 20.89
CA SER A 58 -26.32 37.91 21.37
C SER A 58 -27.30 39.01 21.82
N SER A 59 -28.41 39.17 21.09
CA SER A 59 -29.59 40.01 21.36
C SER A 59 -29.48 41.16 22.40
N SER A 60 -29.47 42.40 21.89
CA SER A 60 -29.78 43.69 22.53
C SER A 60 -28.88 44.24 23.67
N ALA A 61 -27.66 43.74 23.88
CA ALA A 61 -26.69 44.33 24.82
C ALA A 61 -25.46 44.92 24.08
N PRO A 62 -24.76 45.94 24.63
CA PRO A 62 -23.59 46.56 23.99
C PRO A 62 -22.36 45.63 23.95
N HIS A 63 -21.45 45.91 23.01
CA HIS A 63 -20.23 45.13 22.70
C HIS A 63 -19.27 44.92 23.89
N ALA A 64 -18.35 43.96 23.78
CA ALA A 64 -17.54 43.46 24.89
C ALA A 64 -16.13 44.09 24.97
N ALA A 65 -15.17 43.64 24.16
CA ALA A 65 -13.77 44.10 24.24
C ALA A 65 -12.90 43.84 22.99
N GLY A 66 -13.37 43.04 22.01
CA GLY A 66 -12.68 42.85 20.74
C GLY A 66 -11.64 41.72 20.65
N LEU A 67 -10.92 41.68 19.52
CA LEU A 67 -9.92 40.67 19.14
C LEU A 67 -8.58 41.35 18.82
N ALA A 68 -7.46 40.77 19.27
CA ALA A 68 -6.13 41.29 18.99
C ALA A 68 -5.19 40.25 18.37
N PHE A 69 -4.39 40.67 17.37
CA PHE A 69 -3.19 39.96 16.93
C PHE A 69 -1.97 40.52 17.66
N PHE A 70 -1.13 39.69 18.27
CA PHE A 70 0.00 40.14 19.09
C PHE A 70 1.34 39.54 18.67
N LEU A 71 2.41 40.28 18.99
CA LEU A 71 3.80 39.85 19.00
C LEU A 71 4.38 40.12 20.39
N VAL A 72 4.86 39.06 21.07
CA VAL A 72 5.35 39.10 22.46
C VAL A 72 6.62 38.26 22.63
N PRO A 73 7.40 38.42 23.71
CA PRO A 73 8.58 37.60 23.98
C PRO A 73 8.23 36.11 24.14
N VAL A 74 9.16 35.23 23.75
CA VAL A 74 8.97 33.78 23.91
C VAL A 74 8.78 33.43 25.39
N GLY A 75 7.67 32.76 25.70
CA GLY A 75 7.30 32.38 27.08
C GLY A 75 6.44 33.43 27.81
N PHE A 76 5.91 34.44 27.12
CA PHE A 76 4.98 35.41 27.68
C PHE A 76 3.62 34.76 28.06
N GLY A 77 3.38 34.58 29.37
CA GLY A 77 2.15 33.98 29.90
C GLY A 77 0.94 34.94 29.92
N ILE A 78 -0.26 34.44 30.23
CA ILE A 78 -1.46 35.28 30.42
C ILE A 78 -1.28 36.02 31.75
N PRO A 79 -1.28 37.37 31.78
CA PRO A 79 -1.20 38.11 33.03
C PRO A 79 -2.42 37.81 33.92
N PRO A 80 -2.27 37.75 35.25
CA PRO A 80 -3.43 37.60 36.13
C PRO A 80 -4.34 38.84 36.03
N ASN A 81 -5.65 38.63 36.11
CA ASN A 81 -6.69 39.68 36.00
C ASN A 81 -6.69 40.43 34.65
N SER A 82 -6.46 39.72 33.55
CA SER A 82 -6.39 40.27 32.19
C SER A 82 -7.68 40.17 31.37
N GLY A 83 -8.84 40.03 32.02
CA GLY A 83 -10.15 39.95 31.36
C GLY A 83 -10.70 41.31 30.94
N GLY A 84 -11.73 41.34 30.09
CA GLY A 84 -12.30 42.57 29.54
C GLY A 84 -11.34 43.33 28.63
N GLY A 85 -11.32 44.68 28.71
CA GLY A 85 -10.52 45.55 27.85
C GLY A 85 -9.00 45.31 27.89
N PHE A 86 -8.49 44.53 28.85
CA PHE A 86 -7.07 44.16 28.91
C PHE A 86 -6.65 43.08 27.88
N LEU A 87 -7.60 42.52 27.12
CA LEU A 87 -7.38 41.64 25.96
C LEU A 87 -6.46 40.43 26.22
N SER A 88 -6.36 39.95 27.46
CA SER A 88 -5.44 38.88 27.89
C SER A 88 -3.93 39.18 27.78
N LEU A 89 -3.58 40.43 27.47
CA LEU A 89 -2.20 40.86 27.23
C LEU A 89 -1.70 41.84 28.29
N PHE A 90 -2.61 42.55 28.96
CA PHE A 90 -2.30 43.52 30.00
C PHE A 90 -3.00 43.17 31.32
N ASN A 91 -2.61 43.88 32.37
CA ASN A 91 -3.36 43.96 33.62
C ASN A 91 -3.25 45.39 34.17
N THR A 92 -3.87 45.65 35.32
CA THR A 92 -3.88 46.98 35.96
C THR A 92 -2.50 47.57 36.27
N THR A 93 -1.44 46.75 36.31
CA THR A 93 -0.06 47.20 36.57
C THR A 93 0.82 47.26 35.33
N THR A 94 0.41 46.62 34.23
CA THR A 94 1.17 46.55 32.97
C THR A 94 0.50 47.31 31.83
N SER A 95 -0.62 47.99 32.06
CA SER A 95 -1.39 48.68 31.00
C SER A 95 -0.63 49.78 30.27
N ASP A 96 0.37 50.42 30.87
CA ASP A 96 1.20 51.44 30.21
C ASP A 96 2.65 51.36 30.70
N SER A 97 3.45 50.48 30.08
CA SER A 97 4.84 50.25 30.49
C SER A 97 5.75 49.96 29.30
N SER A 98 6.78 50.80 29.14
CA SER A 98 7.80 50.61 28.09
C SER A 98 8.62 49.32 28.25
N GLN A 99 8.47 48.59 29.37
CA GLN A 99 9.14 47.30 29.61
C GLN A 99 8.35 46.10 29.11
N ASN A 100 7.11 46.28 28.64
CA ASN A 100 6.24 45.18 28.25
C ASN A 100 6.78 44.37 27.05
N GLN A 101 7.47 45.04 26.12
CA GLN A 101 7.93 44.46 24.85
C GLN A 101 6.78 43.78 24.09
N ILE A 102 5.66 44.48 23.93
CA ILE A 102 4.44 43.98 23.27
C ILE A 102 4.10 44.90 22.11
N VAL A 103 3.81 44.32 20.95
CA VAL A 103 3.17 45.02 19.83
C VAL A 103 1.92 44.25 19.45
N LEU A 104 0.78 44.93 19.34
CA LEU A 104 -0.47 44.30 18.93
C LEU A 104 -1.26 45.17 17.95
N VAL A 105 -2.17 44.50 17.24
CA VAL A 105 -3.19 45.13 16.41
C VAL A 105 -4.54 44.70 16.94
N GLU A 106 -5.32 45.66 17.43
CA GLU A 106 -6.64 45.42 18.02
C GLU A 106 -7.77 45.77 17.07
N PHE A 107 -8.79 44.93 17.09
CA PHE A 107 -10.10 45.15 16.49
C PHE A 107 -11.07 45.31 17.65
N ASP A 108 -11.18 46.55 18.13
CA ASP A 108 -11.89 46.87 19.36
C ASP A 108 -13.34 47.27 19.07
N THR A 109 -14.25 46.50 19.67
CA THR A 109 -15.69 46.64 19.55
C THR A 109 -16.30 47.49 20.67
N PHE A 110 -15.55 47.85 21.72
CA PHE A 110 -16.09 48.59 22.86
C PHE A 110 -15.18 49.75 23.29
N PRO A 111 -15.56 51.02 23.03
CA PRO A 111 -14.73 52.16 23.38
C PRO A 111 -14.66 52.37 24.90
N ASN A 112 -13.57 51.97 25.54
CA ASN A 112 -13.35 52.23 26.96
C ASN A 112 -12.96 53.71 27.18
N PRO A 113 -13.77 54.51 27.90
CA PRO A 113 -13.55 55.96 28.03
C PRO A 113 -12.21 56.35 28.71
N GLU A 114 -11.57 55.41 29.38
CA GLU A 114 -10.33 55.61 30.12
C GLU A 114 -9.07 55.62 29.22
N TRP A 115 -9.10 54.90 28.08
CA TRP A 115 -7.92 54.76 27.21
C TRP A 115 -8.21 54.69 25.69
N ASP A 116 -9.47 54.52 25.28
CA ASP A 116 -9.88 54.41 23.87
C ASP A 116 -10.44 55.72 23.30
N PRO A 117 -10.41 55.89 21.97
CA PRO A 117 -11.26 56.88 21.31
C PRO A 117 -12.74 56.64 21.62
N SER A 118 -13.57 57.68 21.50
CA SER A 118 -15.00 57.62 21.84
C SER A 118 -15.87 56.79 20.86
N PHE A 119 -15.25 55.89 20.09
CA PHE A 119 -15.86 55.09 19.03
C PHE A 119 -15.10 53.76 18.85
N GLU A 120 -15.80 52.77 18.31
CA GLU A 120 -15.23 51.47 17.87
C GLU A 120 -14.11 51.69 16.85
N HIS A 121 -12.99 50.99 16.99
CA HIS A 121 -11.78 51.30 16.23
C HIS A 121 -10.91 50.08 15.94
N VAL A 122 -10.08 50.20 14.89
CA VAL A 122 -8.92 49.32 14.70
C VAL A 122 -7.67 50.10 15.09
N GLY A 123 -6.84 49.47 15.89
CA GLY A 123 -5.72 50.08 16.59
C GLY A 123 -4.40 49.36 16.42
N ILE A 124 -3.29 50.09 16.48
CA ILE A 124 -1.93 49.55 16.63
C ILE A 124 -1.38 50.03 17.97
N ASN A 125 -1.09 49.10 18.87
CA ASN A 125 -0.67 49.40 20.24
C ASN A 125 0.76 48.91 20.45
N VAL A 126 1.53 49.73 21.17
CA VAL A 126 2.97 49.55 21.35
C VAL A 126 3.29 49.72 22.81
N ASN A 127 3.60 48.62 23.50
CA ASN A 127 3.91 48.56 24.94
C ASN A 127 2.82 49.12 25.89
N SER A 128 1.68 49.54 25.37
CA SER A 128 0.58 50.17 26.09
C SER A 128 -0.74 49.60 25.61
N ILE A 129 -1.76 49.67 26.47
CA ILE A 129 -3.15 49.34 26.11
C ILE A 129 -3.76 50.43 25.22
N SER A 130 -3.27 51.66 25.28
CA SER A 130 -3.73 52.72 24.39
C SER A 130 -3.13 52.60 22.99
N SER A 131 -3.99 52.71 21.98
CA SER A 131 -3.60 52.70 20.57
C SER A 131 -2.69 53.87 20.20
N ALA A 132 -1.47 53.57 19.73
CA ALA A 132 -0.53 54.58 19.22
C ALA A 132 -1.03 55.18 17.89
N LYS A 133 -1.78 54.39 17.12
CA LYS A 133 -2.47 54.82 15.91
C LYS A 133 -3.76 54.04 15.77
N TYR A 134 -4.85 54.74 15.44
CA TYR A 134 -6.17 54.11 15.26
C TYR A 134 -6.94 54.74 14.10
N THR A 135 -7.97 54.03 13.63
CA THR A 135 -8.97 54.56 12.70
C THR A 135 -10.35 54.02 13.08
N PHE A 136 -11.39 54.78 12.75
CA PHE A 136 -12.78 54.39 12.98
C PHE A 136 -13.09 53.05 12.30
N TRP A 137 -13.80 52.19 13.02
CA TRP A 137 -14.22 50.87 12.54
C TRP A 137 -15.64 50.59 13.00
N ASN A 138 -16.56 50.33 12.07
CA ASN A 138 -17.97 50.13 12.42
C ASN A 138 -18.30 48.65 12.53
N SER A 139 -17.97 48.03 13.66
CA SER A 139 -18.19 46.59 13.89
C SER A 139 -19.69 46.26 13.99
N SER A 140 -20.50 47.20 14.48
CA SER A 140 -21.96 47.07 14.66
C SER A 140 -22.74 46.70 13.38
N LEU A 141 -22.32 47.17 12.19
CA LEU A 141 -23.02 46.91 10.91
C LEU A 141 -22.73 45.52 10.32
N HIS A 142 -21.68 44.84 10.80
CA HIS A 142 -21.15 43.61 10.22
C HIS A 142 -21.21 42.42 11.20
N ASN A 143 -22.23 42.38 12.04
CA ASN A 143 -22.47 41.28 12.97
C ASN A 143 -22.62 39.95 12.21
N GLU A 144 -21.82 38.94 12.58
CA GLU A 144 -21.73 37.64 11.89
C GLU A 144 -21.19 37.70 10.44
N ASP A 145 -20.71 38.85 9.96
CA ASP A 145 -19.99 38.93 8.69
C ASP A 145 -18.53 38.49 8.89
N THR A 146 -17.94 37.93 7.84
CA THR A 146 -16.54 37.49 7.86
C THR A 146 -15.63 38.64 7.51
N VAL A 147 -14.73 38.98 8.44
CA VAL A 147 -13.69 39.99 8.23
C VAL A 147 -12.43 39.30 7.75
N GLU A 148 -11.91 39.68 6.59
CA GLU A 148 -10.60 39.28 6.09
C GLU A 148 -9.58 40.38 6.38
N ALA A 149 -8.61 40.10 7.25
CA ALA A 149 -7.58 41.05 7.67
C ALA A 149 -6.19 40.63 7.17
N LEU A 150 -5.40 41.65 6.79
CA LEU A 150 -4.01 41.53 6.36
C LEU A 150 -3.17 42.51 7.19
N ILE A 151 -2.19 41.98 7.92
CA ILE A 151 -1.18 42.77 8.62
C ILE A 151 0.17 42.48 7.96
N ALA A 152 0.85 43.52 7.50
CA ALA A 152 2.16 43.42 6.86
C ALA A 152 3.15 44.38 7.48
N TYR A 153 4.36 43.90 7.74
CA TYR A 153 5.50 44.70 8.18
C TYR A 153 6.57 44.72 7.10
N ASN A 154 7.00 45.92 6.73
CA ASN A 154 8.15 46.13 5.85
C ASN A 154 9.31 46.67 6.67
N ALA A 155 10.35 45.86 6.85
CA ALA A 155 11.53 46.17 7.63
C ALA A 155 12.37 47.31 7.04
N THR A 156 12.35 47.48 5.71
CA THR A 156 13.10 48.56 5.03
C THR A 156 12.48 49.93 5.31
N THR A 157 11.15 50.02 5.27
CA THR A 157 10.42 51.27 5.51
C THR A 157 9.97 51.45 6.96
N LYS A 158 10.19 50.43 7.81
CA LYS A 158 9.74 50.34 9.20
C LYS A 158 8.24 50.58 9.33
N ASN A 159 7.45 50.11 8.37
CA ASN A 159 6.03 50.40 8.30
C ASN A 159 5.22 49.14 8.63
N LEU A 160 4.39 49.21 9.67
CA LEU A 160 3.39 48.20 10.00
C LEU A 160 2.05 48.68 9.46
N SER A 161 1.51 47.96 8.49
CA SER A 161 0.22 48.27 7.85
C SER A 161 -0.80 47.17 8.14
N VAL A 162 -2.04 47.59 8.37
CA VAL A 162 -3.22 46.76 8.64
C VAL A 162 -4.29 47.14 7.62
N SER A 163 -4.90 46.17 6.96
CA SER A 163 -6.03 46.40 6.04
C SER A 163 -7.04 45.28 6.19
N TRP A 164 -8.33 45.59 6.05
CA TRP A 164 -9.40 44.58 6.16
C TRP A 164 -10.52 44.82 5.14
N THR A 165 -11.23 43.73 4.83
CA THR A 165 -12.37 43.68 3.92
C THR A 165 -13.44 42.73 4.46
N TYR A 166 -14.68 42.84 3.96
CA TYR A 166 -15.81 42.00 4.38
C TYR A 166 -16.27 41.07 3.25
N SER A 167 -16.69 39.84 3.58
CA SER A 167 -17.08 38.84 2.58
C SER A 167 -18.48 39.06 2.00
N ASN A 168 -19.46 39.51 2.80
CA ASN A 168 -20.87 39.62 2.36
C ASN A 168 -21.30 41.04 1.96
N THR A 169 -20.47 42.06 2.18
CA THR A 169 -20.79 43.47 1.86
C THR A 169 -19.99 43.98 0.66
N SER A 170 -20.65 44.64 -0.29
CA SER A 170 -20.06 45.15 -1.55
C SER A 170 -19.73 46.65 -1.52
N ASN A 171 -19.81 47.29 -0.34
CA ASN A 171 -19.60 48.73 -0.20
C ASN A 171 -18.10 49.06 -0.09
N SER A 172 -17.53 49.65 -1.15
CA SER A 172 -16.09 49.93 -1.25
C SER A 172 -15.58 50.99 -0.28
N ILE A 173 -16.48 51.70 0.42
CA ILE A 173 -16.16 52.75 1.40
C ILE A 173 -15.85 52.16 2.79
N GLU A 174 -16.24 50.91 3.07
CA GLU A 174 -16.02 50.22 4.35
C GLU A 174 -14.68 49.48 4.43
N ASN A 175 -13.99 49.31 3.29
CA ASN A 175 -12.65 48.75 3.22
C ASN A 175 -11.62 49.82 3.61
N SER A 176 -11.07 49.72 4.81
CA SER A 176 -10.14 50.70 5.37
C SER A 176 -8.76 50.10 5.64
N SER A 177 -7.76 50.96 5.78
CA SER A 177 -6.40 50.57 6.13
C SER A 177 -5.76 51.56 7.09
N LEU A 178 -4.86 51.04 7.92
CA LEU A 178 -4.12 51.76 8.94
C LEU A 178 -2.64 51.48 8.74
N SER A 179 -1.78 52.47 8.94
CA SER A 179 -0.33 52.25 8.93
C SER A 179 0.37 53.08 9.98
N HIS A 180 1.43 52.51 10.56
CA HIS A 180 2.23 53.14 11.59
C HIS A 180 3.72 52.83 11.38
N GLN A 181 4.55 53.88 11.44
CA GLN A 181 6.00 53.72 11.37
C GLN A 181 6.56 53.30 12.73
N ILE A 182 7.10 52.09 12.80
CA ILE A 182 7.60 51.45 14.01
C ILE A 182 8.84 50.58 13.72
N ASP A 183 9.88 50.73 14.52
CA ASP A 183 11.06 49.85 14.47
C ASP A 183 10.88 48.68 15.43
N LEU A 184 10.53 47.50 14.90
CA LEU A 184 10.27 46.33 15.74
C LEU A 184 11.54 45.82 16.45
N MET A 185 12.73 46.11 15.93
CA MET A 185 14.00 45.71 16.56
C MET A 185 14.31 46.49 17.84
N GLU A 186 13.78 47.71 17.99
CA GLU A 186 13.97 48.52 19.21
C GLU A 186 13.03 48.09 20.34
N ILE A 187 11.98 47.34 20.02
CA ILE A 187 10.87 47.03 20.92
C ILE A 187 10.84 45.54 21.30
N LEU A 188 10.96 44.66 20.29
CA LEU A 188 10.81 43.21 20.43
C LEU A 188 12.15 42.47 20.37
N PRO A 189 12.30 41.35 21.11
CA PRO A 189 13.49 40.51 21.08
C PRO A 189 13.67 39.80 19.73
N GLU A 190 14.86 39.21 19.51
CA GLU A 190 15.21 38.49 18.27
C GLU A 190 14.19 37.40 17.90
N TRP A 191 13.68 36.71 18.92
CA TRP A 191 12.69 35.64 18.80
C TRP A 191 11.43 36.01 19.56
N VAL A 192 10.28 35.91 18.90
CA VAL A 192 8.96 36.25 19.46
C VAL A 192 7.99 35.08 19.34
N THR A 193 6.95 35.13 20.17
CA THR A 193 5.72 34.37 20.00
C THR A 193 4.68 35.29 19.35
N ILE A 194 4.00 34.79 18.33
CA ILE A 194 2.89 35.49 17.67
C ILE A 194 1.58 34.75 17.91
N GLY A 195 0.46 35.46 17.92
CA GLY A 195 -0.83 34.84 18.17
C GLY A 195 -2.00 35.82 18.17
N PHE A 196 -3.16 35.30 18.56
CA PHE A 196 -4.40 36.05 18.72
C PHE A 196 -4.92 35.91 20.13
N SER A 197 -5.55 36.97 20.64
CA SER A 197 -6.23 36.97 21.93
C SER A 197 -7.57 37.68 21.85
N ALA A 198 -8.54 37.18 22.60
CA ALA A 198 -9.80 37.84 22.84
C ALA A 198 -10.19 37.69 24.32
N ALA A 199 -10.94 38.66 24.82
CA ALA A 199 -11.48 38.62 26.17
C ALA A 199 -12.94 39.10 26.17
N THR A 200 -13.74 38.62 27.12
CA THR A 200 -15.08 39.16 27.37
C THR A 200 -15.11 39.95 28.66
N SER A 201 -16.08 40.87 28.75
CA SER A 201 -16.35 41.68 29.94
C SER A 201 -17.68 41.23 30.57
N SER A 202 -18.42 42.15 31.21
CA SER A 202 -19.81 41.90 31.62
C SER A 202 -20.75 41.63 30.44
N PHE A 203 -20.31 41.94 29.21
CA PHE A 203 -21.03 41.69 27.96
C PHE A 203 -20.41 40.49 27.21
N ILE A 204 -21.26 39.70 26.56
CA ILE A 204 -20.87 38.44 25.90
C ILE A 204 -20.89 38.65 24.39
N GLU A 205 -19.71 38.58 23.77
CA GLU A 205 -19.51 38.53 22.33
C GLU A 205 -18.77 37.24 21.98
N ARG A 206 -19.14 36.59 20.87
CA ARG A 206 -18.44 35.40 20.38
C ARG A 206 -17.37 35.81 19.39
N HIS A 207 -16.12 35.43 19.63
CA HIS A 207 -14.99 35.67 18.74
C HIS A 207 -14.54 34.36 18.09
N GLN A 208 -14.50 34.33 16.77
CA GLN A 208 -14.11 33.14 16.00
C GLN A 208 -13.03 33.49 14.98
N LEU A 209 -11.90 32.78 14.98
CA LEU A 209 -10.89 32.86 13.94
C LEU A 209 -11.09 31.69 12.97
N LEU A 210 -11.38 31.99 11.70
CA LEU A 210 -11.71 30.99 10.68
C LEU A 210 -10.46 30.49 9.95
N THR A 211 -9.58 31.41 9.55
CA THR A 211 -8.33 31.09 8.84
C THR A 211 -7.18 31.93 9.37
N TRP A 212 -5.97 31.38 9.32
CA TRP A 212 -4.75 32.11 9.68
C TRP A 212 -3.54 31.57 8.90
N GLU A 213 -2.85 32.47 8.21
CA GLU A 213 -1.59 32.25 7.51
C GLU A 213 -0.57 33.30 7.96
N PHE A 214 0.66 32.87 8.28
CA PHE A 214 1.78 33.76 8.61
C PHE A 214 2.99 33.42 7.77
N ASN A 215 3.64 34.42 7.18
CA ASN A 215 4.83 34.28 6.34
C ASN A 215 5.90 35.31 6.75
N SER A 216 7.16 34.89 6.80
CA SER A 216 8.32 35.71 7.20
C SER A 216 9.52 35.42 6.31
N SER A 217 10.31 36.44 5.99
CA SER A 217 11.44 36.33 5.04
C SER A 217 12.74 35.75 5.65
N LEU A 218 12.83 35.60 6.98
CA LEU A 218 14.06 35.23 7.66
C LEU A 218 14.13 33.73 8.02
N VAL A 219 15.12 33.01 7.49
CA VAL A 219 15.38 31.59 7.80
C VAL A 219 16.77 31.44 8.42
N VAL A 220 16.85 31.22 9.74
CA VAL A 220 18.13 31.08 10.47
C VAL A 220 18.59 29.62 10.46
N LYS A 221 19.76 29.34 9.87
CA LYS A 221 20.45 28.04 9.98
C LYS A 221 21.19 27.97 11.31
N GLU A 222 20.75 27.12 12.24
CA GLU A 222 21.50 26.88 13.47
C GLU A 222 22.88 26.27 13.14
N THR A 223 23.93 27.02 13.45
CA THR A 223 25.32 26.58 13.40
C THR A 223 25.83 26.41 14.82
N HIS A 224 25.99 25.17 15.28
CA HIS A 224 26.65 24.90 16.55
C HIS A 224 28.16 25.10 16.40
N GLY A 225 28.62 26.32 16.69
CA GLY A 225 30.02 26.71 16.79
C GLY A 225 30.43 26.98 18.24
N LYS A 226 31.54 26.33 18.63
CA LYS A 226 32.40 26.48 19.82
C LYS A 226 32.33 27.79 20.60
N ASP A 227 32.40 27.70 21.93
CA ASP A 227 33.30 28.59 22.68
C ASP A 227 33.95 27.90 23.90
N GLU A 228 35.27 27.77 23.81
CA GLU A 228 36.22 27.38 24.85
C GLU A 228 36.50 28.58 25.75
N LYS A 229 36.42 28.44 27.09
CA LYS A 229 37.29 29.24 28.01
C LYS A 229 37.32 28.88 29.51
N ARG A 230 36.85 27.70 29.96
CA ARG A 230 36.90 27.37 31.40
C ARG A 230 37.61 26.09 31.83
N THR A 231 38.26 25.35 30.93
CA THR A 231 38.85 24.05 31.27
C THR A 231 40.37 23.98 31.01
N ARG A 232 41.09 25.10 31.07
CA ARG A 232 42.54 25.14 30.85
C ARG A 232 43.39 24.94 32.11
N LEU A 233 42.78 24.78 33.30
CA LEU A 233 43.52 24.66 34.56
C LEU A 233 43.75 23.21 35.07
N ILE A 234 43.05 22.20 34.53
CA ILE A 234 43.05 20.82 35.11
C ILE A 234 44.05 19.87 34.41
N VAL A 235 44.53 20.21 33.21
CA VAL A 235 45.28 19.28 32.35
C VAL A 235 46.74 19.04 32.80
N ILE A 236 47.33 19.90 33.63
CA ILE A 236 48.74 19.76 34.00
C ILE A 236 48.99 18.61 34.99
N LEU A 237 47.98 18.17 35.74
CA LEU A 237 48.15 17.16 36.80
C LEU A 237 47.89 15.69 36.37
N VAL A 238 47.35 15.44 35.18
CA VAL A 238 46.85 14.09 34.79
C VAL A 238 47.84 13.28 33.94
N VAL A 239 48.86 13.93 33.35
CA VAL A 239 49.74 13.29 32.36
C VAL A 239 50.68 12.23 32.96
N SER A 240 51.00 12.30 34.25
CA SER A 240 51.84 11.31 34.93
C SER A 240 51.09 10.02 35.33
N LEU A 241 49.75 10.04 35.41
CA LEU A 241 48.93 8.85 35.71
C LEU A 241 48.47 8.12 34.43
N GLY A 242 48.70 8.71 33.25
CA GLY A 242 48.26 8.21 31.94
C GLY A 242 49.00 6.97 31.44
N VAL A 243 50.25 6.75 31.86
CA VAL A 243 51.07 5.65 31.30
C VAL A 243 50.75 4.31 31.97
N LEU A 244 50.43 4.31 33.27
CA LEU A 244 50.01 3.10 34.00
C LEU A 244 48.57 2.72 33.67
N THR A 245 47.72 3.70 33.36
CA THR A 245 46.36 3.47 32.87
C THR A 245 46.35 2.98 31.43
N ALA A 246 47.28 3.38 30.55
CA ALA A 246 47.34 2.90 29.17
C ALA A 246 47.59 1.37 29.07
N GLY A 247 48.44 0.79 29.92
CA GLY A 247 48.64 -0.66 29.98
C GLY A 247 47.39 -1.42 30.43
N VAL A 248 46.71 -0.88 31.46
CA VAL A 248 45.42 -1.40 31.94
C VAL A 248 44.31 -1.16 30.92
N LEU A 249 44.34 -0.08 30.12
CA LEU A 249 43.40 0.24 29.04
C LEU A 249 43.63 -0.56 27.77
N ILE A 250 44.83 -1.11 27.52
CA ILE A 250 45.06 -2.07 26.44
C ILE A 250 44.57 -3.45 26.87
N ALA A 251 44.82 -3.87 28.12
CA ALA A 251 44.26 -5.12 28.66
C ALA A 251 42.73 -5.04 28.78
N LEU A 252 42.21 -3.93 29.31
CA LEU A 252 40.79 -3.58 29.31
C LEU A 252 40.30 -3.31 27.89
N GLY A 253 41.13 -2.93 26.92
CA GLY A 253 40.78 -2.69 25.53
C GLY A 253 40.70 -3.96 24.69
N ILE A 254 41.48 -5.00 25.04
CA ILE A 254 41.33 -6.37 24.53
C ILE A 254 40.10 -7.01 25.19
N LEU A 255 39.92 -6.83 26.50
CA LEU A 255 38.70 -7.23 27.21
C LEU A 255 37.49 -6.43 26.73
N TRP A 256 37.63 -5.16 26.35
CA TRP A 256 36.58 -4.28 25.81
C TRP A 256 36.37 -4.54 24.34
N ARG A 257 37.33 -5.01 23.54
CA ARG A 257 37.09 -5.55 22.18
C ARG A 257 36.41 -6.93 22.22
N GLN A 258 36.70 -7.76 23.21
CA GLN A 258 35.91 -8.99 23.47
C GLN A 258 34.52 -8.65 24.04
N ARG A 259 34.42 -7.61 24.89
CA ARG A 259 33.17 -7.05 25.43
C ARG A 259 32.43 -6.21 24.40
N GLU A 260 33.04 -5.65 23.37
CA GLU A 260 32.47 -4.86 22.26
C GLU A 260 32.08 -5.80 21.13
N LYS A 261 32.76 -6.94 20.93
CA LYS A 261 32.19 -8.06 20.17
C LYS A 261 31.00 -8.72 20.90
N ARG A 262 31.00 -8.78 22.24
CA ARG A 262 29.84 -9.21 23.07
C ARG A 262 28.74 -8.14 23.21
N MET A 263 29.07 -6.85 23.21
CA MET A 263 28.15 -5.70 23.37
C MET A 263 27.68 -5.16 22.02
N LYS A 264 28.40 -5.37 20.91
CA LYS A 264 27.85 -5.25 19.54
C LYS A 264 26.95 -6.44 19.22
N ARG A 265 27.13 -7.63 19.82
CA ARG A 265 26.07 -8.67 19.85
C ARG A 265 24.84 -8.22 20.68
N LYS A 266 25.05 -7.60 21.85
CA LYS A 266 23.99 -7.12 22.78
C LYS A 266 23.28 -5.79 22.38
N ALA A 267 23.93 -4.91 21.62
CA ALA A 267 23.36 -3.66 21.09
C ALA A 267 22.66 -3.85 19.74
N THR A 268 23.09 -4.87 18.97
CA THR A 268 22.29 -5.39 17.84
C THR A 268 21.03 -6.10 18.36
N GLU A 269 21.05 -6.68 19.58
CA GLU A 269 19.87 -7.25 20.25
C GLU A 269 18.88 -6.19 20.76
N THR A 270 19.30 -4.97 21.10
CA THR A 270 18.40 -3.90 21.58
C THR A 270 17.82 -3.03 20.44
N ALA A 271 18.55 -2.85 19.34
CA ALA A 271 18.00 -2.22 18.13
C ALA A 271 17.03 -3.14 17.36
N VAL A 272 17.21 -4.47 17.45
CA VAL A 272 16.28 -5.48 16.89
C VAL A 272 14.93 -5.51 17.64
N ASN A 273 14.86 -5.03 18.88
CA ASN A 273 13.61 -5.04 19.68
C ASN A 273 12.65 -3.87 19.40
N LEU A 274 13.08 -2.81 18.70
CA LEU A 274 12.17 -1.77 18.18
C LEU A 274 11.80 -2.03 16.71
N THR A 275 12.71 -2.62 15.92
CA THR A 275 12.42 -2.98 14.53
C THR A 275 11.46 -4.17 14.44
N SER A 276 11.50 -5.11 15.39
CA SER A 276 10.64 -6.31 15.41
C SER A 276 9.14 -6.04 15.52
N ILE A 277 8.69 -4.93 16.12
CA ILE A 277 7.27 -4.55 16.18
C ILE A 277 6.83 -3.94 14.83
N ASN A 278 7.73 -3.19 14.18
CA ASN A 278 7.49 -2.63 12.86
C ASN A 278 7.55 -3.70 11.75
N ASP A 279 8.36 -4.73 11.97
CA ASP A 279 8.69 -5.80 11.04
C ASP A 279 7.59 -6.86 10.88
N ASP A 280 6.73 -7.04 11.89
CA ASP A 280 5.51 -7.86 11.77
C ASP A 280 4.32 -7.05 11.22
N LEU A 281 4.35 -5.71 11.34
CA LEU A 281 3.43 -4.79 10.65
C LEU A 281 3.76 -4.60 9.15
N GLU A 282 4.96 -4.97 8.70
CA GLU A 282 5.48 -4.80 7.33
C GLU A 282 5.36 -6.05 6.44
N ARG A 283 4.49 -7.01 6.81
CA ARG A 283 4.24 -8.26 6.04
C ARG A 283 3.16 -8.16 4.94
N GLY A 284 2.81 -6.96 4.47
CA GLY A 284 2.05 -6.79 3.22
C GLY A 284 0.56 -7.17 3.24
N ALA A 285 0.01 -7.48 4.42
CA ALA A 285 -1.43 -7.54 4.71
C ALA A 285 -1.72 -6.86 6.07
N GLY A 286 -0.97 -5.80 6.39
CA GLY A 286 -1.02 -5.11 7.69
C GLY A 286 -2.09 -4.02 7.77
N PRO A 287 -2.53 -3.65 9.00
CA PRO A 287 -3.55 -2.62 9.22
C PRO A 287 -3.11 -1.26 8.65
N ARG A 288 -4.09 -0.48 8.17
CA ARG A 288 -3.87 0.88 7.64
C ARG A 288 -3.08 1.71 8.66
N LYS A 289 -2.01 2.37 8.20
CA LYS A 289 -1.23 3.31 9.01
C LYS A 289 -1.90 4.68 8.93
N PHE A 290 -2.23 5.25 10.08
CA PHE A 290 -2.80 6.59 10.20
C PHE A 290 -1.77 7.51 10.87
N SER A 291 -1.61 8.74 10.39
CA SER A 291 -0.92 9.76 11.18
C SER A 291 -1.70 9.99 12.47
N TYR A 292 -1.02 10.45 13.52
CA TYR A 292 -1.70 10.89 14.74
C TYR A 292 -2.79 11.90 14.42
N ASP A 293 -2.52 12.82 13.48
CA ASP A 293 -3.47 13.82 13.01
C ASP A 293 -4.72 13.20 12.36
N ASN A 294 -4.58 12.13 11.58
CA ASN A 294 -5.71 11.41 11.00
C ASN A 294 -6.53 10.67 12.06
N LEU A 295 -5.87 10.12 13.10
CA LEU A 295 -6.57 9.49 14.23
C LEU A 295 -7.24 10.52 15.14
N ALA A 296 -6.60 11.66 15.35
CA ALA A 296 -7.15 12.80 16.07
C ALA A 296 -8.37 13.33 15.31
N LEU A 297 -8.26 13.66 14.03
CA LEU A 297 -9.41 14.05 13.19
C LEU A 297 -10.53 13.00 13.24
N ALA A 298 -10.18 11.71 13.11
CA ALA A 298 -11.17 10.65 13.16
C ALA A 298 -11.89 10.58 14.50
N THR A 299 -11.17 10.74 15.61
CA THR A 299 -11.71 10.67 16.98
C THR A 299 -12.18 12.01 17.54
N SER A 300 -12.30 13.05 16.70
CA SER A 300 -12.63 14.41 17.14
C SER A 300 -11.64 14.92 18.21
N ASN A 301 -10.36 14.76 17.92
CA ASN A 301 -9.20 14.99 18.78
C ASN A 301 -9.30 14.28 20.13
N PHE A 302 -9.69 13.01 20.12
CA PHE A 302 -9.90 12.21 21.34
C PHE A 302 -10.91 12.87 22.30
N SER A 303 -12.01 13.42 21.77
CA SER A 303 -13.05 14.04 22.60
C SER A 303 -13.74 13.02 23.49
N ASP A 304 -14.25 13.47 24.65
CA ASP A 304 -15.06 12.64 25.53
C ASP A 304 -16.38 12.21 24.86
N GLU A 305 -16.89 12.93 23.86
CA GLU A 305 -18.07 12.53 23.07
C GLU A 305 -17.81 11.31 22.18
N ARG A 306 -16.57 11.16 21.71
CA ARG A 306 -16.12 9.99 20.95
C ARG A 306 -15.54 8.90 21.85
N LYS A 307 -15.37 9.16 23.14
CA LYS A 307 -14.86 8.20 24.11
C LYS A 307 -15.91 7.16 24.42
N LEU A 308 -15.59 5.92 24.06
CA LEU A 308 -16.43 4.76 24.32
C LEU A 308 -16.33 4.28 25.77
N GLY A 309 -15.23 4.60 26.45
CA GLY A 309 -15.00 4.28 27.84
C GLY A 309 -13.55 4.49 28.24
N GLN A 310 -13.28 4.46 29.54
CA GLN A 310 -11.93 4.53 30.10
C GLN A 310 -11.77 3.46 31.16
N GLY A 311 -10.72 2.67 31.05
CA GLY A 311 -10.43 1.57 31.98
C GLY A 311 -8.94 1.32 32.08
N GLY A 312 -8.54 0.09 32.42
CA GLY A 312 -7.14 -0.28 32.54
C GLY A 312 -6.29 0.11 31.32
N PHE A 313 -6.85 0.07 30.11
CA PHE A 313 -6.18 0.39 28.84
C PHE A 313 -6.02 1.89 28.51
N GLY A 314 -6.40 2.77 29.43
CA GLY A 314 -6.56 4.19 29.12
C GLY A 314 -7.93 4.47 28.50
N ALA A 315 -8.09 5.65 27.91
CA ALA A 315 -9.32 6.03 27.24
C ALA A 315 -9.40 5.40 25.83
N VAL A 316 -10.56 4.82 25.52
CA VAL A 316 -10.84 4.19 24.22
C VAL A 316 -11.81 5.09 23.46
N TYR A 317 -11.46 5.44 22.23
CA TYR A 317 -12.19 6.39 21.41
C TYR A 317 -12.69 5.75 20.11
N LYS A 318 -13.87 6.19 19.65
CA LYS A 318 -14.46 5.88 18.36
C LYS A 318 -13.99 6.91 17.33
N GLY A 319 -13.13 6.48 16.41
CA GLY A 319 -12.73 7.27 15.25
C GLY A 319 -13.66 7.08 14.06
N CYS A 320 -13.80 8.07 13.18
CA CYS A 320 -14.44 7.99 11.87
C CYS A 320 -13.55 8.65 10.82
N LEU A 321 -13.04 7.89 9.84
CA LEU A 321 -12.20 8.44 8.79
C LEU A 321 -13.05 9.24 7.80
N HIS A 322 -12.85 10.56 7.76
CA HIS A 322 -13.64 11.48 6.94
C HIS A 322 -13.58 11.19 5.43
N ASP A 323 -12.45 10.69 4.94
CA ASP A 323 -12.24 10.44 3.50
C ASP A 323 -12.92 9.15 3.00
N THR A 324 -13.19 8.19 3.89
CA THR A 324 -13.73 6.85 3.53
C THR A 324 -15.00 6.46 4.27
N GLY A 325 -15.38 7.16 5.33
CA GLY A 325 -16.53 6.84 6.19
C GLY A 325 -16.35 5.62 7.10
N GLU A 326 -15.13 5.10 7.25
CA GLU A 326 -14.85 3.89 8.05
C GLU A 326 -14.65 4.24 9.54
N PHE A 327 -15.21 3.42 10.43
CA PHE A 327 -15.06 3.58 11.89
C PHE A 327 -13.81 2.87 12.43
N LEU A 328 -13.10 3.53 13.34
CA LEU A 328 -11.90 3.05 14.02
C LEU A 328 -12.13 2.95 15.53
N LEU A 329 -11.41 2.03 16.18
CA LEU A 329 -11.25 2.00 17.64
C LEU A 329 -9.83 2.44 17.98
N VAL A 330 -9.67 3.50 18.77
CA VAL A 330 -8.37 4.11 19.05
C VAL A 330 -8.11 4.10 20.56
N TYR A 331 -6.94 3.60 20.97
CA TYR A 331 -6.51 3.49 22.37
C TYR A 331 -4.98 3.58 22.48
N GLU A 332 -4.48 3.74 23.70
CA GLU A 332 -3.06 4.01 23.97
C GLU A 332 -2.12 2.86 23.55
N PHE A 333 -0.95 3.20 23.04
CA PHE A 333 0.07 2.24 22.61
C PHE A 333 0.89 1.71 23.80
N MET A 334 0.99 0.38 23.92
CA MET A 334 1.70 -0.30 25.01
C MET A 334 3.20 -0.44 24.70
N VAL A 335 4.00 0.51 25.18
CA VAL A 335 5.45 0.64 24.84
C VAL A 335 6.32 -0.58 25.16
N ASN A 336 5.91 -1.42 26.12
CA ASN A 336 6.68 -2.61 26.48
C ASN A 336 6.29 -3.87 25.68
N GLY A 337 5.24 -3.81 24.85
CA GLY A 337 4.79 -4.93 24.02
C GLY A 337 4.05 -6.02 24.82
N SER A 338 3.88 -7.20 24.22
CA SER A 338 3.21 -8.36 24.81
C SER A 338 4.15 -9.23 25.66
N LEU A 339 3.60 -9.99 26.62
CA LEU A 339 4.34 -10.86 27.53
C LEU A 339 5.12 -11.97 26.80
N ASP A 340 4.55 -12.58 25.76
CA ASP A 340 5.21 -13.62 24.97
C ASP A 340 6.52 -13.13 24.32
N TYR A 341 6.58 -11.85 23.95
CA TYR A 341 7.77 -11.21 23.41
C TYR A 341 8.92 -11.13 24.42
N HIS A 342 8.60 -11.07 25.72
CA HIS A 342 9.59 -11.09 26.81
C HIS A 342 9.95 -12.51 27.26
N LEU A 343 9.00 -13.46 27.23
CA LEU A 343 9.25 -14.85 27.64
C LEU A 343 10.00 -15.64 26.55
N PHE A 344 9.54 -15.54 25.30
CA PHE A 344 10.02 -16.35 24.18
C PHE A 344 10.85 -15.56 23.16
N GLY A 345 10.68 -14.24 23.10
CA GLY A 345 11.35 -13.35 22.15
C GLY A 345 12.79 -12.97 22.53
N LYS A 346 13.34 -11.96 21.81
CA LYS A 346 14.74 -11.50 21.91
C LYS A 346 14.93 -10.30 22.85
N LYS A 347 13.91 -9.90 23.63
CA LYS A 347 14.01 -8.82 24.61
C LYS A 347 14.75 -9.27 25.88
N SER A 348 15.15 -8.31 26.69
CA SER A 348 15.76 -8.60 28.00
C SER A 348 14.80 -9.49 28.81
N PRO A 349 15.24 -10.67 29.28
CA PRO A 349 14.38 -11.58 30.01
C PRO A 349 13.86 -10.89 31.28
N LEU A 350 12.56 -11.00 31.52
CA LEU A 350 11.94 -10.50 32.75
C LEU A 350 12.57 -11.22 33.94
N ASN A 351 13.03 -10.46 34.94
CA ASN A 351 13.45 -11.02 36.22
C ASN A 351 12.24 -11.65 36.93
N TRP A 352 12.51 -12.47 37.95
CA TRP A 352 11.47 -13.20 38.64
C TRP A 352 10.41 -12.27 39.28
N GLU A 353 10.84 -11.18 39.91
CA GLU A 353 9.95 -10.20 40.54
C GLU A 353 8.93 -9.62 39.56
N LEU A 354 9.36 -9.21 38.36
CA LEU A 354 8.46 -8.71 37.31
C LEU A 354 7.56 -9.80 36.75
N ARG A 355 8.06 -11.03 36.57
CA ARG A 355 7.24 -12.18 36.12
C ARG A 355 6.12 -12.47 37.10
N TYR A 356 6.44 -12.46 38.39
CA TYR A 356 5.48 -12.68 39.45
C TYR A 356 4.48 -11.52 39.53
N LYS A 357 4.94 -10.26 39.47
CA LYS A 357 4.07 -9.07 39.36
C LYS A 357 3.09 -9.17 38.19
N ILE A 358 3.55 -9.66 37.03
CA ILE A 358 2.70 -9.85 35.85
C ILE A 358 1.65 -10.94 36.08
N ALA A 359 2.00 -12.05 36.73
CA ALA A 359 1.02 -13.08 37.09
C ALA A 359 -0.08 -12.52 38.00
N HIS A 360 0.29 -11.71 39.01
CA HIS A 360 -0.66 -11.00 39.88
C HIS A 360 -1.52 -10.00 39.09
N GLY A 361 -0.91 -9.22 38.20
CA GLY A 361 -1.63 -8.26 37.36
C GLY A 361 -2.64 -8.93 36.42
N LEU A 362 -2.28 -10.10 35.86
CA LEU A 362 -3.19 -10.87 35.02
C LEU A 362 -4.35 -11.49 35.83
N ALA A 363 -4.06 -11.99 37.04
CA ALA A 363 -5.10 -12.49 37.95
C ALA A 363 -6.09 -11.38 38.34
N SER A 364 -5.58 -10.19 38.65
CA SER A 364 -6.40 -9.01 38.96
C SER A 364 -7.23 -8.56 37.76
N ALA A 365 -6.67 -8.53 36.55
CA ALA A 365 -7.42 -8.20 35.34
C ALA A 365 -8.56 -9.20 35.11
N LEU A 366 -8.32 -10.49 35.32
CA LEU A 366 -9.32 -11.53 35.13
C LEU A 366 -10.37 -11.54 36.26
N LEU A 367 -9.98 -11.20 37.50
CA LEU A 367 -10.91 -10.96 38.61
C LEU A 367 -11.88 -9.83 38.30
N TYR A 368 -11.36 -8.72 37.77
CA TYR A 368 -12.19 -7.59 37.35
C TYR A 368 -13.24 -8.02 36.32
N LEU A 369 -12.80 -8.76 35.28
CA LEU A 369 -13.69 -9.25 34.22
C LEU A 369 -14.73 -10.25 34.73
N HIS A 370 -14.37 -11.17 35.63
CA HIS A 370 -15.26 -12.24 36.07
C HIS A 370 -16.17 -11.86 37.24
N GLU A 371 -15.74 -10.96 38.12
CA GLU A 371 -16.37 -10.76 39.44
C GLU A 371 -16.55 -9.28 39.87
N GLU A 372 -15.79 -8.31 39.36
CA GLU A 372 -15.87 -6.90 39.83
C GLU A 372 -16.63 -5.97 38.87
N TRP A 373 -16.70 -6.31 37.59
CA TRP A 373 -17.52 -5.59 36.62
C TRP A 373 -19.01 -5.95 36.73
N GLU A 374 -19.91 -5.04 36.37
CA GLU A 374 -21.37 -5.22 36.49
C GLU A 374 -21.91 -6.46 35.74
N GLN A 375 -21.20 -6.90 34.69
CA GLN A 375 -21.51 -8.11 33.94
C GLN A 375 -20.26 -8.98 33.78
N CYS A 376 -20.36 -10.30 33.97
CA CYS A 376 -19.22 -11.19 33.81
C CYS A 376 -18.74 -11.17 32.35
N VAL A 377 -17.46 -10.93 32.12
CA VAL A 377 -16.85 -10.92 30.77
C VAL A 377 -15.97 -12.15 30.62
N VAL A 378 -16.35 -13.06 29.72
CA VAL A 378 -15.49 -14.20 29.34
C VAL A 378 -14.66 -13.80 28.13
N HIS A 379 -13.34 -13.79 28.27
CA HIS A 379 -12.39 -13.30 27.27
C HIS A 379 -12.19 -14.27 26.11
N ARG A 380 -12.15 -15.58 26.36
CA ARG A 380 -12.06 -16.68 25.37
C ARG A 380 -10.73 -16.83 24.60
N ASP A 381 -9.79 -15.92 24.79
CA ASP A 381 -8.48 -15.96 24.11
C ASP A 381 -7.35 -15.42 24.99
N ILE A 382 -7.32 -15.84 26.25
CA ILE A 382 -6.25 -15.50 27.18
C ILE A 382 -5.01 -16.31 26.77
N LYS A 383 -3.96 -15.60 26.36
CA LYS A 383 -2.67 -16.16 25.97
C LYS A 383 -1.58 -15.11 26.17
N SER A 384 -0.33 -15.52 26.28
CA SER A 384 0.79 -14.62 26.56
C SER A 384 0.97 -13.50 25.51
N SER A 385 0.54 -13.68 24.26
CA SER A 385 0.58 -12.61 23.24
C SER A 385 -0.49 -11.53 23.42
N ASN A 386 -1.56 -11.82 24.16
CA ASN A 386 -2.66 -10.89 24.44
C ASN A 386 -2.49 -10.19 25.79
N VAL A 387 -1.45 -10.53 26.56
CA VAL A 387 -1.09 -9.84 27.80
C VAL A 387 -0.10 -8.72 27.47
N MET A 388 -0.61 -7.49 27.34
CA MET A 388 0.19 -6.31 27.01
C MET A 388 0.77 -5.66 28.26
N LEU A 389 1.91 -4.99 28.10
CA LEU A 389 2.66 -4.36 29.19
C LEU A 389 2.83 -2.86 28.93
N ASP A 390 2.42 -2.04 29.90
CA ASP A 390 2.64 -0.59 29.89
C ASP A 390 4.11 -0.23 30.21
N SER A 391 4.44 1.07 30.23
CA SER A 391 5.80 1.57 30.53
C SER A 391 6.36 1.09 31.88
N ASN A 392 5.49 0.75 32.84
CA ASN A 392 5.81 0.29 34.19
C ASN A 392 5.66 -1.24 34.37
N PHE A 393 5.52 -1.98 33.26
CA PHE A 393 5.30 -3.43 33.23
C PHE A 393 4.02 -3.87 33.96
N ASN A 394 3.01 -3.00 34.06
CA ASN A 394 1.69 -3.43 34.55
C ASN A 394 0.93 -4.11 33.42
N VAL A 395 0.12 -5.11 33.80
CA VAL A 395 -0.63 -5.93 32.86
C VAL A 395 -1.87 -5.20 32.33
N LYS A 396 -2.04 -5.27 31.01
CA LYS A 396 -3.23 -4.85 30.29
C LYS A 396 -3.64 -6.02 29.38
N LEU A 397 -4.76 -6.70 29.69
CA LEU A 397 -5.25 -7.86 28.94
C LEU A 397 -6.05 -7.44 27.70
N GLY A 398 -5.52 -7.65 26.49
CA GLY A 398 -6.05 -7.10 25.23
C GLY A 398 -6.67 -8.16 24.30
N ASP A 399 -7.18 -7.72 23.15
CA ASP A 399 -7.88 -8.54 22.13
C ASP A 399 -9.21 -9.17 22.60
N PHE A 400 -10.19 -8.29 22.86
CA PHE A 400 -11.55 -8.68 23.22
C PHE A 400 -12.42 -9.09 22.01
N GLY A 401 -11.85 -9.30 20.82
CA GLY A 401 -12.63 -9.64 19.61
C GLY A 401 -13.46 -10.93 19.76
N LEU A 402 -12.98 -11.85 20.60
CA LEU A 402 -13.68 -13.09 20.93
C LEU A 402 -14.47 -13.02 22.24
N ALA A 403 -14.29 -11.96 23.04
CA ALA A 403 -14.89 -11.83 24.36
C ALA A 403 -16.41 -11.72 24.29
N ARG A 404 -17.10 -12.21 25.32
CA ARG A 404 -18.56 -12.20 25.42
C ARG A 404 -18.99 -11.85 26.83
N LEU A 405 -20.05 -11.04 26.93
CA LEU A 405 -20.74 -10.77 28.18
C LEU A 405 -21.56 -12.01 28.57
N MET A 406 -21.42 -12.44 29.81
CA MET A 406 -22.26 -13.41 30.49
C MET A 406 -23.05 -12.68 31.57
N ASP A 407 -24.37 -12.68 31.47
CA ASP A 407 -25.21 -12.22 32.58
C ASP A 407 -25.00 -13.17 33.77
N HIS A 408 -24.73 -12.60 34.96
CA HIS A 408 -24.50 -13.34 36.21
C HIS A 408 -25.66 -14.27 36.58
N GLU A 409 -26.85 -14.09 35.98
CA GLU A 409 -28.07 -14.84 36.27
C GLU A 409 -28.42 -15.97 35.26
N LEU A 410 -27.74 -16.06 34.09
CA LEU A 410 -28.23 -16.88 32.95
C LEU A 410 -27.36 -18.08 32.53
N GLY A 411 -26.22 -18.34 33.18
CA GLY A 411 -25.37 -19.49 32.84
C GLY A 411 -24.72 -19.42 31.43
N PRO A 412 -23.94 -20.43 31.01
CA PRO A 412 -23.10 -20.34 29.81
C PRO A 412 -23.95 -20.30 28.52
N GLN A 413 -24.00 -19.13 27.89
CA GLN A 413 -24.67 -18.90 26.61
C GLN A 413 -23.95 -19.64 25.45
N THR A 414 -24.72 -20.12 24.48
CA THR A 414 -24.22 -20.75 23.25
C THR A 414 -23.43 -19.75 22.41
N ALA A 415 -22.10 -19.83 22.44
CA ALA A 415 -21.25 -19.08 21.53
C ALA A 415 -21.41 -19.63 20.10
N SER A 416 -21.69 -18.75 19.13
CA SER A 416 -21.65 -19.05 17.70
C SER A 416 -20.22 -19.39 17.28
N GLY A 417 -19.84 -20.66 17.38
CA GLY A 417 -18.56 -21.19 16.89
C GLY A 417 -17.44 -21.33 17.94
N LEU A 418 -16.61 -22.36 17.75
CA LEU A 418 -15.36 -22.58 18.48
C LEU A 418 -14.35 -21.50 18.07
N ALA A 419 -13.89 -20.68 19.01
CA ALA A 419 -12.91 -19.63 18.75
C ALA A 419 -11.99 -19.44 19.96
N GLY A 420 -10.69 -19.41 19.71
CA GLY A 420 -9.63 -19.33 20.72
C GLY A 420 -8.35 -19.98 20.19
N THR A 421 -7.22 -19.72 20.85
CA THR A 421 -5.91 -20.21 20.39
C THR A 421 -5.63 -21.64 20.87
N LEU A 422 -5.31 -22.55 19.93
CA LEU A 422 -4.97 -23.95 20.22
C LEU A 422 -3.76 -24.02 21.17
N GLY A 423 -3.85 -24.81 22.24
CA GLY A 423 -2.87 -24.89 23.33
C GLY A 423 -3.29 -24.15 24.61
N TYR A 424 -4.08 -23.08 24.48
CA TYR A 424 -4.67 -22.34 25.61
C TYR A 424 -6.15 -22.70 25.82
N MET A 425 -6.84 -23.17 24.78
CA MET A 425 -8.26 -23.53 24.87
C MET A 425 -8.51 -24.66 25.87
N ALA A 426 -9.48 -24.42 26.75
CA ALA A 426 -9.92 -25.40 27.73
C ALA A 426 -10.47 -26.67 27.06
N PRO A 427 -10.10 -27.87 27.52
CA PRO A 427 -10.48 -29.12 26.87
C PRO A 427 -12.01 -29.35 26.75
N GLU A 428 -12.79 -28.93 27.74
CA GLU A 428 -14.26 -28.95 27.69
C GLU A 428 -14.84 -27.88 26.76
N TYR A 429 -14.16 -26.74 26.58
CA TYR A 429 -14.57 -25.71 25.64
C TYR A 429 -14.41 -26.20 24.19
N ILE A 430 -13.29 -26.86 23.87
CA ILE A 430 -13.04 -27.47 22.55
C ILE A 430 -14.16 -28.43 22.17
N ARG A 431 -14.62 -29.25 23.12
CA ARG A 431 -15.62 -30.28 22.88
C ARG A 431 -17.05 -29.76 22.88
N THR A 432 -17.41 -28.93 23.86
CA THR A 432 -18.81 -28.46 24.02
C THR A 432 -19.11 -27.22 23.21
N ARG A 433 -18.06 -26.52 22.72
CA ARG A 433 -18.11 -25.19 22.09
C ARG A 433 -18.74 -24.11 22.98
N ARG A 434 -18.83 -24.34 24.29
CA ARG A 434 -19.35 -23.39 25.28
C ARG A 434 -18.19 -22.84 26.11
N ALA A 435 -17.94 -21.54 25.99
CA ALA A 435 -16.98 -20.86 26.84
C ALA A 435 -17.61 -20.54 28.19
N SER A 436 -16.80 -20.53 29.24
CA SER A 436 -17.20 -20.17 30.60
C SER A 436 -16.04 -19.47 31.34
N LYS A 437 -16.31 -18.88 32.51
CA LYS A 437 -15.26 -18.32 33.37
C LYS A 437 -14.17 -19.35 33.69
N GLU A 438 -14.55 -20.62 33.87
CA GLU A 438 -13.61 -21.72 34.12
C GLU A 438 -12.71 -22.01 32.91
N SER A 439 -13.20 -21.75 31.68
CA SER A 439 -12.39 -21.91 30.47
C SER A 439 -11.32 -20.81 30.31
N ASP A 440 -11.62 -19.59 30.76
CA ASP A 440 -10.66 -18.50 30.88
C ASP A 440 -9.63 -18.80 31.99
N VAL A 441 -10.08 -19.35 33.13
CA VAL A 441 -9.21 -19.78 34.22
C VAL A 441 -8.22 -20.86 33.75
N TYR A 442 -8.65 -21.80 32.90
CA TYR A 442 -7.73 -22.77 32.29
C TYR A 442 -6.65 -22.08 31.46
N SER A 443 -7.07 -21.15 30.59
CA SER A 443 -6.17 -20.39 29.73
C SER A 443 -5.17 -19.56 30.54
N PHE A 444 -5.63 -18.95 31.64
CA PHE A 444 -4.80 -18.29 32.64
C PHE A 444 -3.77 -19.25 33.26
N GLY A 445 -4.19 -20.45 33.65
CA GLY A 445 -3.30 -21.49 34.19
C GLY A 445 -2.17 -21.87 33.24
N VAL A 446 -2.47 -21.99 31.94
CA VAL A 446 -1.45 -22.22 30.90
C VAL A 446 -0.45 -21.06 30.87
N VAL A 447 -0.90 -19.81 30.91
CA VAL A 447 -0.02 -18.63 30.92
C VAL A 447 0.86 -18.58 32.18
N LEU A 448 0.35 -18.96 33.36
CA LEU A 448 1.18 -19.05 34.58
C LEU A 448 2.33 -20.04 34.43
N VAL A 449 2.06 -21.19 33.81
CA VAL A 449 3.08 -22.20 33.51
C VAL A 449 4.11 -21.65 32.51
N GLU A 450 3.68 -20.89 31.50
CA GLU A 450 4.58 -20.22 30.57
C GLU A 450 5.48 -19.19 31.27
N ILE A 451 4.94 -18.40 32.22
CA ILE A 451 5.71 -17.42 33.01
C ILE A 451 6.82 -18.12 33.80
N ALA A 452 6.53 -19.26 34.43
CA ALA A 452 7.51 -20.01 35.22
C ALA A 452 8.57 -20.71 34.36
N THR A 453 8.15 -21.30 33.24
CA THR A 453 9.00 -22.19 32.43
C THR A 453 9.73 -21.48 31.30
N GLY A 454 9.25 -20.31 30.87
CA GLY A 454 9.77 -19.60 29.70
C GLY A 454 9.61 -20.38 28.39
N ARG A 455 8.74 -21.40 28.37
CA ARG A 455 8.45 -22.25 27.20
C ARG A 455 7.06 -21.95 26.67
N LYS A 456 6.90 -22.01 25.34
CA LYS A 456 5.62 -21.76 24.71
C LYS A 456 4.76 -23.01 24.74
N SER A 457 3.46 -22.87 24.95
CA SER A 457 2.49 -23.98 24.98
C SER A 457 2.49 -24.84 23.71
N SER A 458 2.90 -24.28 22.57
CA SER A 458 3.03 -24.98 21.27
C SER A 458 4.37 -25.70 21.06
N ASP A 459 5.36 -25.50 21.93
CA ASP A 459 6.68 -26.10 21.74
C ASP A 459 6.63 -27.61 22.05
N PRO A 460 7.21 -28.47 21.20
CA PRO A 460 7.23 -29.91 21.43
C PRO A 460 8.05 -30.24 22.68
N VAL A 461 7.44 -31.00 23.61
CA VAL A 461 8.05 -31.33 24.90
C VAL A 461 8.65 -32.74 24.88
N GLY A 462 9.98 -32.83 24.87
CA GLY A 462 10.71 -34.09 25.02
C GLY A 462 10.71 -35.00 23.78
N ARG A 463 11.09 -36.28 23.96
CA ARG A 463 11.27 -37.27 22.87
C ARG A 463 9.96 -37.72 22.20
N SER A 464 8.81 -37.39 22.77
CA SER A 464 7.49 -37.69 22.23
C SER A 464 6.79 -36.37 21.89
N SER A 465 6.65 -36.07 20.60
CA SER A 465 6.02 -34.85 20.05
C SER A 465 4.51 -34.72 20.33
N GLU A 466 3.95 -35.53 21.24
CA GLU A 466 2.52 -35.61 21.54
C GLU A 466 2.14 -35.02 22.91
N MET A 467 3.11 -34.71 23.78
CA MET A 467 2.83 -34.23 25.15
C MET A 467 2.82 -32.69 25.23
N GLY A 468 1.69 -32.11 25.66
CA GLY A 468 1.54 -30.66 25.87
C GLY A 468 2.14 -30.16 27.20
N ILE A 469 2.40 -28.85 27.30
CA ILE A 469 3.12 -28.23 28.44
C ILE A 469 2.47 -28.53 29.81
N VAL A 470 1.13 -28.54 29.89
CA VAL A 470 0.41 -28.81 31.15
C VAL A 470 0.64 -30.24 31.62
N ALA A 471 0.56 -31.22 30.71
CA ALA A 471 0.76 -32.64 31.03
C ALA A 471 2.19 -32.90 31.52
N TRP A 472 3.18 -32.30 30.86
CA TRP A 472 4.58 -32.39 31.26
C TRP A 472 4.84 -31.84 32.66
N ILE A 473 4.30 -30.67 32.98
CA ILE A 473 4.47 -30.05 34.30
C ILE A 473 3.71 -30.83 35.38
N TRP A 474 2.58 -31.46 35.03
CA TRP A 474 1.87 -32.37 35.93
C TRP A 474 2.70 -33.61 36.29
N ASP A 475 3.40 -34.20 35.33
CA ASP A 475 4.30 -35.34 35.56
C ASP A 475 5.49 -34.94 36.48
N LEU A 476 6.02 -33.73 36.30
CA LEU A 476 7.06 -33.18 37.18
C LEU A 476 6.54 -32.87 38.58
N TYR A 477 5.29 -32.41 38.73
CA TYR A 477 4.64 -32.28 40.03
C TYR A 477 4.49 -33.64 40.72
N GLY A 478 3.98 -34.66 40.01
CA GLY A 478 3.80 -36.02 40.53
C GLY A 478 5.10 -36.71 40.97
N SER A 479 6.21 -36.37 40.32
CA SER A 479 7.56 -36.86 40.65
C SER A 479 8.34 -35.95 41.61
N GLY A 480 7.75 -34.84 42.08
CA GLY A 480 8.38 -33.90 43.01
C GLY A 480 9.52 -33.07 42.42
N ASN A 481 9.62 -32.95 41.10
CA ASN A 481 10.73 -32.35 40.37
C ASN A 481 10.34 -31.06 39.60
N LEU A 482 9.39 -30.28 40.11
CA LEU A 482 8.92 -29.04 39.47
C LEU A 482 10.04 -28.03 39.17
N LEU A 483 11.04 -27.93 40.05
CA LEU A 483 12.14 -26.97 39.90
C LEU A 483 12.99 -27.21 38.65
N SER A 484 12.94 -28.41 38.06
CA SER A 484 13.63 -28.72 36.81
C SER A 484 13.02 -28.08 35.56
N ALA A 485 11.76 -27.62 35.65
CA ALA A 485 11.06 -26.99 34.53
C ALA A 485 11.22 -25.47 34.47
N ILE A 486 11.85 -24.86 35.48
CA ILE A 486 12.00 -23.41 35.59
C ILE A 486 12.85 -22.89 34.43
N ASP A 487 12.47 -21.71 33.93
CA ASP A 487 13.21 -21.04 32.86
C ASP A 487 14.70 -20.87 33.21
N GLU A 488 15.56 -21.47 32.40
CA GLU A 488 17.02 -21.39 32.55
C GLU A 488 17.52 -19.94 32.47
N LYS A 489 16.78 -19.04 31.80
CA LYS A 489 17.10 -17.61 31.69
C LYS A 489 17.01 -16.86 33.02
N LEU A 490 16.40 -17.43 34.05
CA LEU A 490 16.34 -16.84 35.39
C LEU A 490 17.65 -17.06 36.19
N TYR A 491 18.62 -17.82 35.67
CA TYR A 491 19.95 -18.04 36.29
C TYR A 491 19.92 -18.43 37.78
N LYS A 492 18.89 -19.17 38.22
CA LYS A 492 18.64 -19.54 39.63
C LYS A 492 18.38 -18.36 40.57
N VAL A 493 18.02 -17.19 40.04
CA VAL A 493 17.60 -16.01 40.81
C VAL A 493 16.09 -15.90 40.78
N PHE A 494 15.44 -16.64 41.68
CA PHE A 494 13.99 -16.64 41.87
C PHE A 494 13.66 -17.08 43.29
N ASP A 495 12.47 -16.71 43.75
CA ASP A 495 11.95 -17.20 45.03
C ASP A 495 11.35 -18.59 44.81
N VAL A 496 11.92 -19.60 45.47
CA VAL A 496 11.56 -21.01 45.30
C VAL A 496 10.10 -21.26 45.70
N GLU A 497 9.60 -20.59 46.73
CA GLU A 497 8.24 -20.79 47.22
C GLU A 497 7.23 -20.09 46.31
N GLN A 498 7.56 -18.90 45.79
CA GLN A 498 6.74 -18.22 44.77
C GLN A 498 6.67 -19.02 43.47
N VAL A 499 7.78 -19.61 42.99
CA VAL A 499 7.76 -20.40 41.76
C VAL A 499 6.92 -21.66 41.93
N LYS A 500 7.09 -22.38 43.04
CA LYS A 500 6.26 -23.55 43.34
C LYS A 500 4.79 -23.17 43.43
N CYS A 501 4.48 -22.07 44.11
CA CYS A 501 3.13 -21.51 44.19
C CYS A 501 2.56 -21.24 42.79
N LEU A 502 3.29 -20.49 41.97
CA LEU A 502 2.87 -20.13 40.61
C LEU A 502 2.59 -21.36 39.73
N MET A 503 3.48 -22.37 39.77
CA MET A 503 3.33 -23.58 38.96
C MET A 503 2.17 -24.46 39.44
N ILE A 504 1.99 -24.61 40.75
CA ILE A 504 0.89 -25.41 41.31
C ILE A 504 -0.46 -24.73 41.10
N VAL A 505 -0.54 -23.40 41.28
CA VAL A 505 -1.74 -22.63 40.92
C VAL A 505 -2.00 -22.72 39.42
N GLY A 506 -0.96 -22.66 38.58
CA GLY A 506 -1.05 -22.89 37.14
C GLY A 506 -1.69 -24.24 36.79
N LEU A 507 -1.25 -25.33 37.43
CA LEU A 507 -1.83 -26.66 37.27
C LEU A 507 -3.27 -26.74 37.82
N TRP A 508 -3.56 -26.09 38.95
CA TRP A 508 -4.90 -26.08 39.54
C TRP A 508 -5.90 -25.35 38.64
N CYS A 509 -5.49 -24.21 38.07
CA CYS A 509 -6.22 -23.48 37.05
C CYS A 509 -6.37 -24.28 35.75
N ALA A 510 -5.33 -25.00 35.31
CA ALA A 510 -5.32 -25.84 34.11
C ALA A 510 -5.86 -27.27 34.35
N HIS A 511 -6.64 -27.50 35.41
CA HIS A 511 -7.21 -28.81 35.70
C HIS A 511 -8.16 -29.27 34.58
N PRO A 512 -8.10 -30.53 34.10
CA PRO A 512 -8.94 -31.00 32.98
C PRO A 512 -10.45 -30.91 33.23
N ASP A 513 -10.88 -31.16 34.47
CA ASP A 513 -12.26 -30.93 34.93
C ASP A 513 -12.45 -29.46 35.32
N CYS A 514 -13.37 -28.77 34.65
CA CYS A 514 -13.69 -27.37 34.92
C CYS A 514 -14.28 -27.13 36.31
N LYS A 515 -14.94 -28.12 36.93
CA LYS A 515 -15.54 -27.98 38.27
C LYS A 515 -14.51 -27.97 39.40
N LEU A 516 -13.32 -28.51 39.15
CA LEU A 516 -12.23 -28.59 40.12
C LEU A 516 -11.23 -27.44 39.99
N ARG A 517 -11.43 -26.55 39.00
CA ARG A 517 -10.65 -25.32 38.86
C ARG A 517 -11.05 -24.30 39.94
N PRO A 518 -10.11 -23.51 40.46
CA PRO A 518 -10.43 -22.45 41.39
C PRO A 518 -11.21 -21.32 40.70
N SER A 519 -11.94 -20.51 41.47
CA SER A 519 -12.29 -19.18 40.98
C SER A 519 -11.02 -18.33 40.86
N ILE A 520 -11.04 -17.31 40.01
CA ILE A 520 -9.87 -16.44 39.86
C ILE A 520 -9.54 -15.71 41.17
N ARG A 521 -10.54 -15.37 41.99
CA ARG A 521 -10.34 -14.86 43.36
C ARG A 521 -9.56 -15.83 44.25
N GLN A 522 -9.93 -17.11 44.23
CA GLN A 522 -9.25 -18.15 45.01
C GLN A 522 -7.81 -18.36 44.53
N ALA A 523 -7.59 -18.41 43.21
CA ALA A 523 -6.26 -18.49 42.63
C ALA A 523 -5.40 -17.28 43.05
N MET A 524 -5.97 -16.07 43.03
CA MET A 524 -5.30 -14.85 43.43
C MET A 524 -4.94 -14.84 44.92
N GLN A 525 -5.80 -15.33 45.82
CA GLN A 525 -5.50 -15.44 47.25
C GLN A 525 -4.32 -16.38 47.53
N VAL A 526 -4.26 -17.52 46.84
CA VAL A 526 -3.11 -18.45 46.95
C VAL A 526 -1.84 -17.82 46.40
N LEU A 527 -1.91 -17.11 45.26
CA LEU A 527 -0.76 -16.39 44.70
C LEU A 527 -0.23 -15.31 45.66
N HIS A 528 -1.08 -14.69 46.47
CA HIS A 528 -0.65 -13.73 47.52
C HIS A 528 -0.22 -14.40 48.84
N PHE A 529 -0.21 -15.73 48.93
CA PHE A 529 0.01 -16.50 50.16
C PHE A 529 -1.01 -16.22 51.28
N GLU A 530 -2.21 -15.76 50.92
CA GLU A 530 -3.31 -15.51 51.87
C GLU A 530 -4.13 -16.77 52.16
N ALA A 531 -4.00 -17.80 51.31
CA ALA A 531 -4.67 -19.09 51.43
C ALA A 531 -3.70 -20.26 51.28
N ALA A 532 -4.08 -21.43 51.80
CA ALA A 532 -3.26 -22.64 51.72
C ALA A 532 -3.12 -23.16 50.28
N MET A 533 -1.96 -23.75 49.96
CA MET A 533 -1.67 -24.35 48.67
C MET A 533 -2.63 -25.51 48.34
N PRO A 534 -3.15 -25.60 47.10
CA PRO A 534 -4.06 -26.67 46.70
C PRO A 534 -3.31 -28.00 46.59
N ASN A 535 -3.96 -29.09 47.03
CA ASN A 535 -3.42 -30.44 46.89
C ASN A 535 -3.94 -31.10 45.61
N LEU A 536 -3.09 -31.19 44.59
CA LEU A 536 -3.42 -31.78 43.29
C LEU A 536 -3.04 -33.28 43.25
N PRO A 537 -3.74 -34.12 42.46
CA PRO A 537 -3.39 -35.52 42.28
C PRO A 537 -2.01 -35.69 41.61
N SER A 538 -1.28 -36.75 41.98
CA SER A 538 0.07 -37.03 41.47
C SER A 538 0.14 -37.45 40.00
N LYS A 539 -1.01 -37.76 39.37
CA LYS A 539 -1.14 -37.98 37.92
C LYS A 539 -2.26 -37.10 37.38
N MET A 540 -2.07 -36.59 36.17
CA MET A 540 -3.07 -35.78 35.48
C MET A 540 -4.36 -36.60 35.27
N PRO A 541 -5.53 -36.12 35.74
CA PRO A 541 -6.79 -36.82 35.53
C PRO A 541 -7.17 -36.91 34.05
N VAL A 542 -7.72 -38.05 33.63
CA VAL A 542 -8.24 -38.22 32.26
C VAL A 542 -9.54 -37.40 32.13
N PRO A 543 -9.74 -36.61 31.06
CA PRO A 543 -10.93 -35.79 30.93
C PRO A 543 -12.19 -36.66 30.74
N VAL A 544 -13.02 -36.77 31.78
CA VAL A 544 -14.33 -37.44 31.69
C VAL A 544 -15.38 -36.42 31.32
N TYR A 545 -15.99 -36.64 30.17
CA TYR A 545 -16.71 -35.64 29.44
C TYR A 545 -18.15 -36.08 29.25
N TYR A 546 -18.96 -35.85 30.27
CA TYR A 546 -20.41 -36.04 30.13
C TYR A 546 -20.91 -35.13 29.01
N VAL A 547 -21.54 -35.73 28.01
CA VAL A 547 -22.51 -35.03 27.16
C VAL A 547 -23.62 -34.60 28.13
N PRO A 548 -24.03 -33.32 28.17
CA PRO A 548 -25.26 -32.99 28.86
C PRO A 548 -26.37 -33.75 28.14
N THR A 549 -26.86 -34.82 28.75
CA THR A 549 -28.25 -35.20 28.54
C THR A 549 -29.06 -33.94 28.83
N ILE A 550 -29.83 -33.54 27.82
CA ILE A 550 -30.84 -32.49 27.95
C ILE A 550 -31.59 -32.79 29.26
N PRO A 551 -31.72 -31.84 30.21
CA PRO A 551 -32.60 -32.06 31.34
C PRO A 551 -33.94 -32.49 30.75
N SER A 552 -34.50 -33.59 31.22
CA SER A 552 -35.63 -34.33 30.61
C SER A 552 -36.91 -33.51 30.33
N ASN A 553 -36.89 -32.20 30.63
CA ASN A 553 -37.98 -31.24 30.46
C ASN A 553 -37.80 -30.18 29.35
N ILE A 554 -36.62 -29.99 28.72
CA ILE A 554 -36.46 -28.98 27.64
C ILE A 554 -37.08 -29.38 26.28
N PRO A 555 -37.07 -30.66 25.84
CA PRO A 555 -37.72 -31.05 24.59
C PRO A 555 -39.23 -30.74 24.61
N LEU A 556 -39.85 -30.78 25.80
CA LEU A 556 -41.25 -30.41 26.05
C LEU A 556 -41.53 -28.90 25.95
N LEU A 557 -40.56 -28.04 26.26
CA LEU A 557 -40.69 -26.58 26.16
C LEU A 557 -40.45 -26.09 24.73
N LEU A 558 -39.44 -26.65 24.06
CA LEU A 558 -39.15 -26.34 22.65
C LEU A 558 -40.24 -26.91 21.70
N SER A 559 -40.86 -28.06 22.02
CA SER A 559 -41.98 -28.59 21.24
C SER A 559 -43.25 -27.74 21.32
N ASN A 560 -43.36 -26.86 22.32
CA ASN A 560 -44.51 -25.98 22.53
C ASN A 560 -44.29 -24.56 21.98
N LEU A 561 -43.09 -24.23 21.50
CA LEU A 561 -42.82 -22.96 20.83
C LEU A 561 -43.36 -23.02 19.40
N ASN A 562 -44.40 -22.23 19.15
CA ASN A 562 -44.92 -21.97 17.82
C ASN A 562 -44.79 -20.47 17.51
N SER A 563 -45.02 -20.09 16.24
CA SER A 563 -44.92 -18.71 15.76
C SER A 563 -45.70 -17.71 16.63
N HIS A 564 -46.90 -18.10 17.10
CA HIS A 564 -47.74 -17.26 17.95
C HIS A 564 -47.10 -16.93 19.31
N VAL A 565 -46.47 -17.92 19.95
CA VAL A 565 -45.77 -17.72 21.22
C VAL A 565 -44.54 -16.81 21.04
N ILE A 566 -43.80 -16.98 19.95
CA ILE A 566 -42.63 -16.14 19.62
C ILE A 566 -43.05 -14.68 19.40
N GLN A 567 -44.14 -14.46 18.67
CA GLN A 567 -44.71 -13.12 18.47
C GLN A 567 -45.17 -12.49 19.79
N LEU A 568 -45.89 -13.22 20.65
CA LEU A 568 -46.31 -12.72 21.97
C LEU A 568 -45.13 -12.27 22.84
N VAL A 569 -44.00 -12.97 22.77
CA VAL A 569 -42.77 -12.60 23.47
C VAL A 569 -42.19 -11.29 22.91
N PHE A 570 -42.12 -11.12 21.59
CA PHE A 570 -41.60 -9.89 20.99
C PHE A 570 -42.54 -8.70 21.17
N SER A 571 -43.85 -8.91 21.14
CA SER A 571 -44.87 -7.87 21.35
C SER A 571 -45.03 -7.43 22.81
N ASN A 572 -44.53 -8.19 23.80
CA ASN A 572 -44.78 -7.88 25.21
C ASN A 572 -43.92 -6.70 25.69
N PRO A 573 -44.51 -5.52 25.96
CA PRO A 573 -43.77 -4.31 26.30
C PRO A 573 -43.03 -4.38 27.63
N ARG A 574 -43.41 -5.32 28.53
CA ARG A 574 -42.78 -5.49 29.85
C ARG A 574 -41.46 -6.26 29.81
N LEU A 575 -41.18 -6.97 28.73
CA LEU A 575 -39.92 -7.73 28.60
C LEU A 575 -38.79 -6.80 28.16
N PRO A 576 -37.57 -6.87 28.72
CA PRO A 576 -36.46 -6.06 28.23
C PRO A 576 -36.16 -6.35 26.75
N LEU A 577 -35.93 -5.32 25.92
CA LEU A 577 -35.58 -5.49 24.50
C LEU A 577 -34.33 -6.36 24.31
N ARG A 578 -33.39 -6.30 25.27
CA ARG A 578 -32.19 -7.15 25.26
C ARG A 578 -32.55 -8.63 25.34
N SER A 579 -33.45 -9.00 26.25
CA SER A 579 -33.95 -10.38 26.39
C SER A 579 -34.69 -10.84 25.14
N CYS A 580 -35.42 -9.95 24.46
CA CYS A 580 -36.04 -10.24 23.17
C CYS A 580 -35.00 -10.49 22.07
N LEU A 581 -33.93 -9.69 21.98
CA LEU A 581 -32.84 -9.91 21.03
C LEU A 581 -32.04 -11.19 21.30
N ASP A 582 -31.76 -11.49 22.56
CA ASP A 582 -31.05 -12.71 22.96
C ASP A 582 -31.93 -13.95 22.69
N PHE A 583 -33.24 -13.86 22.95
CA PHE A 583 -34.22 -14.87 22.58
C PHE A 583 -34.29 -15.05 21.06
N PHE A 584 -34.34 -13.96 20.29
CA PHE A 584 -34.32 -13.97 18.82
C PHE A 584 -33.08 -14.64 18.24
N ASN A 585 -31.89 -14.31 18.75
CA ASN A 585 -30.64 -14.94 18.34
C ASN A 585 -30.61 -16.43 18.69
N PHE A 586 -31.16 -16.83 19.84
CA PHE A 586 -31.26 -18.24 20.25
C PHE A 586 -32.17 -19.06 19.32
N ILE A 587 -33.35 -18.54 18.97
CA ILE A 587 -34.31 -19.27 18.13
C ILE A 587 -33.90 -19.31 16.65
N ARG A 588 -33.20 -18.30 16.13
CA ARG A 588 -32.73 -18.26 14.73
C ARG A 588 -31.71 -19.36 14.42
N GLU A 589 -30.84 -19.68 15.37
CA GLU A 589 -29.83 -20.76 15.24
C GLU A 589 -30.46 -22.17 15.36
N ASN A 590 -31.76 -22.27 15.69
CA ASN A 590 -32.44 -23.54 15.88
C ASN A 590 -33.13 -24.01 14.59
N PRO A 591 -32.85 -25.24 14.09
CA PRO A 591 -33.42 -25.73 12.83
C PRO A 591 -34.92 -26.08 12.90
N VAL A 592 -35.51 -26.21 14.10
CA VAL A 592 -36.91 -26.69 14.25
C VAL A 592 -37.93 -25.55 14.32
N ASN A 593 -37.60 -24.44 15.00
CA ASN A 593 -38.52 -23.33 15.29
C ASN A 593 -37.91 -21.98 14.96
N LYS A 594 -37.62 -21.74 13.67
CA LYS A 594 -37.13 -20.44 13.21
C LYS A 594 -38.22 -19.36 13.37
N PRO A 595 -37.86 -18.13 13.79
CA PRO A 595 -38.80 -17.02 13.79
C PRO A 595 -39.30 -16.76 12.37
N ASP A 596 -40.60 -16.58 12.22
CA ASP A 596 -41.21 -16.24 10.94
C ASP A 596 -41.08 -14.74 10.65
N LEU A 597 -41.49 -14.33 9.45
CA LEU A 597 -41.39 -12.94 9.01
C LEU A 597 -42.12 -11.98 9.96
N VAL A 598 -43.30 -12.37 10.45
CA VAL A 598 -44.10 -11.55 11.36
C VAL A 598 -43.36 -11.33 12.68
N ALA A 599 -42.75 -12.36 13.26
CA ALA A 599 -41.94 -12.24 14.47
C ALA A 599 -40.73 -11.29 14.28
N HIS A 600 -40.08 -11.31 13.11
CA HIS A 600 -39.01 -10.36 12.78
C HIS A 600 -39.54 -8.93 12.73
N LEU A 601 -40.70 -8.71 12.10
CA LEU A 601 -41.30 -7.39 11.96
C LEU A 601 -41.82 -6.82 13.28
N THR A 602 -42.39 -7.66 14.15
CA THR A 602 -42.77 -7.29 15.52
C THR A 602 -41.57 -6.78 16.31
N LEU A 603 -40.43 -7.46 16.21
CA LEU A 603 -39.20 -7.05 16.88
C LEU A 603 -38.62 -5.77 16.27
N ILE A 604 -38.66 -5.62 14.93
CA ILE A 604 -38.23 -4.41 14.23
C ILE A 604 -39.06 -3.19 14.67
N ARG A 605 -40.39 -3.31 14.75
CA ARG A 605 -41.26 -2.22 15.19
C ARG A 605 -40.89 -1.76 16.59
N ARG A 606 -40.70 -2.73 17.49
CA ARG A 606 -40.34 -2.45 18.88
C ARG A 606 -38.95 -1.81 19.04
N LEU A 607 -37.97 -2.22 18.24
CA LEU A 607 -36.62 -1.62 18.22
C LEU A 607 -36.65 -0.21 17.64
N TYR A 608 -37.49 0.02 16.64
CA TYR A 608 -37.69 1.33 16.02
C TYR A 608 -38.31 2.34 16.97
N ASP A 609 -39.35 1.95 17.73
CA ASP A 609 -40.04 2.83 18.68
C ASP A 609 -39.09 3.33 19.79
N VAL A 610 -38.00 2.60 20.05
CA VAL A 610 -36.96 2.95 21.04
C VAL A 610 -35.73 3.60 20.38
N GLY A 611 -35.72 3.77 19.05
CA GLY A 611 -34.64 4.44 18.32
C GLY A 611 -33.36 3.61 18.11
N LYS A 612 -33.42 2.27 18.24
CA LYS A 612 -32.26 1.39 18.05
C LYS A 612 -32.05 0.98 16.58
N PHE A 613 -31.71 1.96 15.73
CA PHE A 613 -31.64 1.76 14.27
C PHE A 613 -30.58 0.74 13.80
N THR A 614 -29.48 0.56 14.55
CA THR A 614 -28.45 -0.46 14.23
C THR A 614 -28.96 -1.88 14.42
N ASP A 615 -29.74 -2.12 15.47
CA ASP A 615 -30.34 -3.42 15.75
C ASP A 615 -31.48 -3.70 14.75
N VAL A 616 -32.22 -2.65 14.33
CA VAL A 616 -33.20 -2.75 13.24
C VAL A 616 -32.52 -3.16 11.93
N GLN A 617 -31.42 -2.50 11.54
CA GLN A 617 -30.65 -2.89 10.35
C GLN A 617 -30.12 -4.33 10.44
N PHE A 618 -29.66 -4.77 11.61
CA PHE A 618 -29.24 -6.16 11.83
C PHE A 618 -30.37 -7.17 11.58
N VAL A 619 -31.56 -6.93 12.14
CA VAL A 619 -32.72 -7.82 11.95
C VAL A 619 -33.20 -7.78 10.49
N LEU A 620 -33.20 -6.62 9.85
CA LEU A 620 -33.51 -6.49 8.41
C LEU A 620 -32.50 -7.25 7.53
N ASN A 621 -31.21 -7.23 7.88
CA ASN A 621 -30.18 -7.98 7.18
C ASN A 621 -30.38 -9.50 7.32
N CYS A 622 -30.93 -9.95 8.45
CA CYS A 622 -31.33 -11.36 8.62
C CYS A 622 -32.46 -11.76 7.68
N ILE A 623 -33.45 -10.88 7.45
CA ILE A 623 -34.53 -11.09 6.47
C ILE A 623 -33.95 -11.16 5.06
N ALA A 624 -33.03 -10.25 4.72
CA ALA A 624 -32.36 -10.26 3.41
C ALA A 624 -31.53 -11.54 3.19
N SER A 625 -30.90 -12.07 4.24
CA SER A 625 -30.02 -13.25 4.15
C SER A 625 -30.77 -14.60 4.10
N ASP A 626 -31.97 -14.73 4.70
CA ASP A 626 -32.73 -16.00 4.71
C ASP A 626 -33.73 -16.07 3.54
N VAL A 627 -33.48 -16.99 2.60
CA VAL A 627 -34.31 -17.21 1.40
C VAL A 627 -35.79 -17.48 1.72
N ASN A 628 -36.09 -18.08 2.88
CA ASN A 628 -37.48 -18.43 3.25
C ASN A 628 -38.28 -17.24 3.81
N LEU A 629 -37.58 -16.17 4.24
CA LEU A 629 -38.20 -14.97 4.78
C LEU A 629 -38.35 -13.86 3.72
N ARG A 630 -37.68 -14.01 2.58
CA ARG A 630 -37.76 -13.06 1.46
C ARG A 630 -39.16 -13.07 0.86
N THR A 631 -39.76 -11.88 0.77
CA THR A 631 -41.04 -11.65 0.12
C THR A 631 -41.09 -10.23 -0.45
N SER A 632 -42.11 -9.90 -1.23
CA SER A 632 -42.27 -8.55 -1.77
C SER A 632 -42.44 -7.53 -0.64
N VAL A 633 -41.92 -6.31 -0.86
CA VAL A 633 -42.10 -5.20 0.08
C VAL A 633 -43.58 -4.93 0.40
N SER A 634 -44.48 -5.17 -0.56
CA SER A 634 -45.92 -5.05 -0.36
C SER A 634 -46.46 -6.02 0.69
N ASN A 635 -45.92 -7.25 0.74
CA ASN A 635 -46.27 -8.25 1.75
C ASN A 635 -45.62 -7.94 3.10
N ILE A 636 -44.39 -7.40 3.10
CA ILE A 636 -43.73 -6.96 4.35
C ILE A 636 -44.53 -5.85 5.00
N VAL A 637 -44.96 -4.85 4.22
CA VAL A 637 -45.66 -3.68 4.76
C VAL A 637 -47.10 -4.01 5.14
N SER A 638 -47.81 -4.89 4.42
CA SER A 638 -49.17 -5.29 4.79
C SER A 638 -49.23 -6.00 6.15
N LEU A 639 -48.15 -6.66 6.57
CA LEU A 639 -48.04 -7.33 7.86
C LEU A 639 -47.72 -6.39 9.03
N VAL A 640 -47.39 -5.12 8.78
CA VAL A 640 -47.08 -4.14 9.83
C VAL A 640 -48.06 -2.96 9.85
N LYS A 641 -49.04 -2.96 8.96
CA LYS A 641 -50.01 -1.87 8.82
C LYS A 641 -51.29 -2.20 9.59
N ASP A 642 -51.45 -1.60 10.77
CA ASP A 642 -52.65 -1.77 11.61
C ASP A 642 -53.67 -0.62 11.46
N GLY A 643 -53.36 0.40 10.64
CA GLY A 643 -54.32 1.44 10.22
C GLY A 643 -54.24 2.76 10.99
N THR A 644 -53.13 3.05 11.67
CA THR A 644 -52.91 4.30 12.42
C THR A 644 -52.03 5.31 11.66
N ASP A 645 -52.11 6.61 11.98
CA ASP A 645 -51.28 7.65 11.34
C ASP A 645 -49.77 7.48 11.62
N ASP A 646 -49.39 6.93 12.79
CA ASP A 646 -47.99 6.62 13.15
C ASP A 646 -47.38 5.52 12.24
N ASP A 647 -48.20 4.67 11.63
CA ASP A 647 -47.73 3.60 10.75
C ASP A 647 -47.23 4.15 9.42
N HIS A 648 -47.75 5.28 8.93
CA HIS A 648 -47.27 5.88 7.69
C HIS A 648 -45.81 6.34 7.79
N ILE A 649 -45.42 6.93 8.93
CA ILE A 649 -44.04 7.37 9.19
C ILE A 649 -43.12 6.15 9.37
N PHE A 650 -43.57 5.14 10.12
CA PHE A 650 -42.82 3.91 10.34
C PHE A 650 -42.58 3.16 9.01
N VAL A 651 -43.61 2.98 8.19
CA VAL A 651 -43.53 2.30 6.89
C VAL A 651 -42.58 3.04 5.95
N GLN A 652 -42.61 4.37 5.93
CA GLN A 652 -41.68 5.17 5.13
C GLN A 652 -40.22 4.93 5.55
N LYS A 653 -39.90 4.97 6.85
CA LYS A 653 -38.53 4.73 7.33
C LYS A 653 -38.11 3.27 7.17
N LEU A 654 -39.02 2.32 7.38
CA LEU A 654 -38.78 0.89 7.16
C LEU A 654 -38.43 0.60 5.70
N SER A 655 -39.17 1.19 4.76
CA SER A 655 -38.93 1.03 3.32
C SER A 655 -37.58 1.63 2.91
N GLY A 656 -37.21 2.81 3.44
CA GLY A 656 -35.88 3.38 3.21
C GLY A 656 -34.72 2.54 3.77
N MET A 657 -34.91 1.95 4.96
CA MET A 657 -33.91 1.04 5.56
C MET A 657 -33.79 -0.27 4.77
N LEU A 658 -34.92 -0.85 4.32
CA LEU A 658 -34.93 -2.02 3.45
C LEU A 658 -34.24 -1.76 2.11
N PHE A 659 -34.50 -0.60 1.49
CA PHE A 659 -33.85 -0.19 0.24
C PHE A 659 -32.32 -0.18 0.37
N SER A 660 -31.80 0.37 1.47
CA SER A 660 -30.35 0.44 1.74
C SER A 660 -29.76 -0.96 1.99
N VAL A 661 -30.42 -1.77 2.82
CA VAL A 661 -29.98 -3.15 3.14
C VAL A 661 -29.93 -4.03 1.89
N TYR A 662 -30.92 -3.94 1.00
CA TYR A 662 -30.89 -4.69 -0.26
C TYR A 662 -29.80 -4.20 -1.21
N ALA A 663 -29.57 -2.88 -1.30
CA ALA A 663 -28.49 -2.33 -2.11
C ALA A 663 -27.09 -2.78 -1.62
N ASP A 664 -26.87 -2.81 -0.30
CA ASP A 664 -25.60 -3.22 0.30
C ASP A 664 -25.33 -4.73 0.17
N ASN A 665 -26.38 -5.56 0.12
CA ASN A 665 -26.27 -7.01 -0.11
C ASN A 665 -26.27 -7.40 -1.59
N GLU A 666 -26.12 -6.44 -2.51
CA GLU A 666 -26.13 -6.66 -3.97
C GLU A 666 -27.46 -7.27 -4.49
N MET A 667 -28.56 -7.08 -3.75
CA MET A 667 -29.91 -7.54 -4.10
C MET A 667 -30.65 -6.45 -4.89
N PHE A 668 -30.20 -6.22 -6.13
CA PHE A 668 -30.60 -5.05 -6.92
C PHE A 668 -32.08 -5.06 -7.34
N GLU A 669 -32.64 -6.21 -7.70
CA GLU A 669 -34.06 -6.32 -8.13
C GLU A 669 -35.02 -6.06 -6.97
N GLU A 670 -34.70 -6.59 -5.78
CA GLU A 670 -35.47 -6.34 -4.56
C GLU A 670 -35.37 -4.88 -4.10
N ALA A 671 -34.19 -4.25 -4.22
CA ALA A 671 -34.03 -2.82 -3.96
C ALA A 671 -34.88 -1.97 -4.93
N ILE A 672 -34.89 -2.29 -6.22
CA ILE A 672 -35.74 -1.63 -7.21
C ILE A 672 -37.23 -1.86 -6.88
N GLY A 673 -37.61 -3.06 -6.46
CA GLY A 673 -38.98 -3.35 -6.03
C GLY A 673 -39.43 -2.54 -4.80
N VAL A 674 -38.52 -2.22 -3.87
CA VAL A 674 -38.79 -1.30 -2.76
C VAL A 674 -38.97 0.14 -3.27
N PHE A 675 -38.17 0.58 -4.23
CA PHE A 675 -38.31 1.90 -4.86
C PHE A 675 -39.67 2.06 -5.56
N ASP A 676 -40.05 1.10 -6.41
CA ASP A 676 -41.32 1.12 -7.14
C ASP A 676 -42.52 1.14 -6.16
N TYR A 677 -42.41 0.47 -5.01
CA TYR A 677 -43.43 0.51 -3.96
C TYR A 677 -43.53 1.89 -3.29
N MET A 678 -42.40 2.53 -2.97
CA MET A 678 -42.36 3.86 -2.37
C MET A 678 -42.97 4.91 -3.31
N GLU A 679 -42.72 4.79 -4.62
CA GLU A 679 -43.32 5.64 -5.66
C GLU A 679 -44.83 5.45 -5.75
N ASN A 680 -45.31 4.20 -5.83
CA ASN A 680 -46.73 3.88 -5.98
C ASN A 680 -47.61 4.37 -4.80
N ILE A 681 -47.03 4.52 -3.61
CA ILE A 681 -47.72 5.04 -2.41
C ILE A 681 -47.63 6.57 -2.33
N GLY A 682 -46.86 7.21 -3.20
CA GLY A 682 -46.68 8.66 -3.24
C GLY A 682 -45.71 9.18 -2.18
N PHE A 683 -44.76 8.37 -1.71
CA PHE A 683 -43.73 8.84 -0.79
C PHE A 683 -42.71 9.72 -1.51
N LYS A 684 -42.32 10.83 -0.86
CA LYS A 684 -41.23 11.68 -1.36
C LYS A 684 -39.91 10.94 -1.22
N ILE A 685 -39.35 10.49 -2.34
CA ILE A 685 -38.05 9.81 -2.39
C ILE A 685 -36.95 10.87 -2.51
N HIS A 686 -35.96 10.80 -1.62
CA HIS A 686 -34.79 11.67 -1.66
C HIS A 686 -33.64 11.02 -2.44
N GLU A 687 -32.92 11.83 -3.22
CA GLU A 687 -31.78 11.38 -4.03
C GLU A 687 -30.72 10.62 -3.23
N ARG A 688 -30.42 11.05 -2.00
CA ARG A 688 -29.42 10.42 -1.12
C ARG A 688 -29.67 8.92 -0.89
N CYS A 689 -30.93 8.51 -0.83
CA CYS A 689 -31.29 7.10 -0.70
C CYS A 689 -30.88 6.33 -1.97
N CYS A 690 -31.15 6.89 -3.15
CA CYS A 690 -30.89 6.28 -4.45
C CYS A 690 -29.39 6.22 -4.81
N ILE A 691 -28.57 7.14 -4.29
CA ILE A 691 -27.12 7.17 -4.52
C ILE A 691 -26.45 5.86 -4.06
N VAL A 692 -26.91 5.25 -2.96
CA VAL A 692 -26.36 3.98 -2.45
C VAL A 692 -26.47 2.87 -3.49
N LEU A 693 -27.62 2.77 -4.16
CA LEU A 693 -27.87 1.79 -5.21
C LEU A 693 -27.07 2.11 -6.48
N LEU A 694 -27.00 3.37 -6.91
CA LEU A 694 -26.19 3.79 -8.07
C LEU A 694 -24.69 3.47 -7.86
N LEU A 695 -24.16 3.72 -6.66
CA LEU A 695 -22.78 3.37 -6.31
C LEU A 695 -22.54 1.86 -6.24
N ALA A 696 -23.51 1.08 -5.75
CA ALA A 696 -23.42 -0.38 -5.72
C ALA A 696 -23.45 -0.97 -7.13
N LEU A 697 -24.38 -0.52 -7.99
CA LEU A 697 -24.49 -0.93 -9.38
C LEU A 697 -23.22 -0.60 -10.19
N ASN A 698 -22.64 0.59 -10.00
CA ASN A 698 -21.39 0.97 -10.64
C ASN A 698 -20.18 0.17 -10.14
N ARG A 699 -20.14 -0.19 -8.84
CA ARG A 699 -19.09 -1.05 -8.27
C ARG A 699 -19.14 -2.47 -8.84
N CYS A 700 -20.33 -3.01 -9.05
CA CYS A 700 -20.53 -4.35 -9.59
C CYS A 700 -20.53 -4.40 -11.13
N ASP A 701 -20.16 -3.31 -11.80
CA ASP A 701 -20.13 -3.16 -13.26
C ASP A 701 -21.48 -3.56 -13.90
N LYS A 702 -22.58 -2.99 -13.40
CA LYS A 702 -23.96 -3.18 -13.88
C LYS A 702 -24.56 -1.89 -14.45
N MET A 703 -23.87 -1.23 -15.40
CA MET A 703 -24.26 0.09 -15.90
C MET A 703 -25.64 0.15 -16.56
N ASP A 704 -26.09 -0.90 -17.27
CA ASP A 704 -27.41 -0.88 -17.91
C ASP A 704 -28.54 -0.79 -16.88
N MET A 705 -28.37 -1.48 -15.74
CA MET A 705 -29.28 -1.36 -14.60
C MET A 705 -29.17 0.00 -13.92
N SER A 706 -27.96 0.56 -13.81
CA SER A 706 -27.73 1.90 -13.25
C SER A 706 -28.43 2.99 -14.07
N PHE A 707 -28.34 2.92 -15.40
CA PHE A 707 -29.04 3.84 -16.30
C PHE A 707 -30.55 3.66 -16.24
N SER A 708 -31.03 2.41 -16.28
CA SER A 708 -32.46 2.12 -16.16
C SER A 708 -33.02 2.66 -14.85
N PHE A 709 -32.32 2.47 -13.74
CA PHE A 709 -32.72 2.95 -12.44
C PHE A 709 -32.71 4.48 -12.35
N PHE A 710 -31.71 5.15 -12.94
CA PHE A 710 -31.69 6.61 -13.00
C PHE A 710 -32.87 7.19 -13.79
N LEU A 711 -33.23 6.59 -14.92
CA LEU A 711 -34.43 7.00 -15.67
C LEU A 711 -35.73 6.79 -14.86
N ARG A 712 -35.77 5.78 -13.99
CA ARG A 712 -36.88 5.62 -13.03
C ARG A 712 -36.88 6.69 -11.95
N MET A 713 -35.72 7.06 -11.40
CA MET A 713 -35.62 8.19 -10.46
C MET A 713 -36.17 9.49 -11.06
N VAL A 714 -35.83 9.72 -12.33
CA VAL A 714 -36.36 10.83 -13.13
C VAL A 714 -37.88 10.74 -13.28
N GLY A 715 -38.41 9.57 -13.68
CA GLY A 715 -39.85 9.34 -13.86
C GLY A 715 -40.66 9.54 -12.57
N ALA A 716 -40.04 9.22 -11.43
CA ALA A 716 -40.61 9.39 -10.09
C ALA A 716 -40.50 10.82 -9.53
N ASN A 717 -40.07 11.81 -10.33
CA ASN A 717 -39.82 13.19 -9.91
C ASN A 717 -38.85 13.34 -8.72
N VAL A 718 -37.85 12.46 -8.61
CA VAL A 718 -36.75 12.65 -7.64
C VAL A 718 -35.92 13.88 -8.06
N GLU A 719 -35.60 14.73 -7.10
CA GLU A 719 -34.75 15.90 -7.32
C GLU A 719 -33.31 15.45 -7.62
N ILE A 720 -32.97 15.38 -8.91
CA ILE A 720 -31.64 14.98 -9.38
C ILE A 720 -30.66 16.13 -9.16
N THR A 721 -29.53 15.84 -8.52
CA THR A 721 -28.42 16.77 -8.40
C THR A 721 -27.24 16.32 -9.25
N ILE A 722 -26.19 17.14 -9.28
CA ILE A 722 -24.95 16.86 -10.00
C ILE A 722 -24.27 15.56 -9.53
N PHE A 723 -24.52 15.09 -8.31
CA PHE A 723 -23.88 13.89 -7.77
C PHE A 723 -24.33 12.61 -8.48
N SER A 724 -25.63 12.39 -8.65
CA SER A 724 -26.14 11.19 -9.34
C SER A 724 -25.69 11.15 -10.81
N MET A 725 -25.67 12.32 -11.46
CA MET A 725 -25.23 12.44 -12.86
C MET A 725 -23.71 12.23 -12.99
N ASN A 726 -22.89 12.74 -12.06
CA ASN A 726 -21.45 12.47 -12.02
C ASN A 726 -21.12 10.99 -11.76
N ILE A 727 -21.90 10.29 -10.90
CA ILE A 727 -21.74 8.84 -10.67
C ILE A 727 -21.96 8.06 -11.96
N LEU A 728 -23.03 8.36 -12.70
CA LEU A 728 -23.28 7.75 -14.00
C LEU A 728 -22.21 8.09 -15.04
N MET A 729 -21.76 9.35 -15.07
CA MET A 729 -20.67 9.79 -15.93
C MET A 729 -19.40 8.99 -15.68
N ASP A 730 -18.95 8.83 -14.43
CA ASP A 730 -17.77 8.00 -14.09
C ASP A 730 -17.95 6.53 -14.50
N GLY A 731 -19.15 5.97 -14.31
CA GLY A 731 -19.49 4.63 -14.76
C GLY A 731 -19.38 4.45 -16.28
N LEU A 732 -19.91 5.40 -17.06
CA LEU A 732 -19.77 5.42 -18.51
C LEU A 732 -18.31 5.61 -18.95
N CYS A 733 -17.53 6.40 -18.20
CA CYS A 733 -16.10 6.60 -18.45
C CYS A 733 -15.31 5.31 -18.42
N LYS A 734 -15.58 4.45 -17.42
CA LYS A 734 -14.90 3.17 -17.25
C LYS A 734 -15.17 2.21 -18.41
N ARG A 735 -16.33 2.32 -19.05
CA ARG A 735 -16.73 1.51 -20.21
C ARG A 735 -16.39 2.14 -21.57
N GLY A 736 -16.03 3.42 -21.59
CA GLY A 736 -15.71 4.15 -22.81
C GLY A 736 -16.93 4.50 -23.67
N GLU A 737 -18.13 4.51 -23.11
CA GLU A 737 -19.39 4.79 -23.84
C GLU A 737 -19.60 6.30 -24.04
N VAL A 738 -18.95 6.85 -25.08
CA VAL A 738 -18.87 8.30 -25.35
C VAL A 738 -20.22 8.95 -25.64
N GLU A 739 -21.03 8.34 -26.51
CA GLU A 739 -22.32 8.92 -26.93
C GLU A 739 -23.28 9.07 -25.76
N LYS A 740 -23.41 8.03 -24.92
CA LYS A 740 -24.27 8.10 -23.72
C LYS A 740 -23.77 9.14 -22.70
N ALA A 741 -22.46 9.35 -22.60
CA ALA A 741 -21.89 10.36 -21.72
C ALA A 741 -22.18 11.78 -22.22
N LYS A 742 -22.23 11.96 -23.54
CA LYS A 742 -22.63 13.22 -24.17
C LYS A 742 -24.13 13.48 -23.99
N ASP A 743 -24.97 12.48 -24.23
CA ASP A 743 -26.42 12.59 -24.03
C ASP A 743 -26.76 12.97 -22.58
N LEU A 744 -26.07 12.34 -21.61
CA LEU A 744 -26.24 12.64 -20.19
C LEU A 744 -25.80 14.08 -19.85
N MET A 745 -24.74 14.59 -20.48
CA MET A 745 -24.27 15.97 -20.31
C MET A 745 -25.26 17.00 -20.90
N GLU A 746 -25.87 16.70 -22.06
CA GLU A 746 -26.91 17.54 -22.64
C GLU A 746 -28.17 17.55 -21.76
N GLU A 747 -28.53 16.39 -21.20
CA GLU A 747 -29.65 16.25 -20.27
C GLU A 747 -29.44 16.98 -18.93
N MET A 748 -28.21 17.05 -18.42
CA MET A 748 -27.87 17.91 -17.26
C MET A 748 -28.24 19.37 -17.52
N VAL A 749 -27.88 19.88 -18.68
CA VAL A 749 -28.10 21.29 -19.06
C VAL A 749 -29.57 21.58 -19.32
N THR A 750 -30.32 20.69 -19.98
CA THR A 750 -31.76 20.89 -20.22
C THR A 750 -32.58 20.88 -18.94
N ARG A 751 -32.11 20.18 -17.90
CA ARG A 751 -32.71 20.14 -16.56
C ARG A 751 -32.34 21.35 -15.69
N GLY A 752 -31.49 22.25 -16.16
CA GLY A 752 -31.02 23.40 -15.39
C GLY A 752 -30.01 23.05 -14.29
N ILE A 753 -29.39 21.86 -14.36
CA ILE A 753 -28.29 21.46 -13.47
C ILE A 753 -26.99 21.92 -14.13
N GLU A 754 -26.34 22.92 -13.55
CA GLU A 754 -25.08 23.43 -14.09
C GLU A 754 -23.95 22.41 -13.88
N PRO A 755 -23.27 21.96 -14.96
CA PRO A 755 -22.12 21.07 -14.83
C PRO A 755 -20.95 21.77 -14.13
N ASP A 756 -20.27 21.04 -13.24
CA ASP A 756 -19.10 21.53 -12.52
C ASP A 756 -17.80 21.14 -13.24
N ILE A 757 -16.67 21.62 -12.72
CA ILE A 757 -15.34 21.30 -13.24
C ILE A 757 -15.03 19.80 -13.22
N VAL A 758 -15.65 19.02 -12.32
CA VAL A 758 -15.48 17.56 -12.23
C VAL A 758 -16.21 16.89 -13.40
N THR A 759 -17.42 17.33 -13.73
CA THR A 759 -18.18 16.84 -14.89
C THR A 759 -17.41 17.07 -16.19
N TYR A 760 -16.89 18.28 -16.41
CA TYR A 760 -16.09 18.61 -17.61
C TYR A 760 -14.81 17.79 -17.70
N ASN A 761 -14.06 17.66 -16.60
CA ASN A 761 -12.84 16.86 -16.57
C ASN A 761 -13.11 15.37 -16.81
N THR A 762 -14.22 14.86 -16.30
CA THR A 762 -14.66 13.47 -16.46
C THR A 762 -14.98 13.18 -17.93
N LEU A 763 -15.78 14.05 -18.57
CA LEU A 763 -16.10 13.94 -19.99
C LEU A 763 -14.86 14.08 -20.89
N MET A 764 -13.95 15.02 -20.58
CA MET A 764 -12.68 15.15 -21.30
C MET A 764 -11.84 13.85 -21.25
N ASN A 765 -11.77 13.20 -20.08
CA ASN A 765 -11.04 11.94 -19.93
C ASN A 765 -11.64 10.83 -20.82
N VAL A 766 -12.97 10.78 -20.98
CA VAL A 766 -13.65 9.83 -21.90
C VAL A 766 -13.21 10.03 -23.35
N TYR A 767 -13.25 11.27 -23.83
CA TYR A 767 -12.85 11.59 -25.20
C TYR A 767 -11.38 11.23 -25.44
N TYR A 768 -10.49 11.47 -24.47
CA TYR A 768 -9.09 11.06 -24.56
C TYR A 768 -8.88 9.54 -24.53
N ILE A 769 -9.63 8.80 -23.71
CA ILE A 769 -9.57 7.32 -23.67
C ILE A 769 -9.93 6.72 -25.03
N ASN A 770 -10.90 7.32 -25.73
CA ASN A 770 -11.39 6.87 -27.03
C ASN A 770 -10.64 7.49 -28.23
N GLY A 771 -9.60 8.29 -28.00
CA GLY A 771 -8.79 8.87 -29.07
C GLY A 771 -9.38 10.09 -29.78
N MET A 772 -10.44 10.67 -29.24
CA MET A 772 -11.17 11.82 -29.80
C MET A 772 -10.61 13.14 -29.24
N VAL A 773 -9.39 13.51 -29.64
CA VAL A 773 -8.67 14.68 -29.09
C VAL A 773 -9.41 15.98 -29.34
N ASP A 774 -9.92 16.19 -30.56
CA ASP A 774 -10.58 17.44 -30.94
C ASP A 774 -11.85 17.70 -30.11
N GLU A 775 -12.63 16.66 -29.83
CA GLU A 775 -13.81 16.76 -28.98
C GLU A 775 -13.43 17.05 -27.51
N ALA A 776 -12.37 16.43 -26.99
CA ALA A 776 -11.87 16.74 -25.64
C ALA A 776 -11.43 18.22 -25.51
N LEU A 777 -10.80 18.78 -26.55
CA LEU A 777 -10.40 20.18 -26.57
C LEU A 777 -11.60 21.13 -26.73
N LYS A 778 -12.63 20.75 -27.49
CA LYS A 778 -13.90 21.49 -27.53
C LYS A 778 -14.56 21.55 -26.17
N VAL A 779 -14.58 20.45 -25.41
CA VAL A 779 -15.12 20.43 -24.03
C VAL A 779 -14.37 21.42 -23.14
N LYS A 780 -13.04 21.49 -23.26
CA LYS A 780 -12.22 22.48 -22.53
C LYS A 780 -12.56 23.92 -22.93
N SER A 781 -12.75 24.22 -24.22
CA SER A 781 -13.17 25.55 -24.68
C SER A 781 -14.58 25.91 -24.19
N THR A 782 -15.51 24.96 -24.18
CA THR A 782 -16.87 25.15 -23.63
C THR A 782 -16.84 25.43 -22.14
N MET A 783 -15.95 24.76 -21.39
CA MET A 783 -15.73 25.01 -19.97
C MET A 783 -15.23 26.45 -19.73
N GLU A 784 -14.24 26.91 -20.51
CA GLU A 784 -13.71 28.29 -20.43
C GLU A 784 -14.78 29.34 -20.79
N HIS A 785 -15.59 29.11 -21.84
CA HIS A 785 -16.67 30.01 -22.25
C HIS A 785 -17.78 30.15 -21.20
N ARG A 786 -17.96 29.14 -20.35
CA ARG A 786 -18.92 29.15 -19.23
C ARG A 786 -18.34 29.74 -17.94
N GLY A 787 -17.12 30.28 -17.98
CA GLY A 787 -16.51 30.97 -16.83
C GLY A 787 -15.74 30.06 -15.88
N PHE A 788 -15.55 28.77 -16.22
CA PHE A 788 -14.73 27.86 -15.41
C PHE A 788 -13.27 27.91 -15.88
N GLU A 789 -12.37 28.32 -14.99
CA GLU A 789 -10.94 28.33 -15.28
C GLU A 789 -10.34 26.91 -15.20
N PRO A 790 -9.58 26.44 -16.22
CA PRO A 790 -8.90 25.16 -16.16
C PRO A 790 -7.94 25.08 -14.98
N ASN A 791 -8.14 24.09 -14.11
CA ASN A 791 -7.29 23.86 -12.94
C ASN A 791 -6.22 22.78 -13.20
N VAL A 792 -5.40 22.48 -12.19
CA VAL A 792 -4.33 21.48 -12.30
C VAL A 792 -4.86 20.10 -12.73
N VAL A 793 -6.07 19.72 -12.31
CA VAL A 793 -6.71 18.45 -12.69
C VAL A 793 -7.06 18.45 -14.18
N THR A 794 -7.58 19.55 -14.72
CA THR A 794 -7.89 19.69 -16.15
C THR A 794 -6.66 19.50 -17.03
N TYR A 795 -5.55 20.19 -16.71
CA TYR A 795 -4.30 20.03 -17.48
C TYR A 795 -3.68 18.64 -17.33
N ASN A 796 -3.82 18.01 -16.16
CA ASN A 796 -3.37 16.63 -15.97
C ASN A 796 -4.20 15.62 -16.77
N THR A 797 -5.51 15.79 -16.86
CA THR A 797 -6.39 14.97 -17.70
C THR A 797 -6.01 15.11 -19.18
N ILE A 798 -5.75 16.33 -19.66
CA ILE A 798 -5.27 16.60 -21.02
C ILE A 798 -3.91 15.95 -21.27
N ALA A 799 -2.92 16.23 -20.40
CA ALA A 799 -1.59 15.68 -20.54
C ALA A 799 -1.59 14.15 -20.48
N GLY A 800 -2.34 13.54 -19.55
CA GLY A 800 -2.50 12.10 -19.42
C GLY A 800 -3.18 11.46 -20.63
N GLY A 801 -4.21 12.11 -21.17
CA GLY A 801 -4.92 11.69 -22.38
C GLY A 801 -4.06 11.71 -23.63
N LEU A 802 -3.44 12.85 -23.94
CA LEU A 802 -2.50 13.01 -25.06
C LEU A 802 -1.31 12.04 -24.96
N CYS A 803 -0.89 11.73 -23.73
CA CYS A 803 0.13 10.73 -23.48
C CYS A 803 -0.30 9.30 -23.86
N LYS A 804 -1.55 8.89 -23.56
CA LYS A 804 -2.12 7.60 -24.00
C LYS A 804 -2.13 7.52 -25.53
N LEU A 805 -2.44 8.64 -26.19
CA LEU A 805 -2.49 8.79 -27.66
C LEU A 805 -1.16 9.05 -28.32
N LYS A 806 -0.06 8.92 -27.56
CA LYS A 806 1.30 8.96 -28.09
C LYS A 806 1.76 10.35 -28.57
N GLN A 807 1.05 11.43 -28.24
CA GLN A 807 1.30 12.81 -28.64
C GLN A 807 2.01 13.63 -27.53
N PHE A 808 3.30 13.35 -27.29
CA PHE A 808 4.02 13.94 -26.15
C PHE A 808 4.44 15.38 -26.32
N GLY A 809 4.64 15.83 -27.56
CA GLY A 809 5.00 17.23 -27.83
C GLY A 809 3.90 18.16 -27.31
N GLU A 810 2.65 17.81 -27.61
CA GLU A 810 1.47 18.53 -27.15
C GLU A 810 1.25 18.37 -25.64
N ALA A 811 1.39 17.16 -25.08
CA ALA A 811 1.28 16.95 -23.63
C ALA A 811 2.29 17.79 -22.83
N LYS A 812 3.51 17.95 -23.35
CA LYS A 812 4.52 18.85 -22.80
C LYS A 812 4.08 20.31 -22.92
N SER A 813 3.65 20.75 -24.11
CA SER A 813 3.18 22.11 -24.34
C SER A 813 2.08 22.50 -23.35
N TRP A 814 1.09 21.63 -23.13
CA TRP A 814 0.00 21.86 -22.19
C TRP A 814 0.44 22.02 -20.74
N LEU A 815 1.49 21.31 -20.31
CA LEU A 815 2.07 21.51 -18.98
C LEU A 815 2.89 22.79 -18.87
N PHE A 816 3.47 23.30 -19.95
CA PHE A 816 4.06 24.64 -19.98
C PHE A 816 2.99 25.73 -20.00
N THR A 817 1.90 25.55 -20.75
CA THR A 817 0.75 26.46 -20.75
C THR A 817 0.10 26.57 -19.37
N MET A 818 0.04 25.46 -18.61
CA MET A 818 -0.40 25.48 -17.22
C MET A 818 0.48 26.41 -16.36
N ILE A 819 1.80 26.36 -16.55
CA ILE A 819 2.77 27.21 -15.84
C ILE A 819 2.66 28.68 -16.26
N GLU A 820 2.50 28.94 -17.57
CA GLU A 820 2.33 30.31 -18.12
C GLU A 820 1.07 30.99 -17.59
N ARG A 821 0.04 30.21 -17.24
CA ARG A 821 -1.19 30.69 -16.58
C ARG A 821 -1.07 30.81 -15.05
N GLY A 822 0.14 30.67 -14.50
CA GLY A 822 0.39 30.83 -13.06
C GLY A 822 0.01 29.64 -12.19
N LEU A 823 -0.37 28.49 -12.77
CA LEU A 823 -0.70 27.28 -12.01
C LEU A 823 0.57 26.48 -11.70
N THR A 824 0.76 26.13 -10.43
CA THR A 824 1.91 25.32 -9.99
C THR A 824 1.67 23.84 -10.31
N PRO A 825 2.52 23.18 -11.12
CA PRO A 825 2.37 21.76 -11.40
C PRO A 825 2.51 20.92 -10.15
N SER A 826 1.59 19.98 -9.96
CA SER A 826 1.67 19.05 -8.84
C SER A 826 2.71 17.96 -9.10
N MET A 827 3.12 17.27 -8.04
CA MET A 827 3.99 16.09 -8.13
C MET A 827 3.40 15.01 -9.05
N LEU A 828 2.06 14.88 -9.09
CA LEU A 828 1.33 13.97 -9.97
C LEU A 828 1.52 14.34 -11.44
N SER A 829 1.51 15.63 -11.78
CA SER A 829 1.74 16.14 -13.14
C SER A 829 3.08 15.68 -13.70
N PHE A 830 4.15 15.89 -12.93
CA PHE A 830 5.50 15.50 -13.32
C PHE A 830 5.70 13.98 -13.33
N ASN A 831 5.20 13.26 -12.33
CA ASN A 831 5.33 11.80 -12.27
C ASN A 831 4.61 11.11 -13.44
N THR A 832 3.46 11.63 -13.85
CA THR A 832 2.70 11.12 -15.00
C THR A 832 3.50 11.27 -16.29
N LEU A 833 4.04 12.45 -16.57
CA LEU A 833 4.90 12.66 -17.73
C LEU A 833 6.18 11.81 -17.67
N ILE A 834 6.90 11.85 -16.54
CA ILE A 834 8.17 11.11 -16.37
C ILE A 834 7.93 9.64 -16.62
N THR A 835 6.86 9.06 -16.06
CA THR A 835 6.46 7.67 -16.30
C THR A 835 6.22 7.38 -17.77
N ILE A 836 5.52 8.27 -18.46
CA ILE A 836 5.14 8.07 -19.86
C ILE A 836 6.35 8.21 -20.81
N PHE A 837 7.17 9.25 -20.67
CA PHE A 837 8.41 9.43 -21.44
C PHE A 837 9.38 8.27 -21.19
N SER A 838 9.44 7.81 -19.94
CA SER A 838 10.14 6.60 -19.50
C SER A 838 9.62 5.34 -20.22
N LYS A 839 8.29 5.14 -20.32
CA LYS A 839 7.71 3.98 -21.04
C LYS A 839 8.06 3.95 -22.52
N LYS A 840 8.30 5.10 -23.12
CA LYS A 840 8.60 5.25 -24.55
C LYS A 840 10.07 5.25 -24.92
N GLY A 841 10.96 5.12 -23.94
CA GLY A 841 12.40 5.10 -24.18
C GLY A 841 13.02 6.47 -24.51
N LYS A 842 12.27 7.57 -24.34
CA LYS A 842 12.77 8.95 -24.44
C LYS A 842 13.38 9.40 -23.11
N LEU A 843 14.47 8.74 -22.72
CA LEU A 843 15.06 8.86 -21.40
C LEU A 843 15.61 10.26 -21.10
N GLU A 844 16.16 10.94 -22.10
CA GLU A 844 16.67 12.32 -21.97
C GLU A 844 15.56 13.33 -21.66
N GLU A 845 14.38 13.15 -22.25
CA GLU A 845 13.23 14.02 -21.97
C GLU A 845 12.69 13.79 -20.55
N ALA A 846 12.66 12.53 -20.09
CA ALA A 846 12.29 12.19 -18.71
C ALA A 846 13.28 12.78 -17.68
N LYS A 847 14.59 12.74 -17.97
CA LYS A 847 15.63 13.33 -17.13
C LYS A 847 15.52 14.85 -17.04
N ARG A 848 15.29 15.54 -18.17
CA ARG A 848 15.06 17.00 -18.18
C ARG A 848 13.84 17.42 -17.36
N LEU A 849 12.78 16.61 -17.37
CA LEU A 849 11.61 16.85 -16.54
C LEU A 849 11.93 16.67 -15.06
N PHE A 850 12.67 15.63 -14.70
CA PHE A 850 13.14 15.39 -13.33
C PHE A 850 13.99 16.54 -12.79
N GLU A 851 15.01 16.99 -13.54
CA GLU A 851 15.83 18.15 -13.16
C GLU A 851 15.00 19.45 -13.11
N GLY A 852 14.00 19.56 -13.98
CA GLY A 852 13.07 20.68 -14.02
C GLY A 852 12.07 20.71 -12.86
N MET A 853 11.85 19.60 -12.14
CA MET A 853 11.04 19.57 -10.92
C MET A 853 11.75 20.33 -9.80
N GLU A 854 13.04 20.05 -9.61
CA GLU A 854 13.84 20.60 -8.52
C GLU A 854 14.08 22.10 -8.68
N LYS A 855 14.38 22.54 -9.90
CA LYS A 855 14.53 23.98 -10.22
C LYS A 855 13.26 24.79 -9.95
N ARG A 856 12.11 24.14 -9.86
CA ARG A 856 10.80 24.75 -9.64
C ARG A 856 10.26 24.52 -8.22
N GLY A 857 11.09 24.03 -7.31
CA GLY A 857 10.71 23.82 -5.90
C GLY A 857 9.88 22.57 -5.63
N VAL A 858 9.62 21.72 -6.63
CA VAL A 858 8.89 20.45 -6.46
C VAL A 858 9.90 19.34 -6.18
N ARG A 859 9.97 18.84 -4.94
CA ARG A 859 10.90 17.77 -4.55
C ARG A 859 10.48 16.42 -5.11
N PRO A 860 11.33 15.68 -5.85
CA PRO A 860 11.04 14.33 -6.31
C PRO A 860 10.82 13.38 -5.15
N ASN A 861 9.82 12.51 -5.26
CA ASN A 861 9.53 11.49 -4.25
C ASN A 861 10.03 10.11 -4.70
N ILE A 862 9.88 9.10 -3.84
CA ILE A 862 10.32 7.72 -4.11
C ILE A 862 9.75 7.14 -5.42
N VAL A 863 8.54 7.52 -5.80
CA VAL A 863 7.91 7.04 -7.04
C VAL A 863 8.63 7.62 -8.26
N THR A 864 9.01 8.89 -8.22
CA THR A 864 9.77 9.55 -9.29
C THR A 864 11.12 8.86 -9.53
N TYR A 865 11.88 8.59 -8.47
CA TYR A 865 13.17 7.89 -8.54
C TYR A 865 13.01 6.46 -9.06
N ASN A 866 12.07 5.69 -8.51
CA ASN A 866 11.86 4.28 -8.90
C ASN A 866 11.51 4.12 -10.39
N VAL A 867 10.70 5.04 -10.93
CA VAL A 867 10.33 5.04 -12.35
C VAL A 867 11.56 5.25 -13.25
N LEU A 868 12.43 6.20 -12.91
CA LEU A 868 13.64 6.47 -13.68
C LEU A 868 14.64 5.32 -13.55
N ILE A 869 14.89 4.86 -12.31
CA ILE A 869 15.80 3.73 -12.03
C ILE A 869 15.36 2.48 -12.80
N ASP A 870 14.07 2.13 -12.82
CA ASP A 870 13.54 0.99 -13.60
C ASP A 870 13.81 1.12 -15.10
N ARG A 871 13.73 2.33 -15.64
CA ARG A 871 14.04 2.55 -17.07
C ARG A 871 15.51 2.52 -17.39
N TYR A 872 16.36 3.12 -16.55
CA TYR A 872 17.80 2.99 -16.72
C TYR A 872 18.23 1.52 -16.64
N CYS A 873 17.64 0.73 -15.74
CA CYS A 873 17.81 -0.73 -15.69
C CYS A 873 17.38 -1.43 -16.98
N LYS A 874 16.16 -1.15 -17.49
CA LYS A 874 15.64 -1.74 -18.74
C LYS A 874 16.39 -1.33 -20.01
N LYS A 875 17.09 -0.20 -20.00
CA LYS A 875 17.96 0.28 -21.08
C LYS A 875 19.42 -0.11 -20.88
N GLU A 876 19.71 -0.99 -19.92
CA GLU A 876 21.05 -1.51 -19.58
C GLU A 876 22.07 -0.46 -19.13
N LYS A 877 21.62 0.76 -18.84
CA LYS A 877 22.40 1.89 -18.32
C LYS A 877 22.47 1.84 -16.78
N LEU A 878 23.05 0.76 -16.24
CA LEU A 878 23.06 0.50 -14.79
C LEU A 878 23.84 1.54 -13.97
N GLU A 879 24.89 2.15 -14.51
CA GLU A 879 25.64 3.20 -13.81
C GLU A 879 24.79 4.44 -13.53
N GLU A 880 23.92 4.82 -14.46
CA GLU A 880 22.97 5.93 -14.25
C GLU A 880 21.89 5.57 -13.23
N ALA A 881 21.41 4.32 -13.26
CA ALA A 881 20.45 3.82 -12.27
C ALA A 881 21.04 3.87 -10.86
N LYS A 882 22.33 3.51 -10.72
CA LYS A 882 23.07 3.57 -9.47
C LYS A 882 23.31 5.01 -9.01
N ARG A 883 23.68 5.91 -9.91
CA ARG A 883 23.80 7.34 -9.58
C ARG A 883 22.51 7.92 -9.03
N LEU A 884 21.36 7.63 -9.66
CA LEU A 884 20.06 8.08 -9.16
C LEU A 884 19.70 7.46 -7.81
N PHE A 885 20.12 6.23 -7.55
CA PHE A 885 19.96 5.59 -6.24
C PHE A 885 20.82 6.27 -5.16
N GLU A 886 22.07 6.62 -5.48
CA GLU A 886 22.96 7.34 -4.57
C GLU A 886 22.46 8.78 -4.31
N GLU A 887 22.03 9.49 -5.36
CA GLU A 887 21.42 10.83 -5.27
C GLU A 887 20.15 10.83 -4.41
N MET A 888 19.32 9.79 -4.55
CA MET A 888 18.12 9.58 -3.73
C MET A 888 18.48 9.50 -2.24
N GLU A 889 19.56 8.78 -1.89
CA GLU A 889 20.03 8.65 -0.51
C GLU A 889 20.65 9.96 0.03
N GLU A 890 21.45 10.66 -0.79
CA GLU A 890 22.05 11.95 -0.43
C GLU A 890 21.01 13.02 -0.13
N LYS A 891 19.90 13.03 -0.90
CA LYS A 891 18.78 13.96 -0.71
C LYS A 891 17.82 13.55 0.41
N GLY A 892 18.13 12.48 1.15
CA GLY A 892 17.35 12.02 2.30
C GLY A 892 16.07 11.27 1.94
N VAL A 893 15.88 10.86 0.69
CA VAL A 893 14.75 10.03 0.26
C VAL A 893 15.11 8.56 0.51
N ARG A 894 14.48 7.91 1.49
CA ARG A 894 14.85 6.53 1.87
C ARG A 894 14.39 5.51 0.82
N PRO A 895 15.28 4.69 0.24
CA PRO A 895 14.89 3.61 -0.67
C PRO A 895 13.98 2.58 -0.02
N ASN A 896 12.97 2.10 -0.74
CA ASN A 896 12.05 1.06 -0.28
C ASN A 896 12.28 -0.25 -1.02
N ILE A 897 11.50 -1.28 -0.67
CA ILE A 897 11.60 -2.60 -1.28
C ILE A 897 11.46 -2.59 -2.82
N VAL A 898 10.66 -1.67 -3.36
CA VAL A 898 10.49 -1.51 -4.81
C VAL A 898 11.78 -0.98 -5.43
N THR A 899 12.45 0.00 -4.82
CA THR A 899 13.73 0.54 -5.29
C THR A 899 14.80 -0.54 -5.39
N TYR A 900 14.97 -1.34 -4.32
CA TYR A 900 15.93 -2.45 -4.30
C TYR A 900 15.59 -3.52 -5.33
N ASN A 901 14.32 -3.95 -5.40
CA ASN A 901 13.89 -4.99 -6.33
C ASN A 901 14.12 -4.59 -7.80
N VAL A 902 13.89 -3.32 -8.13
CA VAL A 902 14.14 -2.80 -9.49
C VAL A 902 15.64 -2.87 -9.83
N LEU A 903 16.52 -2.48 -8.92
CA LEU A 903 17.96 -2.55 -9.14
C LEU A 903 18.47 -3.99 -9.16
N ILE A 904 18.07 -4.82 -8.20
CA ILE A 904 18.45 -6.25 -8.11
C ILE A 904 18.04 -6.98 -9.39
N ASN A 905 16.82 -6.75 -9.88
CA ASN A 905 16.36 -7.33 -11.14
C ASN A 905 17.16 -6.78 -12.35
N GLY A 906 17.46 -5.48 -12.36
CA GLY A 906 18.29 -4.85 -13.41
C GLY A 906 19.71 -5.44 -13.49
N TYR A 907 20.40 -5.51 -12.35
CA TYR A 907 21.74 -6.11 -12.23
C TYR A 907 21.71 -7.62 -12.49
N GLY A 908 20.69 -8.32 -11.99
CA GLY A 908 20.47 -9.75 -12.22
C GLY A 908 20.30 -10.09 -13.70
N LYS A 909 19.49 -9.32 -14.45
CA LYS A 909 19.30 -9.50 -15.89
C LYS A 909 20.55 -9.25 -16.73
N LYS A 910 21.33 -8.21 -16.40
CA LYS A 910 22.63 -7.96 -17.06
C LYS A 910 23.69 -8.99 -16.65
N GLY A 911 23.44 -9.73 -15.57
CA GLY A 911 24.31 -10.79 -15.10
C GLY A 911 25.43 -10.33 -14.18
N ASN A 912 25.36 -9.11 -13.65
CA ASN A 912 26.26 -8.64 -12.59
C ASN A 912 25.68 -9.06 -11.23
N LEU A 913 25.92 -10.33 -10.89
CA LEU A 913 25.35 -10.97 -9.71
C LEU A 913 25.98 -10.49 -8.40
N GLU A 914 27.24 -10.02 -8.44
CA GLU A 914 27.91 -9.49 -7.25
C GLU A 914 27.20 -8.23 -6.76
N GLU A 915 26.89 -7.30 -7.67
CA GLU A 915 26.21 -6.07 -7.32
C GLU A 915 24.74 -6.32 -6.91
N ALA A 916 24.06 -7.25 -7.60
CA ALA A 916 22.72 -7.67 -7.22
C ALA A 916 22.69 -8.27 -5.80
N LYS A 917 23.68 -9.11 -5.47
CA LYS A 917 23.83 -9.69 -4.12
C LYS A 917 24.17 -8.61 -3.09
N ARG A 918 25.05 -7.67 -3.42
CA ARG A 918 25.41 -6.54 -2.54
C ARG A 918 24.20 -5.68 -2.20
N LEU A 919 23.33 -5.40 -3.17
CA LEU A 919 22.08 -4.67 -2.96
C LEU A 919 21.09 -5.47 -2.11
N PHE A 920 21.00 -6.78 -2.32
CA PHE A 920 20.16 -7.67 -1.51
C PHE A 920 20.66 -7.80 -0.06
N GLU A 921 21.96 -7.95 0.19
CA GLU A 921 22.49 -7.92 1.55
C GLU A 921 22.39 -6.51 2.16
N GLY A 922 22.52 -5.48 1.32
CA GLY A 922 22.39 -4.07 1.71
C GLY A 922 20.97 -3.70 2.14
N MET A 923 19.94 -4.29 1.52
CA MET A 923 18.55 -4.06 1.89
C MET A 923 18.27 -4.56 3.31
N GLU A 924 18.78 -5.75 3.67
CA GLU A 924 18.66 -6.31 5.02
C GLU A 924 19.41 -5.46 6.06
N LYS A 925 20.64 -5.03 5.74
CA LYS A 925 21.44 -4.15 6.62
C LYS A 925 20.76 -2.80 6.89
N ARG A 926 19.94 -2.31 5.95
CA ARG A 926 19.21 -1.04 6.06
C ARG A 926 17.78 -1.23 6.60
N GLY A 927 17.41 -2.43 7.03
CA GLY A 927 16.12 -2.73 7.66
C GLY A 927 14.97 -2.93 6.67
N VAL A 928 15.24 -3.15 5.38
CA VAL A 928 14.21 -3.48 4.38
C VAL A 928 14.19 -4.99 4.20
N ARG A 929 13.11 -5.67 4.63
CA ARG A 929 13.00 -7.13 4.53
C ARG A 929 12.82 -7.60 3.07
N PRO A 930 13.64 -8.54 2.57
CA PRO A 930 13.43 -9.14 1.26
C PRO A 930 12.08 -9.86 1.17
N ASN A 931 11.33 -9.61 0.10
CA ASN A 931 10.08 -10.30 -0.20
C ASN A 931 10.27 -11.28 -1.36
N ILE A 932 9.19 -11.96 -1.74
CA ILE A 932 9.21 -12.92 -2.85
C ILE A 932 9.78 -12.35 -4.15
N VAL A 933 9.57 -11.06 -4.43
CA VAL A 933 10.09 -10.41 -5.64
C VAL A 933 11.60 -10.20 -5.54
N SER A 934 12.14 -9.90 -4.35
CA SER A 934 13.58 -9.77 -4.10
C SER A 934 14.30 -11.09 -4.35
N TYR A 935 13.80 -12.20 -3.77
CA TYR A 935 14.35 -13.54 -3.96
C TYR A 935 14.23 -13.99 -5.41
N ASN A 936 13.05 -13.84 -6.03
CA ASN A 936 12.83 -14.25 -7.41
C ASN A 936 13.77 -13.51 -8.39
N ALA A 937 14.06 -12.23 -8.16
CA ALA A 937 14.99 -11.47 -9.00
C ALA A 937 16.43 -12.01 -8.92
N LEU A 938 16.89 -12.43 -7.74
CA LEU A 938 18.19 -13.08 -7.59
C LEU A 938 18.20 -14.51 -8.15
N ILE A 939 17.17 -15.31 -7.83
CA ILE A 939 17.03 -16.68 -8.34
C ILE A 939 17.02 -16.68 -9.88
N ASP A 940 16.31 -15.72 -10.51
CA ASP A 940 16.34 -15.49 -11.97
C ASP A 940 17.74 -15.15 -12.46
N GLY A 941 18.43 -14.22 -11.79
CA GLY A 941 19.80 -13.83 -12.14
C GLY A 941 20.80 -14.99 -12.04
N TYR A 942 20.82 -15.71 -10.92
CA TYR A 942 21.68 -16.88 -10.70
C TYR A 942 21.33 -18.03 -11.65
N GLY A 943 20.04 -18.29 -11.87
CA GLY A 943 19.53 -19.27 -12.82
C GLY A 943 20.02 -19.01 -14.24
N LYS A 944 19.90 -17.77 -14.73
CA LYS A 944 20.36 -17.37 -16.08
C LYS A 944 21.87 -17.48 -16.27
N LYS A 945 22.67 -17.31 -15.21
CA LYS A 945 24.13 -17.49 -15.23
C LYS A 945 24.56 -18.93 -14.95
N GLY A 946 23.62 -19.85 -14.73
CA GLY A 946 23.90 -21.26 -14.48
C GLY A 946 24.53 -21.55 -13.10
N LYS A 947 24.38 -20.64 -12.14
CA LYS A 947 24.84 -20.77 -10.75
C LYS A 947 23.72 -21.38 -9.89
N LEU A 948 23.48 -22.67 -10.11
CA LEU A 948 22.29 -23.36 -9.61
C LEU A 948 22.32 -23.62 -8.09
N GLU A 949 23.50 -23.83 -7.52
CA GLU A 949 23.64 -24.06 -6.07
C GLU A 949 23.32 -22.80 -5.28
N GLU A 950 23.74 -21.64 -5.77
CA GLU A 950 23.40 -20.35 -5.17
C GLU A 950 21.91 -20.03 -5.31
N ALA A 951 21.29 -20.36 -6.44
CA ALA A 951 19.84 -20.24 -6.64
C ALA A 951 19.06 -21.17 -5.70
N LYS A 952 19.54 -22.40 -5.51
CA LYS A 952 18.96 -23.38 -4.57
C LYS A 952 19.08 -22.91 -3.13
N TRP A 953 20.24 -22.42 -2.73
CA TRP A 953 20.45 -21.87 -1.39
C TRP A 953 19.51 -20.69 -1.10
N LEU A 954 19.32 -19.78 -2.06
CA LEU A 954 18.37 -18.67 -1.92
C LEU A 954 16.91 -19.14 -1.82
N PHE A 955 16.56 -20.23 -2.50
CA PHE A 955 15.23 -20.84 -2.39
C PHE A 955 15.01 -21.45 -1.00
N GLU A 956 15.98 -22.20 -0.49
CA GLU A 956 15.93 -22.80 0.85
C GLU A 956 15.91 -21.73 1.95
N GLU A 957 16.72 -20.67 1.80
CA GLU A 957 16.73 -19.50 2.71
C GLU A 957 15.38 -18.76 2.70
N MET A 958 14.73 -18.64 1.54
CA MET A 958 13.38 -18.08 1.42
C MET A 958 12.37 -18.88 2.25
N GLU A 959 12.43 -20.22 2.20
CA GLU A 959 11.54 -21.08 2.99
C GLU A 959 11.86 -21.00 4.50
N GLU A 960 13.14 -21.00 4.88
CA GLU A 960 13.59 -20.87 6.28
C GLU A 960 13.12 -19.55 6.91
N LYS A 961 13.15 -18.45 6.15
CA LYS A 961 12.67 -17.13 6.58
C LYS A 961 11.13 -16.98 6.52
N GLY A 962 10.40 -18.04 6.17
CA GLY A 962 8.93 -18.06 6.15
C GLY A 962 8.30 -17.34 4.96
N VAL A 963 9.07 -17.05 3.90
CA VAL A 963 8.54 -16.48 2.66
C VAL A 963 8.10 -17.62 1.75
N ARG A 964 6.78 -17.82 1.58
CA ARG A 964 6.24 -18.94 0.80
C ARG A 964 6.53 -18.77 -0.71
N PRO A 965 7.22 -19.73 -1.37
CA PRO A 965 7.41 -19.71 -2.81
C PRO A 965 6.08 -19.71 -3.56
N ASN A 966 6.01 -18.98 -4.68
CA ASN A 966 4.84 -18.96 -5.55
C ASN A 966 5.16 -19.55 -6.93
N THR A 967 4.16 -19.60 -7.81
CA THR A 967 4.31 -20.14 -9.17
C THR A 967 5.46 -19.49 -9.95
N VAL A 968 5.75 -18.19 -9.72
CA VAL A 968 6.87 -17.48 -10.35
C VAL A 968 8.21 -17.96 -9.81
N THR A 969 8.34 -18.20 -8.51
CA THR A 969 9.57 -18.74 -7.91
C THR A 969 9.93 -20.09 -8.52
N TYR A 970 8.96 -21.00 -8.61
CA TYR A 970 9.17 -22.32 -9.20
C TYR A 970 9.44 -22.24 -10.71
N SER A 971 8.70 -21.42 -11.47
CA SER A 971 8.93 -21.34 -12.92
C SER A 971 10.29 -20.76 -13.26
N THR A 972 10.76 -19.74 -12.52
CA THR A 972 12.11 -19.18 -12.66
C THR A 972 13.19 -20.19 -12.31
N TRP A 973 12.97 -21.01 -11.27
CA TRP A 973 13.95 -22.01 -10.86
C TRP A 973 14.01 -23.21 -11.83
N ILE A 974 12.85 -23.65 -12.32
CA ILE A 974 12.70 -24.67 -13.36
C ILE A 974 13.42 -24.23 -14.65
N ASP A 975 13.21 -22.99 -15.10
CA ASP A 975 13.91 -22.40 -16.26
C ASP A 975 15.44 -22.38 -16.05
N GLY A 976 15.90 -22.04 -14.83
CA GLY A 976 17.31 -22.05 -14.46
C GLY A 976 17.96 -23.44 -14.53
N TYR A 977 17.40 -24.45 -13.86
CA TYR A 977 17.91 -25.83 -13.90
C TYR A 977 17.93 -26.37 -15.33
N TYR A 978 16.91 -26.01 -16.10
CA TYR A 978 16.79 -26.45 -17.46
C TYR A 978 17.89 -25.88 -18.37
N LYS A 979 18.16 -24.56 -18.33
CA LYS A 979 19.21 -23.91 -19.16
C LYS A 979 20.61 -24.52 -18.98
N LYS A 980 20.85 -25.15 -17.83
CA LYS A 980 22.10 -25.87 -17.50
C LYS A 980 22.09 -27.35 -17.90
N GLY A 981 20.98 -27.85 -18.44
CA GLY A 981 20.80 -29.23 -18.89
C GLY A 981 20.30 -30.21 -17.82
N ASN A 982 20.01 -29.76 -16.59
CA ASN A 982 19.62 -30.62 -15.47
C ASN A 982 18.10 -30.87 -15.44
N LEU A 983 17.64 -31.77 -16.33
CA LEU A 983 16.23 -32.07 -16.57
C LEU A 983 15.52 -32.73 -15.37
N GLU A 984 16.21 -33.64 -14.69
CA GLU A 984 15.63 -34.43 -13.59
C GLU A 984 15.25 -33.53 -12.41
N GLU A 985 16.09 -32.54 -12.10
CA GLU A 985 15.79 -31.61 -11.01
C GLU A 985 14.68 -30.62 -11.36
N ALA A 986 14.61 -30.15 -12.60
CA ALA A 986 13.50 -29.34 -13.08
C ALA A 986 12.16 -30.10 -12.97
N LYS A 987 12.15 -31.39 -13.32
CA LYS A 987 10.97 -32.26 -13.20
C LYS A 987 10.58 -32.51 -11.74
N ARG A 988 11.54 -32.79 -10.86
CA ARG A 988 11.30 -32.94 -9.42
C ARG A 988 10.66 -31.70 -8.81
N LEU A 989 11.11 -30.52 -9.23
CA LEU A 989 10.52 -29.26 -8.79
C LEU A 989 9.09 -29.07 -9.28
N PHE A 990 8.83 -29.37 -10.56
CA PHE A 990 7.49 -29.30 -11.13
C PHE A 990 6.50 -30.21 -10.39
N GLU A 991 6.85 -31.49 -10.17
CA GLU A 991 6.02 -32.44 -9.40
C GLU A 991 5.88 -32.03 -7.92
N GLY A 992 6.89 -31.34 -7.38
CA GLY A 992 6.87 -30.79 -6.03
C GLY A 992 5.92 -29.60 -5.83
N MET A 993 5.56 -28.88 -6.90
CA MET A 993 4.67 -27.71 -6.83
C MET A 993 3.29 -28.10 -6.30
N GLU A 994 2.70 -29.18 -6.83
CA GLU A 994 1.37 -29.64 -6.44
C GLU A 994 1.32 -30.16 -5.00
N LYS A 995 2.35 -30.91 -4.59
CA LYS A 995 2.47 -31.43 -3.20
C LYS A 995 2.53 -30.31 -2.16
N ARG A 996 3.01 -29.13 -2.56
CA ARG A 996 3.11 -27.93 -1.72
C ARG A 996 1.92 -26.98 -1.91
N GLY A 997 0.89 -27.40 -2.65
CA GLY A 997 -0.34 -26.63 -2.85
C GLY A 997 -0.22 -25.48 -3.86
N VAL A 998 0.85 -25.43 -4.66
CA VAL A 998 1.07 -24.41 -5.69
C VAL A 998 0.70 -24.98 -7.05
N ARG A 999 -0.34 -24.43 -7.70
CA ARG A 999 -0.75 -24.89 -9.03
C ARG A 999 0.19 -24.34 -10.12
N PRO A 1000 0.70 -25.18 -11.03
CA PRO A 1000 1.40 -24.71 -12.23
C PRO A 1000 0.48 -23.83 -13.07
N ASN A 1001 1.05 -22.80 -13.71
CA ASN A 1001 0.33 -21.95 -14.65
C ASN A 1001 0.87 -22.14 -16.08
N ILE A 1002 0.29 -21.42 -17.03
CA ILE A 1002 0.69 -21.45 -18.44
C ILE A 1002 2.20 -21.23 -18.65
N VAL A 1003 2.81 -20.33 -17.87
CA VAL A 1003 4.24 -20.03 -17.99
C VAL A 1003 5.09 -21.24 -17.58
N THR A 1004 4.70 -21.95 -16.51
CA THR A 1004 5.41 -23.16 -16.05
C THR A 1004 5.35 -24.27 -17.10
N TYR A 1005 4.17 -24.52 -17.69
CA TYR A 1005 4.02 -25.51 -18.75
C TYR A 1005 4.76 -25.11 -20.02
N ASN A 1006 4.68 -23.86 -20.45
CA ASN A 1006 5.38 -23.36 -21.64
C ASN A 1006 6.90 -23.51 -21.52
N VAL A 1007 7.48 -23.22 -20.34
CA VAL A 1007 8.91 -23.43 -20.10
C VAL A 1007 9.28 -24.89 -20.29
N LEU A 1008 8.50 -25.85 -19.79
CA LEU A 1008 8.82 -27.28 -19.97
C LEU A 1008 8.56 -27.74 -21.42
N ILE A 1009 7.47 -27.31 -22.05
CA ILE A 1009 7.10 -27.69 -23.43
C ILE A 1009 8.12 -27.16 -24.43
N ASP A 1010 8.45 -25.86 -24.38
CA ASP A 1010 9.49 -25.22 -25.21
C ASP A 1010 10.79 -26.02 -25.19
N GLU A 1011 11.12 -26.48 -23.99
CA GLU A 1011 12.38 -27.11 -23.72
C GLU A 1011 12.45 -28.58 -24.14
N TYR A 1012 11.41 -29.36 -23.88
CA TYR A 1012 11.27 -30.69 -24.49
C TYR A 1012 11.26 -30.61 -26.03
N GLY A 1013 10.72 -29.53 -26.59
CA GLY A 1013 10.84 -29.17 -28.01
C GLY A 1013 12.29 -29.02 -28.45
N LYS A 1014 13.09 -28.14 -27.82
CA LYS A 1014 14.51 -27.93 -28.16
C LYS A 1014 15.37 -29.20 -28.06
N LYS A 1015 15.05 -30.12 -27.14
CA LYS A 1015 15.72 -31.43 -26.99
C LYS A 1015 15.17 -32.53 -27.92
N LYS A 1016 14.28 -32.19 -28.86
CA LYS A 1016 13.65 -33.11 -29.82
C LYS A 1016 12.87 -34.27 -29.18
N LYS A 1017 12.37 -34.07 -27.95
CA LYS A 1017 11.61 -35.05 -27.17
C LYS A 1017 10.11 -34.77 -27.28
N LEU A 1018 9.59 -34.91 -28.50
CA LEU A 1018 8.21 -34.58 -28.86
C LEU A 1018 7.13 -35.25 -27.99
N GLU A 1019 7.28 -36.54 -27.66
CA GLU A 1019 6.26 -37.27 -26.89
C GLU A 1019 6.07 -36.73 -25.47
N GLU A 1020 7.15 -36.24 -24.86
CA GLU A 1020 7.11 -35.62 -23.54
C GLU A 1020 6.44 -34.24 -23.60
N ALA A 1021 6.74 -33.45 -24.64
CA ALA A 1021 6.12 -32.14 -24.87
C ALA A 1021 4.60 -32.28 -25.10
N LYS A 1022 4.17 -33.28 -25.88
CA LYS A 1022 2.75 -33.61 -26.08
C LYS A 1022 2.04 -34.00 -24.79
N ARG A 1023 2.69 -34.83 -23.97
CA ARG A 1023 2.10 -35.27 -22.69
C ARG A 1023 1.85 -34.05 -21.80
N LEU A 1024 2.81 -33.15 -21.68
CA LEU A 1024 2.68 -31.92 -20.91
C LEU A 1024 1.63 -30.97 -21.47
N PHE A 1025 1.52 -30.86 -22.80
CA PHE A 1025 0.48 -30.08 -23.46
C PHE A 1025 -0.92 -30.61 -23.12
N LYS A 1026 -1.12 -31.93 -23.17
CA LYS A 1026 -2.40 -32.56 -22.81
C LYS A 1026 -2.70 -32.49 -21.31
N GLU A 1027 -1.68 -32.62 -20.47
CA GLU A 1027 -1.80 -32.44 -19.01
C GLU A 1027 -2.25 -31.02 -18.66
N MET A 1028 -1.66 -30.01 -19.31
CA MET A 1028 -2.06 -28.60 -19.19
C MET A 1028 -3.55 -28.41 -19.48
N GLU A 1029 -4.07 -29.01 -20.55
CA GLU A 1029 -5.49 -28.95 -20.90
C GLU A 1029 -6.39 -29.64 -19.87
N ASN A 1030 -6.01 -30.85 -19.42
CA ASN A 1030 -6.76 -31.61 -18.43
C ASN A 1030 -6.87 -30.87 -17.09
N MET A 1031 -5.85 -30.06 -16.75
CA MET A 1031 -5.81 -29.22 -15.56
C MET A 1031 -6.60 -27.91 -15.72
N GLY A 1032 -7.26 -27.70 -16.86
CA GLY A 1032 -8.06 -26.51 -17.15
C GLY A 1032 -7.25 -25.27 -17.52
N VAL A 1033 -5.95 -25.41 -17.81
CA VAL A 1033 -5.09 -24.31 -18.26
C VAL A 1033 -5.19 -24.22 -19.78
N ARG A 1034 -5.67 -23.09 -20.31
CA ARG A 1034 -5.82 -22.89 -21.78
C ARG A 1034 -4.46 -22.68 -22.44
N PRO A 1035 -4.06 -23.48 -23.45
CA PRO A 1035 -2.84 -23.25 -24.23
C PRO A 1035 -2.84 -21.90 -24.94
N ASP A 1036 -1.67 -21.24 -24.98
CA ASP A 1036 -1.45 -19.98 -25.71
C ASP A 1036 -0.65 -20.21 -27.00
N SER A 1037 -0.39 -19.13 -27.75
CA SER A 1037 0.37 -19.19 -28.99
C SER A 1037 1.77 -19.79 -28.81
N ILE A 1038 2.40 -19.60 -27.65
CA ILE A 1038 3.75 -20.12 -27.37
C ILE A 1038 3.73 -21.65 -27.29
N ALA A 1039 2.79 -22.23 -26.54
CA ALA A 1039 2.65 -23.69 -26.42
C ALA A 1039 2.43 -24.37 -27.78
N TYR A 1040 1.57 -23.79 -28.62
CA TYR A 1040 1.31 -24.28 -29.98
C TYR A 1040 2.54 -24.09 -30.89
N ASN A 1041 3.17 -22.91 -30.87
CA ASN A 1041 4.33 -22.60 -31.73
C ASN A 1041 5.50 -23.55 -31.48
N THR A 1042 5.77 -23.94 -30.23
CA THR A 1042 6.81 -24.93 -29.93
C THR A 1042 6.48 -26.29 -30.55
N LEU A 1043 5.25 -26.79 -30.41
CA LEU A 1043 4.87 -28.07 -31.00
C LEU A 1043 4.91 -28.03 -32.52
N ILE A 1044 4.46 -26.92 -33.11
CA ILE A 1044 4.52 -26.68 -34.55
C ILE A 1044 5.98 -26.69 -35.03
N ASP A 1045 6.90 -25.97 -34.38
CA ASP A 1045 8.31 -25.95 -34.77
C ASP A 1045 8.94 -27.35 -34.74
N GLU A 1046 8.67 -28.13 -33.70
CA GLU A 1046 9.19 -29.51 -33.58
C GLU A 1046 8.60 -30.44 -34.66
N TYR A 1047 7.31 -30.33 -34.96
CA TYR A 1047 6.69 -31.10 -36.04
C TYR A 1047 7.19 -30.68 -37.43
N CYS A 1048 7.44 -29.38 -37.64
CA CYS A 1048 8.08 -28.87 -38.84
C CYS A 1048 9.50 -29.43 -39.03
N ASN A 1049 10.28 -29.56 -37.94
CA ASN A 1049 11.61 -30.17 -37.97
C ASN A 1049 11.59 -31.68 -38.24
N LYS A 1050 10.44 -32.36 -38.07
CA LYS A 1050 10.24 -33.78 -38.40
C LYS A 1050 9.52 -34.02 -39.73
N GLU A 1051 9.28 -32.96 -40.51
CA GLU A 1051 8.59 -32.99 -41.81
C GLU A 1051 7.16 -33.59 -41.76
N ASN A 1052 6.51 -33.57 -40.58
CA ASN A 1052 5.16 -34.12 -40.42
C ASN A 1052 4.08 -33.06 -40.65
N LEU A 1053 3.71 -32.86 -41.93
CA LEU A 1053 2.77 -31.83 -42.37
C LEU A 1053 1.33 -31.98 -41.85
N GLU A 1054 0.86 -33.22 -41.66
CA GLU A 1054 -0.53 -33.48 -41.24
C GLU A 1054 -0.79 -32.97 -39.82
N GLU A 1055 0.16 -33.21 -38.92
CA GLU A 1055 0.07 -32.75 -37.53
C GLU A 1055 0.23 -31.23 -37.41
N VAL A 1056 1.06 -30.60 -38.25
CA VAL A 1056 1.20 -29.13 -38.30
C VAL A 1056 -0.13 -28.48 -38.70
N LYS A 1057 -0.82 -29.03 -39.70
CA LYS A 1057 -2.14 -28.56 -40.12
C LYS A 1057 -3.21 -28.81 -39.05
N GLY A 1058 -3.18 -29.97 -38.41
CA GLY A 1058 -4.10 -30.31 -37.31
C GLY A 1058 -3.99 -29.32 -36.14
N LEU A 1059 -2.77 -29.01 -35.69
CA LEU A 1059 -2.53 -28.02 -34.62
C LEU A 1059 -2.96 -26.60 -35.04
N PHE A 1060 -2.77 -26.24 -36.31
CA PHE A 1060 -3.20 -24.95 -36.86
C PHE A 1060 -4.73 -24.79 -36.81
N GLU A 1061 -5.48 -25.77 -37.30
CA GLU A 1061 -6.95 -25.75 -37.25
C GLU A 1061 -7.48 -25.77 -35.81
N GLU A 1062 -6.80 -26.50 -34.92
CA GLU A 1062 -7.16 -26.58 -33.51
C GLU A 1062 -6.99 -25.20 -32.82
N MET A 1063 -5.90 -24.49 -33.12
CA MET A 1063 -5.63 -23.14 -32.62
C MET A 1063 -6.73 -22.16 -33.06
N GLU A 1064 -7.22 -22.27 -34.30
CA GLU A 1064 -8.32 -21.46 -34.83
C GLU A 1064 -9.66 -21.78 -34.16
N LYS A 1065 -10.00 -23.08 -34.04
CA LYS A 1065 -11.25 -23.55 -33.38
C LYS A 1065 -11.34 -23.11 -31.92
N LYS A 1066 -10.19 -23.05 -31.23
CA LYS A 1066 -10.10 -22.61 -29.84
C LYS A 1066 -10.03 -21.09 -29.68
N GLY A 1067 -10.08 -20.33 -30.77
CA GLY A 1067 -10.12 -18.86 -30.76
C GLY A 1067 -8.80 -18.20 -30.36
N VAL A 1068 -7.67 -18.89 -30.49
CA VAL A 1068 -6.35 -18.32 -30.21
C VAL A 1068 -5.90 -17.52 -31.42
N ARG A 1069 -5.69 -16.20 -31.25
CA ARG A 1069 -5.26 -15.32 -32.35
C ARG A 1069 -3.81 -15.60 -32.73
N TYR A 1070 -3.54 -15.66 -34.03
CA TYR A 1070 -2.19 -15.76 -34.56
C TYR A 1070 -1.41 -14.47 -34.32
N ASP A 1071 -0.23 -14.60 -33.73
CA ASP A 1071 0.73 -13.51 -33.59
C ASP A 1071 1.82 -13.60 -34.67
N THR A 1072 2.71 -12.60 -34.72
CA THR A 1072 3.82 -12.57 -35.68
C THR A 1072 4.74 -13.78 -35.56
N VAL A 1073 4.91 -14.35 -34.35
CA VAL A 1073 5.78 -15.52 -34.12
C VAL A 1073 5.12 -16.77 -34.70
N THR A 1074 3.82 -16.98 -34.49
CA THR A 1074 3.08 -18.12 -35.07
C THR A 1074 3.19 -18.15 -36.59
N TYR A 1075 2.94 -17.03 -37.26
CA TYR A 1075 3.11 -16.95 -38.71
C TYR A 1075 4.56 -17.20 -39.14
N THR A 1076 5.54 -16.63 -38.43
CA THR A 1076 6.96 -16.82 -38.75
C THR A 1076 7.40 -18.27 -38.59
N THR A 1077 6.98 -18.96 -37.54
CA THR A 1077 7.28 -20.39 -37.31
C THR A 1077 6.63 -21.28 -38.39
N LEU A 1078 5.39 -20.99 -38.79
CA LEU A 1078 4.74 -21.72 -39.89
C LEU A 1078 5.44 -21.47 -41.22
N ILE A 1079 5.78 -20.22 -41.53
CA ILE A 1079 6.52 -19.86 -42.75
C ILE A 1079 7.87 -20.57 -42.78
N ASP A 1080 8.62 -20.57 -41.66
CA ASP A 1080 9.89 -21.30 -41.53
C ASP A 1080 9.69 -22.80 -41.76
N GLY A 1081 8.65 -23.38 -41.14
CA GLY A 1081 8.29 -24.79 -41.29
C GLY A 1081 7.99 -25.18 -42.73
N TYR A 1082 7.13 -24.43 -43.42
CA TYR A 1082 6.83 -24.66 -44.83
C TYR A 1082 8.03 -24.42 -45.75
N CYS A 1083 8.90 -23.45 -45.42
CA CYS A 1083 10.18 -23.24 -46.12
C CYS A 1083 11.13 -24.43 -45.96
N LYS A 1084 11.24 -25.01 -44.76
CA LYS A 1084 12.08 -26.21 -44.47
C LYS A 1084 11.58 -27.44 -45.22
N ILE A 1085 10.26 -27.62 -45.31
CA ILE A 1085 9.61 -28.75 -46.01
C ILE A 1085 9.61 -28.54 -47.54
N GLY A 1086 9.96 -27.34 -48.01
CA GLY A 1086 10.09 -27.00 -49.43
C GLY A 1086 8.81 -26.50 -50.10
N ASN A 1087 7.72 -26.32 -49.35
CA ASN A 1087 6.46 -25.79 -49.86
C ASN A 1087 6.40 -24.26 -49.74
N LEU A 1088 7.09 -23.57 -50.66
CA LEU A 1088 7.18 -22.11 -50.68
C LEU A 1088 5.87 -21.41 -51.07
N GLU A 1089 4.96 -22.09 -51.78
CA GLU A 1089 3.67 -21.52 -52.15
C GLU A 1089 2.82 -21.22 -50.92
N GLU A 1090 2.76 -22.20 -50.01
CA GLU A 1090 2.01 -22.05 -48.76
C GLU A 1090 2.69 -21.07 -47.80
N ALA A 1091 4.03 -21.07 -47.75
CA ALA A 1091 4.79 -20.08 -46.99
C ALA A 1091 4.51 -18.64 -47.48
N LYS A 1092 4.42 -18.43 -48.80
CA LYS A 1092 4.06 -17.13 -49.39
C LYS A 1092 2.60 -16.75 -49.13
N ARG A 1093 1.68 -17.72 -49.20
CA ARG A 1093 0.26 -17.51 -48.88
C ARG A 1093 0.09 -17.01 -47.44
N LEU A 1094 0.75 -17.64 -46.47
CA LEU A 1094 0.73 -17.25 -45.06
C LEU A 1094 1.36 -15.86 -44.84
N PHE A 1095 2.43 -15.54 -45.56
CA PHE A 1095 3.05 -14.23 -45.54
C PHE A 1095 2.09 -13.12 -45.99
N GLU A 1096 1.35 -13.33 -47.09
CA GLU A 1096 0.36 -12.36 -47.58
C GLU A 1096 -0.89 -12.29 -46.69
N GLU A 1097 -1.24 -13.39 -46.03
CA GLU A 1097 -2.38 -13.45 -45.09
C GLU A 1097 -2.15 -12.58 -43.85
N MET A 1098 -0.91 -12.48 -43.34
CA MET A 1098 -0.56 -11.61 -42.19
C MET A 1098 -1.06 -10.18 -42.38
N GLU A 1099 -0.87 -9.61 -43.57
CA GLU A 1099 -1.28 -8.23 -43.88
C GLU A 1099 -2.79 -8.07 -43.95
N LYS A 1100 -3.50 -9.04 -44.55
CA LYS A 1100 -4.98 -9.04 -44.60
C LYS A 1100 -5.61 -9.10 -43.20
N LYS A 1101 -4.97 -9.81 -42.28
CA LYS A 1101 -5.42 -9.93 -40.88
C LYS A 1101 -4.88 -8.80 -39.97
N GLY A 1102 -4.18 -7.81 -40.54
CA GLY A 1102 -3.68 -6.65 -39.80
C GLY A 1102 -2.49 -6.93 -38.88
N VAL A 1103 -1.80 -8.06 -39.07
CA VAL A 1103 -0.60 -8.43 -38.30
C VAL A 1103 0.63 -7.80 -38.98
N ARG A 1104 1.46 -7.10 -38.20
CA ARG A 1104 2.67 -6.44 -38.73
C ARG A 1104 3.78 -7.45 -38.98
N TYR A 1105 4.43 -7.31 -40.13
CA TYR A 1105 5.69 -7.99 -40.43
C TYR A 1105 6.81 -7.54 -39.49
N ASP A 1106 7.69 -8.47 -39.11
CA ASP A 1106 8.97 -8.15 -38.48
C ASP A 1106 10.16 -8.54 -39.38
N THR A 1107 11.37 -8.15 -38.99
CA THR A 1107 12.58 -8.44 -39.75
C THR A 1107 12.85 -9.95 -39.86
N VAL A 1108 12.43 -10.75 -38.88
CA VAL A 1108 12.64 -12.21 -38.86
C VAL A 1108 11.74 -12.87 -39.89
N THR A 1109 10.45 -12.53 -39.97
CA THR A 1109 9.50 -13.06 -40.95
C THR A 1109 10.02 -12.90 -42.38
N TYR A 1110 10.52 -11.70 -42.72
CA TYR A 1110 11.14 -11.44 -44.02
C TYR A 1110 12.40 -12.29 -44.23
N THR A 1111 13.28 -12.32 -43.23
CA THR A 1111 14.56 -13.06 -43.31
C THR A 1111 14.34 -14.56 -43.51
N THR A 1112 13.38 -15.15 -42.80
CA THR A 1112 12.98 -16.55 -42.92
C THR A 1112 12.50 -16.88 -44.33
N LEU A 1113 11.62 -16.06 -44.90
CA LEU A 1113 11.09 -16.30 -46.25
C LEU A 1113 12.20 -16.12 -47.31
N ILE A 1114 13.05 -15.10 -47.15
CA ILE A 1114 14.23 -14.88 -48.00
C ILE A 1114 15.17 -16.09 -47.95
N ASP A 1115 15.46 -16.63 -46.75
CA ASP A 1115 16.29 -17.83 -46.57
C ASP A 1115 15.69 -19.05 -47.25
N GLY A 1116 14.37 -19.25 -47.13
CA GLY A 1116 13.64 -20.31 -47.83
C GLY A 1116 13.82 -20.25 -49.35
N TYR A 1117 13.63 -19.07 -49.96
CA TYR A 1117 13.86 -18.88 -51.39
C TYR A 1117 15.33 -19.03 -51.80
N CYS A 1118 16.28 -18.58 -50.97
CA CYS A 1118 17.71 -18.76 -51.19
C CYS A 1118 18.12 -20.25 -51.19
N LYS A 1119 17.60 -21.05 -50.25
CA LYS A 1119 17.88 -22.50 -50.15
C LYS A 1119 17.43 -23.27 -51.38
N ILE A 1120 16.26 -22.95 -51.92
CA ILE A 1120 15.71 -23.59 -53.14
C ILE A 1120 16.35 -23.00 -54.41
N GLY A 1121 17.03 -21.86 -54.30
CA GLY A 1121 17.82 -21.25 -55.37
C GLY A 1121 17.07 -20.22 -56.22
N ASN A 1122 15.86 -19.83 -55.82
CA ASN A 1122 15.10 -18.76 -56.46
C ASN A 1122 15.54 -17.39 -55.89
N LEU A 1123 16.72 -16.95 -56.31
CA LEU A 1123 17.33 -15.70 -55.84
C LEU A 1123 16.61 -14.43 -56.32
N GLU A 1124 15.80 -14.53 -57.37
CA GLU A 1124 15.04 -13.39 -57.90
C GLU A 1124 13.90 -13.00 -56.96
N GLU A 1125 13.13 -13.99 -56.47
CA GLU A 1125 12.06 -13.74 -55.51
C GLU A 1125 12.62 -13.31 -54.15
N ALA A 1126 13.73 -13.92 -53.72
CA ALA A 1126 14.44 -13.51 -52.49
C ALA A 1126 14.85 -12.03 -52.53
N LYS A 1127 15.37 -11.55 -53.66
CA LYS A 1127 15.73 -10.14 -53.87
C LYS A 1127 14.50 -9.23 -53.89
N ARG A 1128 13.42 -9.63 -54.55
CA ARG A 1128 12.16 -8.87 -54.60
C ARG A 1128 11.56 -8.66 -53.20
N ILE A 1129 11.58 -9.70 -52.37
CA ILE A 1129 11.10 -9.64 -50.99
C ILE A 1129 11.97 -8.71 -50.15
N PHE A 1130 13.30 -8.78 -50.31
CA PHE A 1130 14.26 -7.89 -49.65
C PHE A 1130 14.05 -6.42 -49.98
N GLU A 1131 13.92 -6.06 -51.26
CA GLU A 1131 13.65 -4.69 -51.71
C GLU A 1131 12.27 -4.17 -51.23
N GLY A 1132 11.33 -5.09 -50.99
CA GLY A 1132 10.02 -4.79 -50.43
C GLY A 1132 10.04 -4.43 -48.94
N MET A 1133 11.10 -4.78 -48.20
CA MET A 1133 11.19 -4.53 -46.75
C MET A 1133 11.15 -3.04 -46.43
N GLU A 1134 11.99 -2.24 -47.10
CA GLU A 1134 12.10 -0.80 -46.84
C GLU A 1134 10.82 -0.04 -47.24
N LYS A 1135 10.19 -0.42 -48.35
CA LYS A 1135 8.92 0.18 -48.82
C LYS A 1135 7.79 0.01 -47.81
N ARG A 1136 7.82 -1.06 -47.03
CA ARG A 1136 6.84 -1.36 -45.96
C ARG A 1136 7.32 -0.92 -44.58
N GLY A 1137 8.39 -0.13 -44.50
CA GLY A 1137 8.90 0.46 -43.26
C GLY A 1137 9.67 -0.50 -42.34
N VAL A 1138 10.07 -1.67 -42.83
CA VAL A 1138 10.89 -2.65 -42.09
C VAL A 1138 12.33 -2.54 -42.56
N ARG A 1139 13.29 -2.32 -41.65
CA ARG A 1139 14.70 -2.22 -42.01
C ARG A 1139 15.39 -3.60 -41.97
N PRO A 1140 16.18 -3.96 -43.00
CA PRO A 1140 17.02 -5.14 -42.96
C PRO A 1140 18.07 -5.07 -41.84
N ASN A 1141 18.39 -6.21 -41.23
CA ASN A 1141 19.47 -6.33 -40.25
C ASN A 1141 20.65 -7.15 -40.80
N ILE A 1142 21.74 -7.24 -40.02
CA ILE A 1142 22.94 -8.01 -40.39
C ILE A 1142 22.62 -9.45 -40.84
N VAL A 1143 21.65 -10.11 -40.19
CA VAL A 1143 21.26 -11.49 -40.53
C VAL A 1143 20.56 -11.54 -41.88
N THR A 1144 19.67 -10.60 -42.19
CA THR A 1144 18.99 -10.50 -43.49
C THR A 1144 19.99 -10.36 -44.64
N TYR A 1145 21.00 -9.49 -44.48
CA TYR A 1145 22.09 -9.35 -45.45
C TYR A 1145 22.90 -10.64 -45.59
N ASN A 1146 23.29 -11.26 -44.48
CA ASN A 1146 24.08 -12.49 -44.48
C ASN A 1146 23.37 -13.65 -45.18
N VAL A 1147 22.06 -13.82 -44.99
CA VAL A 1147 21.26 -14.86 -45.66
C VAL A 1147 21.32 -14.71 -47.18
N LEU A 1148 21.16 -13.49 -47.69
CA LEU A 1148 21.26 -13.22 -49.13
C LEU A 1148 22.70 -13.37 -49.65
N ILE A 1149 23.69 -12.88 -48.90
CA ILE A 1149 25.11 -13.05 -49.25
C ILE A 1149 25.47 -14.53 -49.34
N ASP A 1150 25.03 -15.34 -48.39
CA ASP A 1150 25.20 -16.81 -48.40
C ASP A 1150 24.47 -17.45 -49.58
N GLY A 1151 23.24 -17.03 -49.86
CA GLY A 1151 22.46 -17.50 -51.01
C GLY A 1151 23.13 -17.19 -52.35
N TYR A 1152 23.63 -15.97 -52.53
CA TYR A 1152 24.40 -15.58 -53.72
C TYR A 1152 25.74 -16.32 -53.81
N GLY A 1153 26.45 -16.47 -52.69
CA GLY A 1153 27.73 -17.18 -52.61
C GLY A 1153 27.61 -18.66 -52.96
N LYS A 1154 26.60 -19.36 -52.43
CA LYS A 1154 26.33 -20.78 -52.75
C LYS A 1154 25.94 -21.02 -54.21
N LYS A 1155 25.44 -20.00 -54.91
CA LYS A 1155 25.11 -20.06 -56.34
C LYS A 1155 26.19 -19.44 -57.24
N GLY A 1156 27.36 -19.10 -56.68
CA GLY A 1156 28.50 -18.56 -57.42
C GLY A 1156 28.33 -17.13 -57.93
N LYS A 1157 27.33 -16.38 -57.45
CA LYS A 1157 27.06 -14.98 -57.84
C LYS A 1157 27.82 -13.99 -56.96
N MET A 1158 29.14 -14.09 -56.91
CA MET A 1158 29.97 -13.33 -55.97
C MET A 1158 29.96 -11.81 -56.18
N THR A 1159 29.77 -11.34 -57.42
CA THR A 1159 29.65 -9.90 -57.71
C THR A 1159 28.48 -9.25 -56.98
N GLU A 1160 27.33 -9.91 -56.95
CA GLU A 1160 26.14 -9.44 -56.23
C GLU A 1160 26.33 -9.56 -54.71
N ALA A 1161 27.02 -10.60 -54.24
CA ALA A 1161 27.34 -10.78 -52.82
C ALA A 1161 28.23 -9.64 -52.27
N HIS A 1162 29.29 -9.26 -53.00
CA HIS A 1162 30.16 -8.12 -52.64
C HIS A 1162 29.44 -6.78 -52.71
N LYS A 1163 28.59 -6.57 -53.72
CA LYS A 1163 27.75 -5.38 -53.81
C LYS A 1163 26.82 -5.26 -52.60
N LEU A 1164 26.24 -6.37 -52.17
CA LEU A 1164 25.35 -6.42 -51.02
C LEU A 1164 26.09 -6.17 -49.69
N ARG A 1165 27.34 -6.62 -49.56
CA ARG A 1165 28.26 -6.25 -48.47
C ARG A 1165 28.50 -4.73 -48.43
N GLY A 1166 28.74 -4.09 -49.58
CA GLY A 1166 28.93 -2.64 -49.65
C GLY A 1166 27.68 -1.85 -49.20
N VAL A 1167 26.49 -2.30 -49.60
CA VAL A 1167 25.22 -1.71 -49.14
C VAL A 1167 25.01 -1.91 -47.63
N MET A 1168 25.37 -3.09 -47.11
CA MET A 1168 25.32 -3.38 -45.69
C MET A 1168 26.20 -2.39 -44.88
N GLU A 1169 27.43 -2.14 -45.33
CA GLU A 1169 28.33 -1.17 -44.66
C GLU A 1169 27.82 0.27 -44.77
N ALA A 1170 27.31 0.69 -45.95
CA ALA A 1170 26.77 2.03 -46.17
C ALA A 1170 25.52 2.33 -45.33
N THR A 1171 24.73 1.30 -45.01
CA THR A 1171 23.56 1.41 -44.13
C THR A 1171 23.90 1.37 -42.64
N GLY A 1172 25.19 1.31 -42.28
CA GLY A 1172 25.68 1.31 -40.91
C GLY A 1172 25.73 -0.07 -40.24
N ASN A 1173 25.50 -1.16 -40.99
CA ASN A 1173 25.62 -2.53 -40.50
C ASN A 1173 27.05 -3.03 -40.71
N LYS A 1174 27.76 -3.41 -39.62
CA LYS A 1174 29.15 -3.91 -39.72
C LYS A 1174 29.17 -5.42 -40.04
N PRO A 1175 29.97 -5.87 -41.03
CA PRO A 1175 30.17 -7.30 -41.30
C PRO A 1175 30.64 -8.06 -40.07
N ASN A 1176 30.04 -9.23 -39.83
CA ASN A 1176 30.39 -10.12 -38.71
C ASN A 1176 31.02 -11.42 -39.21
N VAL A 1177 31.35 -12.33 -38.29
CA VAL A 1177 31.99 -13.62 -38.61
C VAL A 1177 31.23 -14.38 -39.69
N TYR A 1178 29.90 -14.41 -39.61
CA TYR A 1178 29.05 -15.08 -40.61
C TYR A 1178 29.11 -14.41 -41.99
N THR A 1179 29.17 -13.08 -42.06
CA THR A 1179 29.30 -12.35 -43.33
C THR A 1179 30.58 -12.78 -44.06
N TYR A 1180 31.72 -12.79 -43.37
CA TYR A 1180 33.00 -13.21 -43.94
C TYR A 1180 33.00 -14.71 -44.25
N ALA A 1181 32.47 -15.56 -43.36
CA ALA A 1181 32.38 -17.00 -43.60
C ALA A 1181 31.57 -17.33 -44.88
N SER A 1182 30.44 -16.67 -45.10
CA SER A 1182 29.61 -16.84 -46.30
C SER A 1182 30.32 -16.37 -47.58
N LEU A 1183 31.05 -15.24 -47.53
CA LEU A 1183 31.82 -14.74 -48.68
C LEU A 1183 33.04 -15.62 -48.99
N ILE A 1184 33.79 -16.02 -47.96
CA ILE A 1184 34.93 -16.96 -48.08
C ILE A 1184 34.45 -18.28 -48.68
N HIS A 1185 33.35 -18.84 -48.16
CA HIS A 1185 32.75 -20.04 -48.71
C HIS A 1185 32.34 -19.87 -50.18
N GLY A 1186 31.71 -18.74 -50.54
CA GLY A 1186 31.30 -18.43 -51.90
C GLY A 1186 32.48 -18.28 -52.88
N GLU A 1187 33.56 -17.58 -52.48
CA GLU A 1187 34.77 -17.47 -53.30
C GLU A 1187 35.46 -18.82 -53.49
N LEU A 1188 35.49 -19.65 -52.44
CA LEU A 1188 36.05 -21.00 -52.52
C LEU A 1188 35.21 -21.93 -53.41
N LEU A 1189 33.88 -21.78 -53.43
CA LEU A 1189 33.02 -22.48 -54.39
C LEU A 1189 33.22 -21.99 -55.82
N SER A 1190 33.56 -20.71 -55.98
CA SER A 1190 33.80 -20.07 -57.29
C SER A 1190 35.22 -20.30 -57.83
N GLY A 1191 36.10 -20.94 -57.05
CA GLY A 1191 37.49 -21.26 -57.43
C GLY A 1191 38.52 -20.17 -57.10
N ASN A 1192 38.12 -19.09 -56.42
CA ASN A 1192 38.97 -17.92 -56.16
C ASN A 1192 39.63 -17.97 -54.78
N SER A 1193 40.54 -18.92 -54.53
CA SER A 1193 41.18 -19.03 -53.20
C SER A 1193 42.05 -17.83 -52.79
N ALA A 1194 42.57 -17.04 -53.73
CA ALA A 1194 43.35 -15.83 -53.39
C ALA A 1194 42.47 -14.78 -52.69
N GLU A 1195 41.30 -14.50 -53.26
CA GLU A 1195 40.31 -13.57 -52.69
C GLU A 1195 39.78 -14.08 -51.34
N ALA A 1196 39.56 -15.40 -51.20
CA ALA A 1196 39.13 -16.01 -49.95
C ALA A 1196 40.14 -15.80 -48.80
N LEU A 1197 41.44 -15.85 -49.09
CA LEU A 1197 42.51 -15.60 -48.11
C LEU A 1197 42.66 -14.10 -47.77
N GLU A 1198 42.41 -13.23 -48.74
CA GLU A 1198 42.36 -11.79 -48.52
C GLU A 1198 41.20 -11.42 -47.60
N LEU A 1199 40.01 -11.94 -47.85
CA LEU A 1199 38.84 -11.78 -46.97
C LEU A 1199 39.09 -12.31 -45.56
N PHE A 1200 39.78 -13.44 -45.41
CA PHE A 1200 40.14 -14.01 -44.11
C PHE A 1200 41.16 -13.13 -43.35
N SER A 1201 42.08 -12.50 -44.08
CA SER A 1201 43.05 -11.57 -43.50
C SER A 1201 42.39 -10.24 -43.10
N GLU A 1202 41.50 -9.73 -43.95
CA GLU A 1202 40.71 -8.52 -43.69
C GLU A 1202 39.84 -8.69 -42.43
N MET A 1203 39.18 -9.85 -42.31
CA MET A 1203 38.37 -10.22 -41.14
C MET A 1203 39.16 -10.06 -39.83
N LYS A 1204 40.40 -10.57 -39.78
CA LYS A 1204 41.29 -10.45 -38.63
C LYS A 1204 41.72 -9.00 -38.37
N GLN A 1205 42.08 -8.25 -39.40
CA GLN A 1205 42.51 -6.84 -39.27
C GLN A 1205 41.39 -5.94 -38.73
N ARG A 1206 40.13 -6.23 -39.07
CA ARG A 1206 38.97 -5.51 -38.54
C ARG A 1206 38.55 -5.97 -37.13
N GLY A 1207 39.33 -6.83 -36.49
CA GLY A 1207 39.09 -7.31 -35.12
C GLY A 1207 37.95 -8.35 -35.02
N VAL A 1208 37.60 -9.02 -36.13
CA VAL A 1208 36.57 -10.06 -36.14
C VAL A 1208 37.24 -11.43 -35.97
N ILE A 1209 36.99 -12.08 -34.82
CA ILE A 1209 37.65 -13.34 -34.45
C ILE A 1209 37.06 -14.50 -35.26
N PRO A 1210 37.85 -15.26 -36.03
CA PRO A 1210 37.34 -16.40 -36.78
C PRO A 1210 36.87 -17.55 -35.88
N ASP A 1211 35.73 -18.15 -36.24
CA ASP A 1211 35.17 -19.29 -35.53
C ASP A 1211 35.60 -20.63 -36.14
N VAL A 1212 35.26 -21.72 -35.45
CA VAL A 1212 35.55 -23.11 -35.87
C VAL A 1212 35.06 -23.39 -37.30
N VAL A 1213 33.90 -22.83 -37.66
CA VAL A 1213 33.26 -23.06 -38.96
C VAL A 1213 34.03 -22.34 -40.06
N THR A 1214 34.50 -21.11 -39.80
CA THR A 1214 35.29 -20.31 -40.74
C THR A 1214 36.64 -20.99 -41.03
N TYR A 1215 37.37 -21.39 -39.99
CA TYR A 1215 38.63 -22.15 -40.14
C TYR A 1215 38.41 -23.47 -40.91
N ARG A 1216 37.37 -24.24 -40.55
CA ARG A 1216 37.04 -25.48 -41.26
C ARG A 1216 36.76 -25.24 -42.74
N THR A 1217 36.01 -24.18 -43.05
CA THR A 1217 35.57 -23.87 -44.42
C THR A 1217 36.74 -23.47 -45.30
N ILE A 1218 37.64 -22.60 -44.81
CA ILE A 1218 38.80 -22.15 -45.58
C ILE A 1218 39.84 -23.26 -45.75
N ILE A 1219 40.12 -24.06 -44.71
CA ILE A 1219 41.07 -25.18 -44.77
C ILE A 1219 40.58 -26.25 -45.76
N LEU A 1220 39.29 -26.63 -45.71
CA LEU A 1220 38.72 -27.61 -46.62
C LEU A 1220 38.67 -27.09 -48.06
N GLY A 1221 38.34 -25.80 -48.26
CA GLY A 1221 38.31 -25.18 -49.58
C GLY A 1221 39.69 -25.08 -50.23
N LEU A 1222 40.71 -24.67 -49.48
CA LEU A 1222 42.10 -24.60 -49.95
C LEU A 1222 42.67 -25.99 -50.27
N SER A 1223 42.37 -26.99 -49.43
CA SER A 1223 42.73 -28.40 -49.67
C SER A 1223 42.11 -28.94 -50.97
N LYS A 1224 40.82 -28.65 -51.22
CA LYS A 1224 40.14 -29.03 -52.47
C LYS A 1224 40.66 -28.32 -53.73
N GLN A 1225 41.24 -27.13 -53.57
CA GLN A 1225 41.81 -26.34 -54.67
C GLN A 1225 43.33 -26.56 -54.85
N GLY A 1226 43.92 -27.58 -54.20
CA GLY A 1226 45.33 -27.94 -54.38
C GLY A 1226 46.33 -27.00 -53.69
N ARG A 1227 45.94 -26.31 -52.60
CA ARG A 1227 46.82 -25.43 -51.81
C ARG A 1227 47.03 -25.95 -50.38
N PRO A 1228 47.60 -27.16 -50.19
CA PRO A 1228 47.66 -27.82 -48.89
C PRO A 1228 48.60 -27.15 -47.88
N ASP A 1229 49.68 -26.49 -48.32
CA ASP A 1229 50.63 -25.81 -47.44
C ASP A 1229 49.99 -24.63 -46.69
N GLU A 1230 49.07 -23.93 -47.35
CA GLU A 1230 48.33 -22.82 -46.75
C GLU A 1230 47.23 -23.31 -45.81
N ALA A 1231 46.60 -24.43 -46.16
CA ALA A 1231 45.63 -25.11 -45.31
C ALA A 1231 46.27 -25.63 -44.00
N LEU A 1232 47.50 -26.15 -44.06
CA LEU A 1232 48.28 -26.58 -42.88
C LEU A 1232 48.66 -25.40 -41.98
N ARG A 1233 49.15 -24.28 -42.54
CA ARG A 1233 49.46 -23.08 -41.75
C ARG A 1233 48.24 -22.53 -41.00
N LEU A 1234 47.07 -22.52 -41.64
CA LEU A 1234 45.82 -22.10 -41.00
C LEU A 1234 45.33 -23.09 -39.94
N TYR A 1235 45.66 -24.38 -40.07
CA TYR A 1235 45.37 -25.38 -39.05
C TYR A 1235 46.24 -25.17 -37.80
N ASP A 1236 47.53 -24.89 -37.96
CA ASP A 1236 48.43 -24.60 -36.83
C ASP A 1236 48.02 -23.30 -36.12
N GLU A 1237 47.71 -22.24 -36.89
CA GLU A 1237 47.19 -20.97 -36.35
C GLU A 1237 45.92 -21.18 -35.50
N MET A 1238 45.05 -22.09 -35.94
CA MET A 1238 43.82 -22.42 -35.21
C MET A 1238 44.10 -23.15 -33.88
N ILE A 1239 45.10 -24.05 -33.85
CA ILE A 1239 45.52 -24.75 -32.63
C ILE A 1239 46.14 -23.77 -31.63
N GLU A 1240 46.99 -22.84 -32.10
CA GLU A 1240 47.55 -21.77 -31.28
C GLU A 1240 46.47 -20.84 -30.70
N ALA A 1241 45.38 -20.63 -31.43
CA ALA A 1241 44.20 -19.90 -30.95
C ALA A 1241 43.34 -20.68 -29.94
N GLY A 1242 43.73 -21.91 -29.56
CA GLY A 1242 43.04 -22.74 -28.57
C GLY A 1242 41.78 -23.43 -29.09
N ILE A 1243 41.62 -23.55 -30.41
CA ILE A 1243 40.43 -24.12 -31.05
C ILE A 1243 40.74 -25.56 -31.51
N THR A 1244 40.20 -26.57 -30.82
CA THR A 1244 40.43 -28.00 -31.13
C THR A 1244 39.35 -28.56 -32.06
N LEU A 1245 39.74 -29.20 -33.17
CA LEU A 1245 38.86 -29.81 -34.18
C LEU A 1245 39.07 -31.33 -34.29
N ASN A 1246 38.06 -32.07 -34.76
CA ASN A 1246 38.04 -33.54 -34.91
C ASN A 1246 39.14 -34.08 -35.86
N GLU A 1247 39.70 -35.27 -35.56
CA GLU A 1247 40.71 -36.01 -36.34
C GLU A 1247 40.35 -36.24 -37.82
N ARG A 1248 39.05 -36.23 -38.17
CA ARG A 1248 38.54 -36.38 -39.55
C ARG A 1248 38.95 -35.26 -40.51
N LEU A 1249 39.28 -34.06 -40.02
CA LEU A 1249 39.70 -32.95 -40.90
C LEU A 1249 41.18 -33.10 -41.27
N TYR A 1250 42.01 -33.53 -40.32
CA TYR A 1250 43.42 -33.85 -40.54
C TYR A 1250 43.58 -34.96 -41.59
N SER A 1251 42.74 -36.00 -41.53
CA SER A 1251 42.74 -37.07 -42.55
C SER A 1251 42.27 -36.60 -43.93
N SER A 1252 41.40 -35.58 -44.02
CA SER A 1252 41.00 -34.98 -45.30
C SER A 1252 42.10 -34.11 -45.92
N ILE A 1253 42.85 -33.37 -45.10
CA ILE A 1253 44.03 -32.58 -45.54
C ILE A 1253 45.13 -33.53 -46.00
N ALA A 1254 45.41 -34.58 -45.22
CA ALA A 1254 46.34 -35.65 -45.58
C ALA A 1254 45.93 -36.34 -46.88
N GLY A 1255 44.64 -36.63 -47.08
CA GLY A 1255 44.12 -37.21 -48.32
C GLY A 1255 44.37 -36.35 -49.57
N SER A 1256 44.26 -35.02 -49.46
CA SER A 1256 44.54 -34.09 -50.58
C SER A 1256 46.02 -33.96 -50.93
N LEU A 1257 46.92 -34.22 -49.97
CA LEU A 1257 48.37 -34.27 -50.19
C LEU A 1257 48.82 -35.53 -50.97
N TYR A 1258 48.02 -36.60 -50.95
CA TYR A 1258 48.32 -37.83 -51.70
C TYR A 1258 47.78 -37.83 -53.14
N THR A 1259 46.87 -36.91 -53.50
CA THR A 1259 46.34 -36.80 -54.87
C THR A 1259 47.27 -36.05 -55.83
N ASP A 1260 48.31 -35.38 -55.34
CA ASP A 1260 49.24 -34.60 -56.16
C ASP A 1260 50.68 -35.11 -56.08
N ARG A 1261 50.90 -36.35 -56.52
CA ARG A 1261 52.21 -36.86 -56.92
C ARG A 1261 52.14 -37.45 -58.32
N SER A 1262 52.32 -36.58 -59.31
CA SER A 1262 53.08 -36.95 -60.50
C SER A 1262 54.57 -37.01 -60.11
N PHE A 1263 55.28 -38.05 -60.57
CA PHE A 1263 56.65 -38.49 -60.19
C PHE A 1263 56.79 -39.31 -58.89
N LEU A 1264 56.49 -40.61 -58.95
CA LEU A 1264 57.42 -41.71 -59.29
C LEU A 1264 56.66 -43.06 -59.28
#